data_AF-A0A9P1C0G7-F1
#
_entry.id   AF-A0A9P1C0G7-F1
#
_cell.length_a   1.000
_cell.length_b   1.000
_cell.length_c   1.000
_cell.angle_alpha   90.00
_cell.angle_beta   90.00
_cell.angle_gamma   90.00
#
_symmetry.space_group_name_H-M   'P 1'
#
loop_
_entity.id
_entity.type
_entity.pdbx_description
1 polymer ?
#
loop_
_entity_poly.entity_id
_entity_poly.type
_entity_poly.pdbx_seq_one_letter_code
_entity_poly.pdbx_strand_id
1 'polypeptide(L)'
;DSQQDLFGLQRDEFSDVADDSFLHVHGFAGSDAEGSLDLPLDPEQNLEQGSTLSEGSQKRFLEPRPKSRPQSLVSGVTRSLGVKRTADEFASMKALRFSNALLGFCKTSLDDMLSARVVGASHAIYLTKRVRRPAEVLTVSEVQQLESICLQDELLHHRVIAGHFLFCLMAAARWHDSMHVVSMELSKADHLCLLEAATSKHKSSRTKEQQRELLPFTALGQTLAGENWADSWLSAREDSGSFAWCHFLCSWSEHQGDWADTKMSTAEATFWLRELLEPVVGPDRSAVLTVHGLKATMLSWAAKSMLFTPEEQLALGHHVSSHYKSALIYSRDNQIGLCKKIHDMMDKIKAGTFNPDGSRVQRLLQLTMARAQELQSDDDSDTSSTSTDASSVASSEGEHREQEPSSFRRLDAADIDRDHCFINTRSRVVHLQLLGQQKFWCGRCASSSFRKASMDDLANAETVICARPFNKNPMPNMFHLHVAEAFLRRNLAYDLAGIGTFSVMDLWTQKLFEKMNEAPLANYRSISAEQILSADKALWVKLSNETRGQLQPKTGDPKAFDEQLNFTPTHFVEDAVFTLQPAEYPPLLCNRMAECVRKSAEQMVVFPSLQPRLKELLNLSLGHQPLRHEPLIPEYATVFHTDAPIQHESHKLLSAPFSQGHHSTEQPEETQAPQEHEPKRPRKEFKYGVWHTPEQFLTRAEAVAHPMDDESFLHVATKDAIKKVVGTDLLILATERLATVFNLRKLTNELKCQELALKDTMHPDVKRCTVTKNILLFEHVLKQLDFWDLEVVSLLKQGIPLVGLQAAPKGYREQLVPASITEDELLQSSAWRRKSLMCQSKRFKPEEEAAPLKTTAEEVAKGFLEGPYSEQEISVLLETEDWSLSPRFVLFQGTGGKIRVIDDAKKSAVNAAYSSTVKLQLQDVDYAANMVLFLMSEAAAAGVSGDEWMGKTFDLSKAYKQLAILPAHQQHAVVGFPVSGTWRFYRSISLPFGCTGSVYGFVRVSQAIWYIVTKLLSAISSHYFDDFPTLERAPGCRVLSLAFSAVLDMLGWEHAKEGDKALNFAGAFDLLGVNFNLALTPKGILQVTNKTTRIEKLCALLDKVESEGEITIAQASELQGLLNFAIGFFSGKALKHLVAAFMPHADRVGPSKAGELQDLCAYAKSMLTSLGPRTHSTTGERRPILLFTDGAWENGQASAGAILLDGDFRIGCTITVPDTLVTHWLRHVGEQIISQIELWALVAIRWHFRERLEGRRLISGSITKRNKGFEHVAHHEGSN
;
A
#
# COMPACT_ATOMS: atom_id res chain seq x y z
N ASP A 1 -5.62 57.03 -42.02
CA ASP A 1 -4.44 57.61 -42.68
C ASP A 1 -3.18 57.00 -42.08
N SER A 2 -2.12 56.67 -42.82
CA SER A 2 -1.98 56.54 -44.28
C SER A 2 -0.61 55.93 -44.63
N GLN A 3 -0.59 54.95 -45.54
CA GLN A 3 0.53 54.68 -46.50
C GLN A 3 1.88 54.15 -45.90
N GLN A 4 2.44 53.02 -46.37
CA GLN A 4 3.29 52.81 -47.57
C GLN A 4 4.73 53.41 -47.41
N ASP A 5 5.83 52.81 -47.89
CA ASP A 5 6.02 51.52 -48.57
C ASP A 5 7.52 51.08 -48.69
N LEU A 6 7.72 49.85 -49.22
CA LEU A 6 8.78 49.41 -50.16
C LEU A 6 10.30 49.36 -49.84
N PHE A 7 10.90 48.28 -50.38
CA PHE A 7 12.30 48.01 -50.79
C PHE A 7 13.45 48.08 -49.75
N GLY A 8 14.52 47.26 -49.86
CA GLY A 8 14.77 46.13 -50.78
C GLY A 8 16.27 45.82 -50.96
N LEU A 9 16.59 44.73 -51.68
CA LEU A 9 17.94 44.33 -52.17
C LEU A 9 18.95 43.88 -51.07
N GLN A 10 19.88 42.95 -51.30
CA GLN A 10 20.01 41.89 -52.33
C GLN A 10 20.81 40.69 -51.77
N ARG A 11 20.85 39.58 -52.51
CA ARG A 11 21.83 38.48 -52.34
C ARG A 11 23.03 38.69 -53.30
N ASP A 12 23.93 37.69 -53.27
CA ASP A 12 24.93 37.32 -54.28
C ASP A 12 26.35 37.84 -53.96
N GLU A 13 27.45 37.10 -54.14
CA GLU A 13 27.68 35.64 -54.17
C GLU A 13 29.22 35.39 -54.10
N PHE A 14 29.67 34.15 -54.36
CA PHE A 14 31.05 33.72 -54.64
C PHE A 14 32.08 33.55 -53.51
N SER A 15 32.95 32.59 -53.80
CA SER A 15 34.05 32.02 -53.02
C SER A 15 35.40 32.36 -53.65
N ASP A 16 36.47 32.20 -52.88
CA ASP A 16 37.76 31.76 -53.44
C ASP A 16 38.36 30.66 -52.56
N VAL A 17 39.29 29.89 -53.14
CA VAL A 17 39.79 28.60 -52.61
C VAL A 17 41.31 28.52 -52.85
N ALA A 18 42.01 27.80 -51.97
CA ALA A 18 43.43 27.40 -52.09
C ALA A 18 44.44 28.56 -51.84
N ASP A 19 45.66 28.32 -51.32
CA ASP A 19 46.16 27.10 -50.67
C ASP A 19 47.39 27.37 -49.76
N ASP A 20 47.91 26.26 -49.23
CA ASP A 20 49.33 25.95 -49.03
C ASP A 20 50.03 26.26 -47.69
N SER A 21 51.19 25.62 -47.52
CA SER A 21 51.39 24.75 -46.36
C SER A 21 52.86 24.46 -45.97
N PHE A 22 53.03 23.50 -45.05
CA PHE A 22 54.25 22.75 -44.68
C PHE A 22 55.29 23.31 -43.67
N LEU A 23 55.85 22.33 -42.93
CA LEU A 23 57.16 22.26 -42.24
C LEU A 23 57.41 23.13 -40.97
N HIS A 24 58.15 22.67 -39.93
CA HIS A 24 58.33 21.32 -39.34
C HIS A 24 59.18 21.42 -38.03
N VAL A 25 58.97 20.48 -37.08
CA VAL A 25 59.98 19.91 -36.15
C VAL A 25 60.61 20.70 -34.96
N HIS A 26 60.64 20.00 -33.80
CA HIS A 26 61.44 20.08 -32.55
C HIS A 26 62.20 21.34 -32.05
N GLY A 27 62.20 21.53 -30.71
CA GLY A 27 63.48 21.53 -29.95
C GLY A 27 63.64 22.39 -28.68
N PHE A 28 63.45 21.78 -27.49
CA PHE A 28 64.17 21.93 -26.19
C PHE A 28 64.95 23.20 -25.73
N ALA A 29 64.91 23.40 -24.39
CA ALA A 29 65.93 23.95 -23.45
C ALA A 29 65.86 25.43 -22.96
N GLY A 30 66.40 25.68 -21.74
CA GLY A 30 66.36 26.94 -20.96
C GLY A 30 65.27 26.90 -19.84
N SER A 31 65.50 26.93 -18.52
CA SER A 31 66.58 27.48 -17.65
C SER A 31 66.51 29.02 -17.51
N ASP A 32 66.51 29.67 -16.34
CA ASP A 32 66.42 29.26 -14.90
C ASP A 32 65.42 30.24 -14.19
N ALA A 33 65.45 30.81 -12.97
CA ALA A 33 66.16 30.79 -11.66
C ALA A 33 65.29 31.70 -10.72
N GLU A 34 65.31 31.77 -9.37
CA GLU A 34 65.85 31.02 -8.21
C GLU A 34 65.10 31.49 -6.92
N GLY A 35 65.36 30.92 -5.72
CA GLY A 35 64.89 31.49 -4.43
C GLY A 35 64.78 30.50 -3.26
N SER A 36 65.72 30.55 -2.30
CA SER A 36 65.90 29.54 -1.24
C SER A 36 65.70 30.05 0.20
N LEU A 37 65.61 29.12 1.16
CA LEU A 37 66.12 29.27 2.54
C LEU A 37 66.24 27.88 3.24
N ASP A 38 67.31 27.71 4.02
CA ASP A 38 67.85 26.45 4.58
C ASP A 38 67.13 25.96 5.87
N LEU A 39 66.93 24.65 6.12
CA LEU A 39 67.87 23.56 6.54
C LEU A 39 68.42 23.71 7.98
N PRO A 40 68.68 22.63 8.76
CA PRO A 40 69.54 21.49 8.36
C PRO A 40 69.05 20.05 8.69
N LEU A 41 69.80 19.07 8.16
CA LEU A 41 69.80 17.63 8.48
C LEU A 41 70.82 17.35 9.64
N ASP A 42 71.28 16.14 10.03
CA ASP A 42 71.70 14.90 9.35
C ASP A 42 72.13 13.86 10.45
N PRO A 43 72.75 12.67 10.22
CA PRO A 43 72.80 11.75 9.07
C PRO A 43 72.62 10.23 9.46
N GLU A 44 73.02 9.33 8.54
CA GLU A 44 73.47 7.92 8.72
C GLU A 44 72.46 6.74 8.86
N GLN A 45 72.67 5.56 8.22
CA GLN A 45 73.36 5.23 6.95
C GLN A 45 73.05 3.76 6.48
N ASN A 46 73.54 3.41 5.29
CA ASN A 46 73.80 2.05 4.73
C ASN A 46 72.66 1.24 4.08
N LEU A 47 72.88 0.48 2.99
CA LEU A 47 73.88 0.48 1.88
C LEU A 47 73.37 -0.55 0.80
N GLU A 48 73.50 -0.25 -0.50
CA GLU A 48 73.79 -1.13 -1.69
C GLU A 48 73.19 -2.57 -1.85
N GLN A 49 73.08 -3.25 -3.00
CA GLN A 49 73.14 -3.05 -4.49
C GLN A 49 72.39 -4.28 -5.13
N GLY A 50 72.20 -4.50 -6.44
CA GLY A 50 72.50 -3.76 -7.68
C GLY A 50 72.53 -4.70 -8.91
N SER A 51 72.04 -4.27 -10.10
CA SER A 51 72.13 -4.95 -11.43
C SER A 51 71.30 -6.26 -11.64
N THR A 52 70.99 -6.80 -12.84
CA THR A 52 71.25 -6.48 -14.28
C THR A 52 70.01 -6.77 -15.18
N LEU A 53 69.99 -6.28 -16.43
CA LEU A 53 68.96 -6.53 -17.48
C LEU A 53 69.43 -7.52 -18.57
N SER A 54 68.51 -8.31 -19.14
CA SER A 54 68.50 -8.70 -20.58
C SER A 54 67.14 -9.35 -20.98
N GLU A 55 66.79 -9.36 -22.26
CA GLU A 55 65.39 -9.51 -22.74
C GLU A 55 65.01 -10.90 -23.33
N GLY A 56 63.70 -11.17 -23.40
CA GLY A 56 63.09 -11.66 -24.65
C GLY A 56 62.59 -13.10 -24.74
N SER A 57 61.33 -13.38 -24.33
CA SER A 57 60.47 -14.42 -24.96
C SER A 57 58.99 -14.33 -24.53
N GLN A 58 58.10 -15.08 -25.22
CA GLN A 58 56.65 -14.83 -25.26
C GLN A 58 55.80 -15.66 -24.28
N LYS A 59 54.66 -15.06 -23.87
CA LYS A 59 53.38 -15.64 -23.39
C LYS A 59 53.33 -16.29 -21.98
N ARG A 60 52.25 -15.92 -21.26
CA ARG A 60 51.86 -16.31 -19.88
C ARG A 60 52.82 -15.73 -18.80
N PHE A 61 52.42 -15.51 -17.55
CA PHE A 61 51.15 -15.82 -16.85
C PHE A 61 50.49 -14.56 -16.25
N LEU A 62 49.18 -14.66 -15.99
CA LEU A 62 48.46 -13.78 -15.05
C LEU A 62 48.63 -14.34 -13.63
N GLU A 63 49.53 -13.77 -12.83
CA GLU A 63 49.55 -14.01 -11.38
C GLU A 63 48.76 -12.91 -10.63
N PRO A 64 47.72 -13.26 -9.85
CA PRO A 64 46.88 -12.27 -9.20
C PRO A 64 47.46 -11.83 -7.85
N ARG A 65 47.95 -10.58 -7.77
CA ARG A 65 48.10 -9.89 -6.47
C ARG A 65 46.72 -9.81 -5.77
N PRO A 66 46.67 -9.87 -4.43
CA PRO A 66 45.54 -10.48 -3.73
C PRO A 66 44.24 -9.65 -3.77
N LYS A 67 43.15 -10.30 -4.17
CA LYS A 67 41.79 -9.74 -4.07
C LYS A 67 41.24 -9.84 -2.65
N SER A 68 41.53 -8.85 -1.80
CA SER A 68 40.77 -8.59 -0.58
C SER A 68 39.32 -8.23 -0.94
N ARG A 69 38.41 -9.22 -0.89
CA ARG A 69 37.05 -9.09 -1.43
C ARG A 69 36.14 -8.22 -0.55
N PRO A 70 35.28 -7.36 -1.15
CA PRO A 70 34.15 -6.71 -0.44
C PRO A 70 33.09 -7.67 0.14
N GLN A 71 33.19 -8.98 -0.14
CA GLN A 71 32.23 -9.99 0.33
C GLN A 71 32.18 -10.15 1.86
N SER A 72 33.19 -9.69 2.61
CA SER A 72 33.27 -9.83 4.06
C SER A 72 32.27 -8.96 4.82
N LEU A 73 31.91 -7.77 4.31
CA LEU A 73 31.01 -6.86 5.04
C LEU A 73 29.56 -7.37 5.01
N VAL A 74 29.09 -7.83 3.84
CA VAL A 74 27.73 -8.39 3.70
C VAL A 74 27.58 -9.67 4.52
N SER A 75 28.58 -10.56 4.48
CA SER A 75 28.54 -11.82 5.25
C SER A 75 28.72 -11.60 6.75
N GLY A 76 29.55 -10.63 7.16
CA GLY A 76 29.69 -10.22 8.57
C GLY A 76 28.39 -9.65 9.14
N VAL A 77 27.76 -8.70 8.42
CA VAL A 77 26.48 -8.11 8.85
C VAL A 77 25.36 -9.16 8.87
N THR A 78 25.23 -9.99 7.84
CA THR A 78 24.19 -11.04 7.83
C THR A 78 24.42 -12.15 8.86
N ARG A 79 25.68 -12.54 9.16
CA ARG A 79 26.00 -13.40 10.31
C ARG A 79 25.61 -12.75 11.64
N SER A 80 25.89 -11.46 11.82
CA SER A 80 25.53 -10.74 13.06
C SER A 80 24.02 -10.59 13.29
N LEU A 81 23.18 -10.89 12.29
CA LEU A 81 21.73 -10.70 12.31
C LEU A 81 20.90 -12.00 12.17
N GLY A 82 21.52 -13.15 11.89
CA GLY A 82 20.92 -14.48 12.09
C GLY A 82 19.76 -14.92 11.16
N VAL A 83 19.57 -14.28 10.00
CA VAL A 83 18.41 -14.55 9.11
C VAL A 83 18.64 -15.75 8.18
N LYS A 84 17.68 -16.70 8.10
CA LYS A 84 17.76 -17.86 7.19
C LYS A 84 17.43 -17.51 5.72
N ARG A 85 18.09 -18.21 4.80
CA ARG A 85 17.91 -18.04 3.35
C ARG A 85 16.75 -18.87 2.78
N THR A 86 15.85 -18.24 2.03
CA THR A 86 15.13 -18.73 0.82
C THR A 86 13.92 -17.87 0.49
N ALA A 87 13.14 -17.47 1.51
CA ALA A 87 12.09 -16.45 1.37
C ALA A 87 12.62 -15.07 1.76
N ASP A 88 13.36 -14.99 2.86
CA ASP A 88 13.75 -13.72 3.48
C ASP A 88 14.99 -13.06 2.88
N GLU A 89 15.66 -13.63 1.86
CA GLU A 89 16.74 -12.91 1.18
C GLU A 89 16.22 -11.74 0.36
N PHE A 90 15.04 -11.86 -0.25
CA PHE A 90 14.40 -10.75 -0.95
C PHE A 90 13.85 -9.71 0.04
N ALA A 91 13.44 -10.14 1.24
CA ALA A 91 13.11 -9.24 2.35
C ALA A 91 14.37 -8.56 2.91
N SER A 92 15.51 -9.25 2.97
CA SER A 92 16.80 -8.75 3.45
C SER A 92 17.43 -7.77 2.46
N MET A 93 17.36 -8.01 1.15
CA MET A 93 17.74 -7.01 0.14
C MET A 93 16.82 -5.79 0.21
N LYS A 94 15.51 -5.96 0.44
CA LYS A 94 14.59 -4.84 0.68
C LYS A 94 14.92 -4.09 1.98
N ALA A 95 15.28 -4.80 3.05
CA ALA A 95 15.71 -4.20 4.32
C ALA A 95 17.06 -3.48 4.21
N LEU A 96 18.01 -4.00 3.44
CA LEU A 96 19.30 -3.34 3.17
C LEU A 96 19.14 -2.11 2.26
N ARG A 97 18.33 -2.21 1.19
CA ARG A 97 17.96 -1.05 0.34
C ARG A 97 17.21 0.01 1.14
N PHE A 98 16.26 -0.39 1.98
CA PHE A 98 15.55 0.50 2.91
C PHE A 98 16.49 1.15 3.93
N SER A 99 17.39 0.37 4.55
CA SER A 99 18.36 0.88 5.53
C SER A 99 19.34 1.86 4.89
N ASN A 100 19.86 1.57 3.69
CA ASN A 100 20.70 2.51 2.97
C ASN A 100 19.96 3.80 2.57
N ALA A 101 18.71 3.67 2.10
CA ALA A 101 17.86 4.82 1.74
C ALA A 101 17.36 5.63 2.96
N LEU A 102 17.54 5.12 4.18
CA LEU A 102 17.17 5.77 5.44
C LEU A 102 18.38 6.26 6.26
N LEU A 103 19.57 5.67 6.06
CA LEU A 103 20.76 5.89 6.89
C LEU A 103 22.02 6.31 6.11
N GLY A 104 22.09 6.10 4.79
CA GLY A 104 23.23 6.46 3.93
C GLY A 104 24.55 5.74 4.25
N PHE A 105 24.88 4.64 3.56
CA PHE A 105 26.09 3.88 3.85
C PHE A 105 27.36 4.50 3.24
N CYS A 106 27.97 5.46 3.94
CA CYS A 106 29.11 6.23 3.44
C CYS A 106 30.44 5.45 3.25
N LYS A 107 30.60 4.26 3.89
CA LYS A 107 31.88 3.51 3.88
C LYS A 107 31.95 2.35 2.88
N THR A 108 30.84 1.98 2.23
CA THR A 108 30.79 0.90 1.22
C THR A 108 29.53 1.11 0.39
N SER A 109 29.63 1.11 -0.94
CA SER A 109 28.43 1.26 -1.77
C SER A 109 27.50 0.07 -1.58
N LEU A 110 26.18 0.34 -1.61
CA LEU A 110 25.21 -0.75 -1.63
C LEU A 110 25.30 -1.57 -2.91
N ASP A 111 25.82 -1.01 -4.00
CA ASP A 111 25.99 -1.70 -5.28
C ASP A 111 27.19 -2.67 -5.26
N ASP A 112 28.24 -2.35 -4.48
CA ASP A 112 29.32 -3.30 -4.16
C ASP A 112 28.81 -4.46 -3.30
N MET A 113 27.92 -4.18 -2.36
CA MET A 113 27.29 -5.17 -1.48
C MET A 113 26.26 -6.05 -2.20
N LEU A 114 25.45 -5.47 -3.08
CA LEU A 114 24.33 -6.11 -3.79
C LEU A 114 24.64 -6.27 -5.30
N SER A 115 25.87 -6.62 -5.64
CA SER A 115 26.29 -6.88 -7.02
C SER A 115 25.30 -7.77 -7.81
N ALA A 116 25.26 -7.61 -9.14
CA ALA A 116 24.35 -8.36 -10.03
C ALA A 116 24.37 -9.89 -9.83
N ARG A 117 25.48 -10.45 -9.33
CA ARG A 117 25.62 -11.88 -9.01
C ARG A 117 24.84 -12.30 -7.75
N VAL A 118 24.72 -11.41 -6.76
CA VAL A 118 23.90 -11.60 -5.54
C VAL A 118 22.42 -11.43 -5.89
N VAL A 119 22.08 -10.38 -6.65
CA VAL A 119 20.70 -10.14 -7.13
C VAL A 119 20.23 -11.33 -7.99
N GLY A 120 21.01 -11.74 -8.98
CA GLY A 120 20.71 -12.87 -9.85
C GLY A 120 20.58 -14.20 -9.10
N ALA A 121 21.42 -14.46 -8.08
CA ALA A 121 21.28 -15.64 -7.23
C ALA A 121 19.96 -15.63 -6.44
N SER A 122 19.58 -14.49 -5.85
CA SER A 122 18.31 -14.37 -5.12
C SER A 122 17.09 -14.53 -6.05
N HIS A 123 17.18 -14.04 -7.29
CA HIS A 123 16.12 -14.18 -8.30
C HIS A 123 16.00 -15.64 -8.79
N ALA A 124 17.13 -16.30 -9.07
CA ALA A 124 17.14 -17.72 -9.42
C ALA A 124 16.53 -18.59 -8.30
N ILE A 125 16.85 -18.31 -7.04
CA ILE A 125 16.24 -19.00 -5.89
C ILE A 125 14.73 -18.72 -5.82
N TYR A 126 14.28 -17.48 -6.03
CA TYR A 126 12.85 -17.14 -6.09
C TYR A 126 12.11 -17.90 -7.20
N LEU A 127 12.74 -18.12 -8.37
CA LEU A 127 12.17 -18.90 -9.46
C LEU A 127 12.08 -20.41 -9.15
N THR A 128 12.82 -20.96 -8.18
CA THR A 128 12.65 -22.34 -7.69
C THR A 128 11.45 -22.54 -6.75
N LYS A 129 10.73 -21.47 -6.40
CA LYS A 129 9.55 -21.51 -5.52
C LYS A 129 8.47 -22.42 -6.10
N ARG A 130 8.04 -23.43 -5.33
CA ARG A 130 7.00 -24.40 -5.74
C ARG A 130 5.78 -23.69 -6.34
N VAL A 131 5.44 -24.07 -7.57
CA VAL A 131 4.25 -23.57 -8.29
C VAL A 131 3.01 -23.80 -7.42
N ARG A 132 2.24 -22.73 -7.18
CA ARG A 132 1.04 -22.78 -6.36
C ARG A 132 -0.08 -23.54 -7.08
N ARG A 133 -0.19 -24.84 -6.81
CA ARG A 133 -1.38 -25.63 -7.17
C ARG A 133 -2.59 -25.11 -6.35
N PRO A 134 -3.77 -24.93 -6.95
CA PRO A 134 -5.03 -24.78 -6.22
C PRO A 134 -5.31 -26.01 -5.33
N ALA A 135 -6.28 -25.88 -4.42
CA ALA A 135 -6.86 -27.05 -3.76
C ALA A 135 -7.83 -27.74 -4.73
N GLU A 136 -7.91 -29.07 -4.65
CA GLU A 136 -8.92 -29.85 -5.36
C GLU A 136 -10.34 -29.43 -4.95
N VAL A 137 -11.25 -29.43 -5.92
CA VAL A 137 -12.69 -29.23 -5.68
C VAL A 137 -13.38 -30.57 -5.50
N LEU A 138 -14.46 -30.59 -4.73
CA LEU A 138 -15.24 -31.80 -4.48
C LEU A 138 -16.15 -32.13 -5.67
N THR A 139 -16.46 -33.42 -5.82
CA THR A 139 -17.46 -33.94 -6.77
C THR A 139 -18.88 -33.87 -6.20
N VAL A 140 -19.89 -34.08 -7.05
CA VAL A 140 -21.29 -34.23 -6.65
C VAL A 140 -21.45 -35.39 -5.65
N SER A 141 -20.80 -36.53 -5.92
CA SER A 141 -20.83 -37.71 -5.04
C SER A 141 -20.14 -37.48 -3.68
N GLU A 142 -19.05 -36.71 -3.65
CA GLU A 142 -18.38 -36.32 -2.40
C GLU A 142 -19.28 -35.42 -1.54
N VAL A 143 -20.03 -34.51 -2.15
CA VAL A 143 -21.00 -33.68 -1.41
C VAL A 143 -22.19 -34.49 -0.91
N GLN A 144 -22.74 -35.40 -1.74
CA GLN A 144 -23.81 -36.32 -1.33
C GLN A 144 -23.41 -37.20 -0.14
N GLN A 145 -22.17 -37.67 -0.09
CA GLN A 145 -21.70 -38.47 1.05
C GLN A 145 -21.59 -37.65 2.35
N LEU A 146 -21.12 -36.40 2.28
CA LEU A 146 -21.12 -35.51 3.45
C LEU A 146 -22.54 -35.21 3.94
N GLU A 147 -23.50 -35.06 3.02
CA GLU A 147 -24.92 -34.85 3.33
C GLU A 147 -25.55 -36.09 3.98
N SER A 148 -25.34 -37.29 3.43
CA SER A 148 -25.78 -38.55 4.03
C SER A 148 -25.19 -38.75 5.43
N ILE A 149 -23.88 -38.52 5.62
CA ILE A 149 -23.24 -38.61 6.95
C ILE A 149 -23.86 -37.57 7.92
N CYS A 150 -24.08 -36.34 7.47
CA CYS A 150 -24.70 -35.30 8.30
C CYS A 150 -26.14 -35.63 8.73
N LEU A 151 -26.89 -36.37 7.91
CA LEU A 151 -28.28 -36.75 8.16
C LEU A 151 -28.40 -38.06 8.97
N GLN A 152 -27.58 -39.07 8.68
CA GLN A 152 -27.88 -40.48 8.96
C GLN A 152 -26.81 -41.24 9.76
N ASP A 153 -25.62 -40.67 10.01
CA ASP A 153 -24.56 -41.37 10.78
C ASP A 153 -24.94 -41.53 12.27
N GLU A 154 -24.73 -42.73 12.83
CA GLU A 154 -25.00 -43.04 14.23
C GLU A 154 -24.13 -42.21 15.21
N LEU A 155 -22.99 -41.69 14.74
CA LEU A 155 -22.03 -40.95 15.54
C LEU A 155 -22.26 -39.43 15.46
N LEU A 156 -22.73 -38.84 16.57
CA LEU A 156 -23.00 -37.40 16.68
C LEU A 156 -21.81 -36.52 16.23
N HIS A 157 -20.57 -36.90 16.55
CA HIS A 157 -19.38 -36.14 16.14
C HIS A 157 -19.13 -36.18 14.63
N HIS A 158 -19.45 -37.29 13.93
CA HIS A 158 -19.44 -37.33 12.47
C HIS A 158 -20.48 -36.35 11.90
N ARG A 159 -21.71 -36.35 12.43
CA ARG A 159 -22.78 -35.42 12.01
C ARG A 159 -22.39 -33.95 12.22
N VAL A 160 -21.81 -33.61 13.37
CA VAL A 160 -21.29 -32.26 13.66
C VAL A 160 -20.19 -31.85 12.70
N ILE A 161 -19.24 -32.73 12.38
CA ILE A 161 -18.09 -32.39 11.53
C ILE A 161 -18.50 -32.31 10.06
N ALA A 162 -19.32 -33.26 9.58
CA ALA A 162 -19.88 -33.26 8.23
C ALA A 162 -20.74 -32.02 7.97
N GLY A 163 -21.65 -31.68 8.88
CA GLY A 163 -22.47 -30.47 8.77
C GLY A 163 -21.65 -29.17 8.79
N HIS A 164 -20.51 -29.12 9.49
CA HIS A 164 -19.61 -27.96 9.41
C HIS A 164 -18.84 -27.89 8.08
N PHE A 165 -18.57 -29.04 7.42
CA PHE A 165 -18.10 -29.05 6.04
C PHE A 165 -19.16 -28.55 5.05
N LEU A 166 -20.42 -28.99 5.21
CA LEU A 166 -21.56 -28.54 4.40
C LEU A 166 -21.81 -27.04 4.59
N PHE A 167 -21.76 -26.52 5.82
CA PHE A 167 -21.79 -25.08 6.09
C PHE A 167 -20.66 -24.33 5.38
N CYS A 168 -19.42 -24.82 5.46
CA CYS A 168 -18.29 -24.20 4.76
C CYS A 168 -18.41 -24.26 3.21
N LEU A 169 -19.09 -25.27 2.67
CA LEU A 169 -19.42 -25.38 1.26
C LEU A 169 -20.52 -24.40 0.86
N MET A 170 -21.68 -24.48 1.52
CA MET A 170 -22.91 -23.78 1.14
C MET A 170 -22.85 -22.27 1.40
N ALA A 171 -22.28 -21.84 2.53
CA ALA A 171 -21.97 -20.43 2.76
C ALA A 171 -20.70 -19.97 2.02
N ALA A 172 -20.07 -20.84 1.22
CA ALA A 172 -18.76 -20.62 0.62
C ALA A 172 -17.72 -20.06 1.61
N ALA A 173 -17.75 -20.47 2.89
CA ALA A 173 -16.89 -19.92 3.93
C ALA A 173 -15.47 -20.53 3.88
N ARG A 174 -14.45 -19.80 4.37
CA ARG A 174 -13.12 -20.40 4.59
C ARG A 174 -13.11 -21.06 5.95
N TRP A 175 -12.49 -22.24 6.08
CA TRP A 175 -12.31 -22.92 7.37
C TRP A 175 -11.79 -22.00 8.49
N HIS A 176 -10.80 -21.15 8.21
CA HIS A 176 -10.30 -20.21 9.23
C HIS A 176 -11.38 -19.22 9.69
N ASP A 177 -12.18 -18.72 8.75
CA ASP A 177 -13.15 -17.63 8.96
C ASP A 177 -14.47 -18.17 9.58
N SER A 178 -14.85 -19.43 9.32
CA SER A 178 -16.00 -20.09 9.96
C SER A 178 -15.75 -20.44 11.44
N MET A 179 -14.50 -20.65 11.83
CA MET A 179 -14.09 -20.91 13.22
C MET A 179 -14.08 -19.65 14.12
N HIS A 180 -14.75 -18.58 13.68
CA HIS A 180 -14.93 -17.31 14.40
C HIS A 180 -16.37 -16.76 14.28
N VAL A 181 -17.32 -17.63 13.87
CA VAL A 181 -18.77 -17.36 13.96
C VAL A 181 -19.16 -17.08 15.41
N VAL A 182 -19.97 -16.04 15.61
CA VAL A 182 -20.43 -15.54 16.93
C VAL A 182 -21.96 -15.60 17.10
N SER A 183 -22.71 -15.73 16.01
CA SER A 183 -24.16 -15.93 16.01
C SER A 183 -24.57 -16.80 14.82
N MET A 184 -25.62 -17.59 14.98
CA MET A 184 -26.18 -18.48 13.97
C MET A 184 -27.68 -18.67 14.20
N GLU A 185 -28.48 -18.69 13.14
CA GLU A 185 -29.94 -18.62 13.15
C GLU A 185 -30.51 -19.43 11.97
N LEU A 186 -31.55 -20.26 12.19
CA LEU A 186 -32.15 -21.11 11.15
C LEU A 186 -33.62 -20.73 10.92
N SER A 187 -33.91 -20.21 9.74
CA SER A 187 -35.27 -19.91 9.26
C SER A 187 -35.82 -21.06 8.39
N LYS A 188 -37.14 -21.28 8.43
CA LYS A 188 -37.84 -22.33 7.66
C LYS A 188 -39.14 -21.81 7.03
N ALA A 189 -39.43 -22.25 5.81
CA ALA A 189 -40.70 -22.01 5.12
C ALA A 189 -41.04 -23.20 4.21
N ASP A 190 -42.13 -23.91 4.52
CA ASP A 190 -42.47 -25.22 3.95
C ASP A 190 -41.28 -26.19 3.90
N HIS A 191 -40.73 -26.44 2.71
CA HIS A 191 -39.60 -27.33 2.47
C HIS A 191 -38.25 -26.60 2.46
N LEU A 192 -38.23 -25.26 2.36
CA LEU A 192 -37.01 -24.46 2.27
C LEU A 192 -36.50 -24.08 3.66
N CYS A 193 -35.21 -24.28 3.88
CA CYS A 193 -34.52 -23.90 5.12
C CYS A 193 -33.29 -23.03 4.82
N LEU A 194 -33.12 -21.94 5.57
CA LEU A 194 -32.06 -20.94 5.38
C LEU A 194 -31.33 -20.70 6.70
N LEU A 195 -30.03 -21.02 6.70
CA LEU A 195 -29.14 -20.86 7.85
C LEU A 195 -28.31 -19.58 7.68
N GLU A 196 -28.52 -18.61 8.55
CA GLU A 196 -27.72 -17.38 8.62
C GLU A 196 -26.73 -17.45 9.77
N ALA A 197 -25.55 -16.86 9.60
CA ALA A 197 -24.50 -16.78 10.62
C ALA A 197 -23.63 -15.53 10.43
N ALA A 198 -22.92 -15.10 11.47
CA ALA A 198 -22.01 -13.95 11.40
C ALA A 198 -20.66 -14.25 12.02
N THR A 199 -19.56 -13.91 11.34
CA THR A 199 -18.18 -14.12 11.84
C THR A 199 -17.45 -12.83 12.21
N SER A 200 -16.72 -12.89 13.32
CA SER A 200 -15.99 -11.77 13.94
C SER A 200 -14.56 -11.58 13.45
N LYS A 201 -13.99 -12.54 12.72
CA LYS A 201 -12.61 -12.48 12.22
C LYS A 201 -12.51 -13.15 10.84
N HIS A 202 -12.26 -12.35 9.80
CA HIS A 202 -12.13 -12.84 8.43
C HIS A 202 -10.83 -12.39 7.75
N LYS A 203 -10.24 -13.24 6.90
CA LYS A 203 -8.93 -13.00 6.27
C LYS A 203 -8.89 -11.81 5.28
N SER A 204 -10.01 -11.13 5.04
CA SER A 204 -10.10 -9.92 4.20
C SER A 204 -10.09 -8.60 4.98
N SER A 205 -10.10 -8.61 6.32
CA SER A 205 -10.06 -7.41 7.18
C SER A 205 -8.72 -6.66 7.09
N ARG A 206 -8.65 -5.61 6.26
CA ARG A 206 -7.42 -4.82 6.04
C ARG A 206 -7.39 -3.44 6.70
N THR A 207 -8.54 -2.88 7.07
CA THR A 207 -8.63 -1.63 7.85
C THR A 207 -9.09 -1.92 9.28
N LYS A 208 -8.97 -0.92 10.17
CA LYS A 208 -9.44 -1.07 11.56
C LYS A 208 -10.97 -1.13 11.66
N GLU A 209 -11.72 -0.51 10.74
CA GLU A 209 -13.18 -0.68 10.67
C GLU A 209 -13.56 -2.11 10.27
N GLN A 210 -12.87 -2.69 9.28
CA GLN A 210 -13.09 -4.08 8.84
C GLN A 210 -12.66 -5.13 9.87
N GLN A 211 -12.07 -4.72 11.00
CA GLN A 211 -11.77 -5.56 12.17
C GLN A 211 -12.79 -5.35 13.31
N ARG A 212 -13.84 -4.53 13.08
CA ARG A 212 -14.96 -4.24 13.97
C ARG A 212 -16.31 -4.66 13.37
N GLU A 213 -16.39 -4.77 12.04
CA GLU A 213 -17.55 -5.29 11.30
C GLU A 213 -17.65 -6.82 11.42
N LEU A 214 -18.88 -7.35 11.52
CA LEU A 214 -19.15 -8.79 11.36
C LEU A 214 -19.40 -9.11 9.89
N LEU A 215 -18.85 -10.23 9.40
CA LEU A 215 -19.09 -10.73 8.05
C LEU A 215 -20.26 -11.74 8.06
N PRO A 216 -21.40 -11.46 7.39
CA PRO A 216 -22.50 -12.41 7.28
C PRO A 216 -22.20 -13.57 6.33
N PHE A 217 -22.64 -14.76 6.73
CA PHE A 217 -22.66 -16.02 5.99
C PHE A 217 -24.11 -16.50 5.88
N THR A 218 -24.56 -16.90 4.70
CA THR A 218 -25.89 -17.51 4.51
C THR A 218 -25.75 -18.80 3.71
N ALA A 219 -26.45 -19.87 4.13
CA ALA A 219 -26.43 -21.20 3.52
C ALA A 219 -27.86 -21.78 3.40
N LEU A 220 -28.11 -22.55 2.34
CA LEU A 220 -29.31 -23.38 2.25
C LEU A 220 -29.14 -24.65 3.10
N GLY A 221 -30.17 -25.00 3.86
CA GLY A 221 -30.23 -26.21 4.69
C GLY A 221 -30.42 -27.52 3.90
N GLN A 222 -30.57 -27.46 2.58
CA GLN A 222 -30.57 -28.60 1.67
C GLN A 222 -29.49 -28.40 0.61
N THR A 223 -28.87 -29.49 0.13
CA THR A 223 -27.98 -29.46 -1.04
C THR A 223 -28.50 -30.37 -2.15
N LEU A 224 -28.24 -31.68 -2.10
CA LEU A 224 -28.50 -32.63 -3.19
C LEU A 224 -29.56 -33.68 -2.81
N ALA A 225 -29.73 -33.96 -1.51
CA ALA A 225 -30.89 -34.60 -0.93
C ALA A 225 -32.13 -33.67 -0.90
N GLY A 226 -33.28 -34.22 -0.48
CA GLY A 226 -34.47 -33.45 -0.11
C GLY A 226 -34.56 -33.13 1.40
N GLU A 227 -33.76 -33.81 2.23
CA GLU A 227 -33.76 -33.67 3.69
C GLU A 227 -32.90 -32.48 4.15
N ASN A 228 -33.25 -31.88 5.30
CA ASN A 228 -32.57 -30.70 5.83
C ASN A 228 -31.31 -31.09 6.64
N TRP A 229 -30.12 -30.96 6.04
CA TRP A 229 -28.86 -31.21 6.72
C TRP A 229 -28.59 -30.21 7.85
N ALA A 230 -29.08 -28.97 7.74
CA ALA A 230 -28.84 -27.94 8.75
C ALA A 230 -29.63 -28.20 10.05
N ASP A 231 -30.85 -28.72 9.98
CA ASP A 231 -31.57 -29.21 11.17
C ASP A 231 -30.79 -30.33 11.86
N SER A 232 -30.39 -31.35 11.10
CA SER A 232 -29.62 -32.47 11.65
C SER A 232 -28.30 -32.01 12.27
N TRP A 233 -27.65 -31.01 11.67
CA TRP A 233 -26.41 -30.43 12.17
C TRP A 233 -26.59 -29.65 13.47
N LEU A 234 -27.63 -28.82 13.58
CA LEU A 234 -27.91 -28.06 14.80
C LEU A 234 -28.29 -29.00 15.95
N SER A 235 -29.18 -29.97 15.72
CA SER A 235 -29.53 -30.97 16.73
C SER A 235 -28.30 -31.74 17.22
N ALA A 236 -27.47 -32.26 16.29
CA ALA A 236 -26.26 -32.99 16.67
C ALA A 236 -25.24 -32.11 17.43
N ARG A 237 -25.23 -30.78 17.21
CA ARG A 237 -24.42 -29.82 17.99
C ARG A 237 -25.00 -29.54 19.38
N GLU A 238 -26.31 -29.51 19.54
CA GLU A 238 -26.97 -29.36 20.85
C GLU A 238 -26.79 -30.63 21.69
N ASP A 239 -27.04 -31.82 21.09
CA ASP A 239 -26.78 -33.14 21.68
C ASP A 239 -25.30 -33.31 22.09
N SER A 240 -24.38 -32.67 21.35
CA SER A 240 -22.93 -32.64 21.64
C SER A 240 -22.53 -31.58 22.68
N GLY A 241 -23.48 -30.94 23.35
CA GLY A 241 -23.20 -29.98 24.44
C GLY A 241 -22.55 -28.66 23.98
N SER A 242 -22.70 -28.27 22.72
CA SER A 242 -21.91 -27.16 22.14
C SER A 242 -22.14 -25.77 22.75
N PHE A 243 -23.17 -25.60 23.60
CA PHE A 243 -23.37 -24.41 24.43
C PHE A 243 -22.24 -24.19 25.46
N ALA A 244 -21.50 -25.24 25.83
CA ALA A 244 -20.39 -25.19 26.78
C ALA A 244 -19.02 -24.96 26.11
N TRP A 245 -18.94 -24.97 24.77
CA TRP A 245 -17.65 -24.94 24.07
C TRP A 245 -17.02 -23.55 24.06
N CYS A 246 -15.72 -23.50 24.36
CA CYS A 246 -14.90 -22.28 24.26
C CYS A 246 -14.67 -21.80 22.80
N HIS A 247 -15.05 -22.62 21.81
CA HIS A 247 -14.81 -22.42 20.38
C HIS A 247 -15.98 -22.93 19.52
N PHE A 248 -16.22 -22.29 18.37
CA PHE A 248 -17.38 -22.63 17.51
C PHE A 248 -17.40 -24.09 17.02
N LEU A 249 -16.23 -24.72 16.88
CA LEU A 249 -16.06 -26.17 16.75
C LEU A 249 -14.80 -26.59 17.52
N CYS A 250 -14.98 -27.46 18.50
CA CYS A 250 -13.89 -28.06 19.26
C CYS A 250 -13.21 -29.20 18.46
N SER A 251 -12.00 -29.57 18.86
CA SER A 251 -11.32 -30.77 18.36
C SER A 251 -11.97 -32.02 18.93
N TRP A 252 -12.06 -33.11 18.15
CA TRP A 252 -12.60 -34.38 18.66
C TRP A 252 -11.48 -35.28 19.21
N SER A 253 -11.66 -35.77 20.44
CA SER A 253 -10.69 -36.63 21.12
C SER A 253 -11.15 -38.09 21.06
N GLU A 254 -10.70 -38.84 20.03
CA GLU A 254 -10.92 -40.30 19.92
C GLU A 254 -10.52 -41.06 21.20
N HIS A 255 -9.56 -40.54 21.97
CA HIS A 255 -9.09 -41.18 23.20
C HIS A 255 -10.08 -41.03 24.37
N GLN A 256 -10.77 -39.89 24.45
CA GLN A 256 -11.72 -39.58 25.53
C GLN A 256 -13.17 -39.90 25.12
N GLY A 257 -13.46 -39.99 23.82
CA GLY A 257 -14.81 -40.13 23.28
C GLY A 257 -15.63 -38.84 23.40
N ASP A 258 -14.96 -37.68 23.42
CA ASP A 258 -15.57 -36.38 23.71
C ASP A 258 -14.79 -35.23 23.02
N TRP A 259 -15.32 -34.02 23.08
CA TRP A 259 -14.74 -32.80 22.54
C TRP A 259 -13.68 -32.20 23.49
N ALA A 260 -12.57 -31.75 22.92
CA ALA A 260 -11.48 -31.11 23.67
C ALA A 260 -11.52 -29.58 23.57
N ASP A 261 -11.04 -28.88 24.62
CA ASP A 261 -10.97 -27.41 24.74
C ASP A 261 -10.04 -26.69 23.73
N THR A 262 -9.70 -27.33 22.61
CA THR A 262 -8.88 -26.76 21.53
C THR A 262 -9.71 -26.59 20.26
N LYS A 263 -9.52 -25.47 19.54
CA LYS A 263 -10.25 -25.20 18.29
C LYS A 263 -9.79 -26.15 17.19
N MET A 264 -10.72 -26.80 16.49
CA MET A 264 -10.40 -27.75 15.43
C MET A 264 -9.47 -27.12 14.37
N SER A 265 -8.30 -27.73 14.18
CA SER A 265 -7.26 -27.18 13.30
C SER A 265 -7.55 -27.46 11.82
N THR A 266 -7.02 -26.64 10.91
CA THR A 266 -7.16 -26.86 9.45
C THR A 266 -6.56 -28.19 8.98
N ALA A 267 -5.55 -28.70 9.70
CA ALA A 267 -4.93 -29.99 9.41
C ALA A 267 -5.79 -31.16 9.91
N GLU A 268 -6.28 -31.08 11.16
CA GLU A 268 -7.23 -32.03 11.76
C GLU A 268 -8.51 -32.15 10.94
N ALA A 269 -9.13 -31.02 10.59
CA ALA A 269 -10.30 -30.97 9.72
C ALA A 269 -10.03 -31.52 8.31
N THR A 270 -8.79 -31.42 7.83
CA THR A 270 -8.37 -32.06 6.57
C THR A 270 -8.21 -33.57 6.73
N PHE A 271 -7.88 -34.10 7.91
CA PHE A 271 -7.95 -35.55 8.16
C PHE A 271 -9.41 -36.03 8.22
N TRP A 272 -10.28 -35.35 8.97
CA TRP A 272 -11.71 -35.68 9.03
C TRP A 272 -12.41 -35.67 7.66
N LEU A 273 -12.16 -34.65 6.82
CA LEU A 273 -12.71 -34.60 5.46
C LEU A 273 -12.30 -35.80 4.60
N ARG A 274 -11.13 -36.39 4.88
CA ARG A 274 -10.63 -37.58 4.17
C ARG A 274 -11.24 -38.83 4.74
N GLU A 275 -11.23 -38.99 6.06
CA GLU A 275 -11.74 -40.15 6.78
C GLU A 275 -13.23 -40.39 6.53
N LEU A 276 -14.03 -39.32 6.41
CA LEU A 276 -15.46 -39.40 6.06
C LEU A 276 -15.74 -39.67 4.56
N LEU A 277 -14.77 -39.44 3.66
CA LEU A 277 -14.96 -39.58 2.20
C LEU A 277 -14.24 -40.79 1.59
N GLU A 278 -13.13 -41.23 2.18
CA GLU A 278 -12.32 -42.37 1.74
C GLU A 278 -13.12 -43.68 1.51
N PRO A 279 -14.17 -44.02 2.31
CA PRO A 279 -15.03 -45.17 2.02
C PRO A 279 -15.77 -45.12 0.69
N VAL A 280 -15.96 -43.93 0.10
CA VAL A 280 -16.69 -43.72 -1.17
C VAL A 280 -15.77 -43.39 -2.34
N VAL A 281 -14.66 -42.67 -2.09
CA VAL A 281 -13.75 -42.21 -3.16
C VAL A 281 -12.42 -42.95 -3.24
N GLY A 282 -12.12 -43.80 -2.25
CA GLY A 282 -10.84 -44.49 -2.13
C GLY A 282 -9.68 -43.62 -1.65
N PRO A 283 -8.56 -44.23 -1.24
CA PRO A 283 -7.46 -43.55 -0.57
C PRO A 283 -6.71 -42.56 -1.47
N ASP A 284 -6.59 -42.83 -2.78
CA ASP A 284 -5.86 -41.95 -3.70
C ASP A 284 -6.57 -40.60 -3.90
N ARG A 285 -7.91 -40.62 -3.96
CA ARG A 285 -8.72 -39.40 -4.05
C ARG A 285 -8.86 -38.72 -2.69
N SER A 286 -9.01 -39.46 -1.59
CA SER A 286 -8.97 -38.88 -0.24
C SER A 286 -7.65 -38.12 -0.02
N ALA A 287 -6.50 -38.70 -0.40
CA ALA A 287 -5.17 -38.15 -0.17
C ALA A 287 -4.91 -36.75 -0.78
N VAL A 288 -5.70 -36.31 -1.77
CA VAL A 288 -5.61 -34.97 -2.36
C VAL A 288 -6.63 -33.94 -1.83
N LEU A 289 -7.72 -34.38 -1.19
CA LEU A 289 -8.76 -33.49 -0.65
C LEU A 289 -8.26 -32.67 0.55
N THR A 290 -8.75 -31.43 0.68
CA THR A 290 -8.46 -30.54 1.83
C THR A 290 -9.65 -29.63 2.11
N VAL A 291 -9.79 -29.11 3.33
CA VAL A 291 -10.89 -28.16 3.66
C VAL A 291 -10.79 -26.81 2.93
N HIS A 292 -9.68 -26.55 2.23
CA HIS A 292 -9.57 -25.42 1.29
C HIS A 292 -10.34 -25.66 -0.02
N GLY A 293 -10.69 -26.91 -0.32
CA GLY A 293 -11.52 -27.30 -1.46
C GLY A 293 -12.98 -26.88 -1.32
N LEU A 294 -13.54 -26.81 -0.11
CA LEU A 294 -14.97 -26.56 0.13
C LEU A 294 -15.45 -25.24 -0.51
N LYS A 295 -14.89 -24.09 -0.11
CA LYS A 295 -15.16 -22.79 -0.77
C LYS A 295 -14.81 -22.78 -2.26
N ALA A 296 -13.75 -23.49 -2.66
CA ALA A 296 -13.36 -23.56 -4.07
C ALA A 296 -14.37 -24.35 -4.92
N THR A 297 -15.07 -25.32 -4.32
CA THR A 297 -16.08 -26.17 -4.97
C THR A 297 -17.30 -25.34 -5.32
N MET A 298 -17.92 -24.68 -4.33
CA MET A 298 -19.09 -23.83 -4.55
C MET A 298 -18.81 -22.73 -5.59
N LEU A 299 -17.67 -22.05 -5.50
CA LEU A 299 -17.26 -21.05 -6.49
C LEU A 299 -17.00 -21.65 -7.88
N SER A 300 -16.45 -22.87 -7.94
CA SER A 300 -16.25 -23.57 -9.22
C SER A 300 -17.56 -24.01 -9.84
N TRP A 301 -18.52 -24.51 -9.05
CA TRP A 301 -19.85 -24.91 -9.52
C TRP A 301 -20.63 -23.70 -10.02
N ALA A 302 -20.64 -22.59 -9.27
CA ALA A 302 -21.25 -21.32 -9.68
C ALA A 302 -20.66 -20.77 -10.99
N ALA A 303 -19.34 -20.83 -11.16
CA ALA A 303 -18.67 -20.42 -12.40
C ALA A 303 -18.89 -21.40 -13.58
N LYS A 304 -19.17 -22.68 -13.30
CA LYS A 304 -19.48 -23.71 -14.31
C LYS A 304 -20.94 -23.69 -14.77
N SER A 305 -21.88 -23.24 -13.92
CA SER A 305 -23.33 -23.31 -14.19
C SER A 305 -23.86 -22.20 -15.10
N MET A 306 -23.08 -21.13 -15.30
CA MET A 306 -23.45 -19.91 -16.06
C MET A 306 -24.66 -19.14 -15.48
N LEU A 307 -25.15 -19.49 -14.29
CA LEU A 307 -26.26 -18.80 -13.61
C LEU A 307 -25.83 -17.49 -12.92
N PHE A 308 -24.54 -17.38 -12.59
CA PHE A 308 -23.97 -16.29 -11.79
C PHE A 308 -23.13 -15.33 -12.64
N THR A 309 -23.36 -14.02 -12.54
CA THR A 309 -22.49 -13.00 -13.16
C THR A 309 -21.11 -12.97 -12.48
N PRO A 310 -20.07 -12.36 -13.09
CA PRO A 310 -18.76 -12.19 -12.44
C PRO A 310 -18.84 -11.48 -11.08
N GLU A 311 -19.75 -10.53 -10.93
CA GLU A 311 -20.00 -9.77 -9.71
C GLU A 311 -20.64 -10.64 -8.63
N GLU A 312 -21.63 -11.45 -8.99
CA GLU A 312 -22.28 -12.43 -8.09
C GLU A 312 -21.30 -13.53 -7.64
N GLN A 313 -20.44 -14.01 -8.55
CA GLN A 313 -19.36 -14.95 -8.20
C GLN A 313 -18.34 -14.33 -7.24
N LEU A 314 -18.05 -13.04 -7.36
CA LEU A 314 -17.21 -12.30 -6.41
C LEU A 314 -17.90 -12.04 -5.06
N ALA A 315 -19.21 -11.78 -5.08
CA ALA A 315 -20.04 -11.64 -3.87
C ALA A 315 -20.09 -12.95 -3.07
N LEU A 316 -20.44 -14.08 -3.72
CA LEU A 316 -20.32 -15.44 -3.18
C LEU A 316 -18.87 -15.76 -2.77
N GLY A 317 -17.89 -15.19 -3.48
CA GLY A 317 -16.48 -15.20 -3.13
C GLY A 317 -16.14 -14.50 -1.81
N HIS A 318 -17.03 -13.66 -1.27
CA HIS A 318 -16.78 -12.71 -0.18
C HIS A 318 -15.65 -11.72 -0.55
N HIS A 319 -15.57 -11.39 -1.84
CA HIS A 319 -14.57 -10.56 -2.49
C HIS A 319 -15.23 -9.33 -3.15
N VAL A 320 -16.11 -8.69 -2.38
CA VAL A 320 -16.85 -7.49 -2.77
C VAL A 320 -15.88 -6.31 -3.00
N SER A 321 -16.02 -5.62 -4.12
CA SER A 321 -15.36 -4.33 -4.40
C SER A 321 -15.76 -3.28 -3.35
N SER A 322 -14.97 -2.21 -3.15
CA SER A 322 -15.37 -1.12 -2.22
C SER A 322 -16.78 -0.63 -2.54
N HIS A 323 -17.00 -0.45 -3.84
CA HIS A 323 -18.25 -0.15 -4.52
C HIS A 323 -19.47 -0.92 -3.96
N TYR A 324 -19.46 -2.25 -4.01
CA TYR A 324 -20.61 -3.06 -3.61
C TYR A 324 -20.72 -3.33 -2.09
N LYS A 325 -19.71 -3.03 -1.27
CA LYS A 325 -19.66 -3.47 0.15
C LYS A 325 -20.88 -3.01 0.96
N SER A 326 -21.29 -1.75 0.79
CA SER A 326 -22.41 -1.18 1.55
C SER A 326 -23.78 -1.71 1.10
N ALA A 327 -23.88 -2.49 0.01
CA ALA A 327 -25.13 -3.17 -0.36
C ALA A 327 -25.31 -4.50 0.41
N LEU A 328 -24.21 -5.24 0.65
CA LEU A 328 -24.22 -6.52 1.36
C LEU A 328 -24.13 -6.39 2.89
N ILE A 329 -23.78 -5.21 3.41
CA ILE A 329 -23.79 -4.90 4.85
C ILE A 329 -25.18 -4.46 5.34
N TYR A 330 -25.99 -3.84 4.47
CA TYR A 330 -27.28 -3.23 4.85
C TYR A 330 -28.53 -3.93 4.26
N SER A 331 -28.36 -5.06 3.57
CA SER A 331 -29.48 -5.95 3.19
C SER A 331 -29.00 -7.40 3.23
N ARG A 332 -29.62 -8.20 4.12
CA ARG A 332 -29.50 -9.67 4.11
C ARG A 332 -30.14 -10.24 2.82
N ASP A 333 -31.17 -9.60 2.30
CA ASP A 333 -31.93 -10.00 1.10
C ASP A 333 -31.07 -10.08 -0.17
N ASN A 334 -30.00 -9.27 -0.26
CA ASN A 334 -29.01 -9.39 -1.34
C ASN A 334 -28.30 -10.76 -1.35
N GLN A 335 -28.24 -11.49 -0.23
CA GLN A 335 -27.78 -12.88 -0.19
C GLN A 335 -28.89 -13.88 -0.57
N ILE A 336 -30.18 -13.55 -0.39
CA ILE A 336 -31.29 -14.41 -0.82
C ILE A 336 -31.29 -14.57 -2.35
N GLY A 337 -30.96 -13.52 -3.11
CA GLY A 337 -30.76 -13.61 -4.56
C GLY A 337 -29.67 -14.62 -4.98
N LEU A 338 -28.55 -14.66 -4.23
CA LEU A 338 -27.49 -15.66 -4.44
C LEU A 338 -27.95 -17.05 -4.00
N CYS A 339 -28.65 -17.18 -2.87
CA CYS A 339 -29.17 -18.45 -2.37
C CYS A 339 -30.18 -19.06 -3.35
N LYS A 340 -31.06 -18.27 -3.97
CA LYS A 340 -31.94 -18.74 -5.04
C LYS A 340 -31.12 -19.32 -6.21
N LYS A 341 -30.07 -18.62 -6.68
CA LYS A 341 -29.21 -19.14 -7.75
C LYS A 341 -28.42 -20.39 -7.35
N ILE A 342 -28.12 -20.59 -6.06
CA ILE A 342 -27.56 -21.85 -5.55
C ILE A 342 -28.63 -22.95 -5.59
N HIS A 343 -29.89 -22.66 -5.21
CA HIS A 343 -31.01 -23.60 -5.33
C HIS A 343 -31.23 -24.03 -6.79
N ASP A 344 -31.40 -23.06 -7.69
CA ASP A 344 -31.55 -23.26 -9.14
C ASP A 344 -30.38 -24.09 -9.72
N MET A 345 -29.16 -23.92 -9.18
CA MET A 345 -27.98 -24.70 -9.56
C MET A 345 -28.05 -26.14 -9.04
N MET A 346 -28.41 -26.35 -7.77
CA MET A 346 -28.53 -27.69 -7.19
C MET A 346 -29.64 -28.50 -7.86
N ASP A 347 -30.76 -27.90 -8.20
CA ASP A 347 -31.85 -28.58 -8.89
C ASP A 347 -31.45 -29.01 -10.32
N LYS A 348 -30.64 -28.21 -11.03
CA LYS A 348 -30.05 -28.64 -12.31
C LYS A 348 -29.02 -29.78 -12.15
N ILE A 349 -28.37 -29.91 -11.00
CA ILE A 349 -27.54 -31.08 -10.68
C ILE A 349 -28.42 -32.30 -10.42
N LYS A 350 -29.46 -32.18 -9.58
CA LYS A 350 -30.43 -33.25 -9.28
C LYS A 350 -31.13 -33.77 -10.53
N ALA A 351 -31.51 -32.86 -11.44
CA ALA A 351 -32.15 -33.18 -12.72
C ALA A 351 -31.17 -33.66 -13.82
N GLY A 352 -29.86 -33.72 -13.56
CA GLY A 352 -28.83 -34.09 -14.53
C GLY A 352 -28.57 -33.08 -15.66
N THR A 353 -29.33 -31.99 -15.73
CA THR A 353 -29.23 -30.95 -16.77
C THR A 353 -27.97 -30.07 -16.62
N PHE A 354 -27.31 -30.12 -15.47
CA PHE A 354 -25.99 -29.52 -15.24
C PHE A 354 -25.07 -30.49 -14.50
N ASN A 355 -24.01 -30.97 -15.17
CA ASN A 355 -22.96 -31.76 -14.52
C ASN A 355 -21.75 -30.85 -14.21
N PRO A 356 -21.40 -30.58 -12.94
CA PRO A 356 -20.23 -29.76 -12.58
C PRO A 356 -18.91 -30.55 -12.63
N ASP A 357 -18.93 -31.88 -12.64
CA ASP A 357 -17.72 -32.73 -12.65
C ASP A 357 -17.26 -33.07 -14.07
N GLY A 358 -18.20 -33.03 -15.03
CA GLY A 358 -17.94 -33.26 -16.45
C GLY A 358 -16.85 -32.36 -17.04
N SER A 359 -16.17 -32.88 -18.06
CA SER A 359 -15.04 -32.20 -18.70
C SER A 359 -15.45 -30.88 -19.35
N ARG A 360 -14.48 -30.00 -19.67
CA ARG A 360 -14.77 -28.73 -20.36
C ARG A 360 -15.43 -28.96 -21.73
N VAL A 361 -15.02 -30.01 -22.45
CA VAL A 361 -15.58 -30.38 -23.75
C VAL A 361 -16.98 -30.97 -23.60
N GLN A 362 -17.20 -31.83 -22.60
CA GLN A 362 -18.51 -32.41 -22.31
C GLN A 362 -19.54 -31.34 -21.92
N ARG A 363 -19.14 -30.33 -21.13
CA ARG A 363 -19.99 -29.18 -20.79
C ARG A 363 -20.25 -28.26 -21.98
N LEU A 364 -19.26 -28.06 -22.85
CA LEU A 364 -19.46 -27.33 -24.12
C LEU A 364 -20.48 -28.05 -25.00
N LEU A 365 -20.35 -29.37 -25.15
CA LEU A 365 -21.31 -30.21 -25.89
C LEU A 365 -22.72 -30.11 -25.29
N GLN A 366 -22.85 -30.21 -23.96
CA GLN A 366 -24.15 -30.09 -23.25
C GLN A 366 -24.79 -28.71 -23.48
N LEU A 367 -24.01 -27.62 -23.48
CA LEU A 367 -24.50 -26.27 -23.78
C LEU A 367 -24.88 -26.08 -25.25
N THR A 368 -24.11 -26.65 -26.19
CA THR A 368 -24.46 -26.62 -27.63
C THR A 368 -25.70 -27.44 -27.93
N MET A 369 -25.86 -28.61 -27.28
CA MET A 369 -27.07 -29.45 -27.41
C MET A 369 -28.31 -28.79 -26.79
N ALA A 370 -28.20 -28.20 -25.59
CA ALA A 370 -29.31 -27.45 -25.01
C ALA A 370 -29.75 -26.30 -25.91
N ARG A 371 -28.81 -25.53 -26.48
CA ARG A 371 -29.12 -24.46 -27.43
C ARG A 371 -29.69 -24.97 -28.75
N ALA A 372 -29.30 -26.17 -29.20
CA ALA A 372 -29.91 -26.82 -30.36
C ALA A 372 -31.36 -27.24 -30.07
N GLN A 373 -31.66 -27.68 -28.85
CA GLN A 373 -33.04 -28.00 -28.42
C GLN A 373 -33.90 -26.75 -28.26
N GLU A 374 -33.37 -25.66 -27.68
CA GLU A 374 -34.03 -24.34 -27.65
C GLU A 374 -34.35 -23.82 -29.07
N LEU A 375 -33.46 -24.07 -30.05
CA LEU A 375 -33.67 -23.72 -31.46
C LEU A 375 -34.56 -24.73 -32.23
N GLN A 376 -34.90 -25.86 -31.63
CA GLN A 376 -35.79 -26.88 -32.22
C GLN A 376 -37.21 -26.83 -31.62
N SER A 377 -37.41 -26.15 -30.49
CA SER A 377 -38.75 -25.91 -29.91
C SER A 377 -39.51 -24.74 -30.55
N ASP A 378 -38.85 -23.92 -31.36
CA ASP A 378 -39.42 -22.72 -32.00
C ASP A 378 -39.84 -22.93 -33.48
N ASP A 379 -39.56 -24.09 -34.09
CA ASP A 379 -39.76 -24.33 -35.53
C ASP A 379 -40.27 -25.76 -35.83
N ASP A 380 -41.47 -26.07 -35.32
CA ASP A 380 -42.17 -27.35 -35.56
C ASP A 380 -43.38 -27.16 -36.48
N SER A 381 -43.11 -26.89 -37.77
CA SER A 381 -44.11 -26.97 -38.84
C SER A 381 -43.56 -27.51 -40.17
N ASP A 382 -44.22 -28.56 -40.66
CA ASP A 382 -44.26 -29.06 -42.05
C ASP A 382 -43.06 -29.77 -42.70
N THR A 383 -42.98 -31.08 -42.38
CA THR A 383 -42.98 -32.19 -43.36
C THR A 383 -41.78 -32.48 -44.29
N SER A 384 -41.12 -33.62 -44.02
CA SER A 384 -40.69 -34.65 -45.01
C SER A 384 -39.59 -34.30 -46.05
N SER A 385 -38.82 -35.24 -46.63
CA SER A 385 -39.05 -36.68 -46.81
C SER A 385 -37.77 -37.51 -47.02
N THR A 386 -37.76 -38.75 -46.51
CA THR A 386 -37.14 -39.98 -47.05
C THR A 386 -35.76 -40.00 -47.75
N SER A 387 -34.82 -40.76 -47.15
CA SER A 387 -33.83 -41.68 -47.80
C SER A 387 -32.73 -41.10 -48.72
N THR A 388 -31.60 -41.76 -48.98
CA THR A 388 -31.21 -43.19 -48.84
C THR A 388 -29.72 -43.35 -48.46
N ASP A 389 -29.32 -44.59 -48.14
CA ASP A 389 -28.01 -45.29 -48.29
C ASP A 389 -26.76 -44.49 -48.79
N ALA A 390 -25.52 -44.79 -48.38
CA ALA A 390 -24.97 -46.12 -48.09
C ALA A 390 -23.70 -46.13 -47.21
N SER A 391 -23.29 -47.34 -46.81
CA SER A 391 -22.02 -47.71 -46.17
C SER A 391 -20.78 -47.46 -47.07
N SER A 392 -19.53 -47.44 -46.60
CA SER A 392 -18.84 -48.59 -45.96
C SER A 392 -17.33 -48.32 -45.73
N VAL A 393 -16.72 -49.11 -44.82
CA VAL A 393 -15.26 -49.48 -44.68
C VAL A 393 -14.18 -48.37 -44.67
N ALA A 394 -13.04 -48.49 -43.98
CA ALA A 394 -12.31 -49.69 -43.55
C ALA A 394 -11.57 -49.51 -42.19
N SER A 395 -11.03 -50.63 -41.68
CA SER A 395 -10.17 -50.66 -40.48
C SER A 395 -8.70 -50.38 -40.83
N SER A 396 -7.93 -49.93 -39.85
CA SER A 396 -6.47 -50.08 -39.82
C SER A 396 -5.99 -50.37 -38.40
N GLU A 397 -5.61 -51.61 -38.15
CA GLU A 397 -4.97 -52.05 -36.90
C GLU A 397 -3.52 -51.54 -36.81
N GLY A 398 -2.95 -51.48 -35.61
CA GLY A 398 -1.58 -51.02 -35.35
C GLY A 398 -1.28 -50.97 -33.87
N GLU A 399 -0.46 -51.91 -33.39
CA GLU A 399 -0.43 -52.31 -31.98
C GLU A 399 0.65 -51.61 -31.12
N HIS A 400 0.61 -51.95 -29.82
CA HIS A 400 1.64 -51.78 -28.78
C HIS A 400 1.95 -50.37 -28.26
N ARG A 401 1.59 -50.18 -26.99
CA ARG A 401 2.63 -50.13 -25.95
C ARG A 401 2.22 -50.92 -24.70
N GLU A 402 3.22 -51.52 -24.06
CA GLU A 402 3.02 -52.55 -23.03
C GLU A 402 2.79 -51.99 -21.62
N GLN A 403 2.41 -52.89 -20.70
CA GLN A 403 2.34 -52.63 -19.27
C GLN A 403 3.74 -52.64 -18.65
N GLU A 404 4.05 -51.70 -17.76
CA GLU A 404 5.00 -51.90 -16.65
C GLU A 404 4.77 -50.83 -15.54
N PRO A 405 5.29 -50.99 -14.30
CA PRO A 405 4.42 -51.46 -13.23
C PRO A 405 4.16 -50.45 -12.10
N SER A 406 3.10 -50.70 -11.32
CA SER A 406 2.83 -50.00 -10.08
C SER A 406 3.83 -50.39 -8.98
N SER A 407 4.47 -49.39 -8.37
CA SER A 407 5.51 -49.58 -7.34
C SER A 407 5.14 -48.96 -5.99
N PHE A 408 4.11 -49.53 -5.35
CA PHE A 408 3.90 -49.33 -3.92
C PHE A 408 5.04 -50.00 -3.14
N ARG A 409 5.63 -49.29 -2.18
CA ARG A 409 6.76 -49.82 -1.40
C ARG A 409 6.26 -50.76 -0.30
N ARG A 410 6.38 -52.06 -0.51
CA ARG A 410 6.21 -53.07 0.56
C ARG A 410 7.28 -52.89 1.65
N LEU A 411 6.95 -53.32 2.86
CA LEU A 411 7.93 -53.81 3.83
C LEU A 411 8.08 -55.32 3.59
N ASP A 412 9.31 -55.83 3.63
CA ASP A 412 9.55 -57.25 3.41
C ASP A 412 9.03 -58.10 4.57
N ALA A 413 8.37 -59.22 4.24
CA ALA A 413 7.71 -60.09 5.21
C ALA A 413 8.68 -61.05 5.95
N ALA A 414 9.99 -60.78 5.91
CA ALA A 414 11.02 -61.65 6.48
C ALA A 414 11.15 -61.53 8.01
N ASP A 415 10.93 -60.34 8.57
CA ASP A 415 11.21 -60.02 9.98
C ASP A 415 9.94 -59.99 10.88
N ILE A 416 8.82 -60.52 10.39
CA ILE A 416 7.52 -60.41 11.07
C ILE A 416 7.16 -61.71 11.80
N ASP A 417 7.28 -61.70 13.13
CA ASP A 417 6.84 -62.82 13.97
C ASP A 417 5.32 -63.04 13.86
N ARG A 418 4.96 -64.17 13.26
CA ARG A 418 3.62 -64.45 12.75
C ARG A 418 2.60 -64.65 13.86
N ASP A 419 3.03 -65.11 15.04
CA ASP A 419 2.12 -65.35 16.16
C ASP A 419 1.55 -64.05 16.76
N HIS A 420 2.12 -62.90 16.41
CA HIS A 420 1.67 -61.59 16.86
C HIS A 420 0.84 -60.81 15.80
N CYS A 421 0.50 -61.42 14.66
CA CYS A 421 -0.33 -60.79 13.61
C CYS A 421 -1.84 -61.02 13.81
N PHE A 422 -2.62 -59.92 13.85
CA PHE A 422 -4.07 -59.92 14.00
C PHE A 422 -4.75 -59.12 12.89
N ILE A 423 -5.70 -59.72 12.18
CA ILE A 423 -6.50 -59.06 11.15
C ILE A 423 -7.81 -58.52 11.73
N ASN A 424 -8.19 -57.30 11.37
CA ASN A 424 -9.51 -56.76 11.69
C ASN A 424 -10.58 -57.46 10.82
N THR A 425 -11.65 -57.96 11.44
CA THR A 425 -12.64 -58.78 10.73
C THR A 425 -13.51 -57.99 9.74
N ARG A 426 -13.66 -56.67 9.94
CA ARG A 426 -14.40 -55.77 9.04
C ARG A 426 -13.49 -55.12 8.00
N SER A 427 -12.42 -54.44 8.43
CA SER A 427 -11.56 -53.65 7.51
C SER A 427 -10.46 -54.45 6.82
N ARG A 428 -10.24 -55.72 7.17
CA ARG A 428 -9.20 -56.62 6.63
C ARG A 428 -7.74 -56.13 6.74
N VAL A 429 -7.50 -55.02 7.44
CA VAL A 429 -6.16 -54.55 7.77
C VAL A 429 -5.52 -55.47 8.82
N VAL A 430 -4.25 -55.82 8.63
CA VAL A 430 -3.43 -56.59 9.56
C VAL A 430 -2.69 -55.67 10.52
N HIS A 431 -2.76 -55.98 11.82
CA HIS A 431 -2.17 -55.25 12.93
C HIS A 431 -1.22 -56.17 13.71
N LEU A 432 -0.02 -55.69 14.03
CA LEU A 432 0.92 -56.41 14.89
C LEU A 432 0.62 -56.13 16.36
N GLN A 433 0.62 -57.15 17.22
CA GLN A 433 0.46 -57.02 18.67
C GLN A 433 1.80 -56.68 19.34
N LEU A 434 1.77 -55.83 20.37
CA LEU A 434 2.92 -55.61 21.23
C LEU A 434 3.10 -56.84 22.14
N LEU A 435 4.30 -57.44 22.09
CA LEU A 435 4.69 -58.58 22.93
C LEU A 435 4.33 -58.32 24.41
N GLY A 436 3.52 -59.21 24.99
CA GLY A 436 3.06 -59.14 26.37
C GLY A 436 1.94 -58.12 26.69
N GLN A 437 1.34 -57.45 25.69
CA GLN A 437 0.30 -56.43 25.94
C GLN A 437 -0.98 -56.61 25.11
N GLN A 438 -2.13 -56.22 25.68
CA GLN A 438 -3.46 -56.20 25.02
C GLN A 438 -3.61 -55.05 23.99
N LYS A 439 -2.52 -54.63 23.34
CA LYS A 439 -2.48 -53.50 22.39
C LYS A 439 -1.71 -53.85 21.14
N PHE A 440 -2.17 -53.32 20.01
CA PHE A 440 -1.46 -53.36 18.75
C PHE A 440 -0.39 -52.26 18.67
N TRP A 441 0.62 -52.48 17.84
CA TRP A 441 1.67 -51.52 17.47
C TRP A 441 1.12 -50.17 16.99
N CYS A 442 -0.14 -50.08 16.55
CA CYS A 442 -0.80 -48.82 16.17
C CYS A 442 -1.59 -48.12 17.29
N GLY A 443 -1.68 -48.72 18.48
CA GLY A 443 -2.31 -48.14 19.67
C GLY A 443 -3.70 -48.67 20.00
N ARG A 444 -4.38 -49.24 19.01
CA ARG A 444 -5.69 -49.87 19.19
C ARG A 444 -5.55 -51.07 20.15
N CYS A 445 -6.43 -51.17 21.14
CA CYS A 445 -6.52 -52.35 21.99
C CYS A 445 -7.03 -53.56 21.20
N ALA A 446 -6.64 -54.77 21.59
CA ALA A 446 -7.20 -55.99 21.02
C ALA A 446 -8.65 -56.17 21.51
N SER A 447 -9.62 -55.97 20.60
CA SER A 447 -11.05 -56.20 20.85
C SER A 447 -11.57 -57.37 20.03
N SER A 448 -12.82 -57.79 20.28
CA SER A 448 -13.51 -58.87 19.54
C SER A 448 -13.65 -58.61 18.03
N SER A 449 -13.39 -57.40 17.55
CA SER A 449 -13.33 -57.06 16.12
C SER A 449 -12.02 -57.49 15.43
N PHE A 450 -11.10 -58.13 16.15
CA PHE A 450 -9.81 -58.62 15.63
C PHE A 450 -9.64 -60.11 15.92
N ARG A 451 -9.05 -60.85 14.98
CA ARG A 451 -8.65 -62.26 15.14
C ARG A 451 -7.20 -62.45 14.71
N LYS A 452 -6.51 -63.52 15.13
CA LYS A 452 -5.20 -63.84 14.52
C LYS A 452 -5.34 -63.99 13.00
N ALA A 453 -4.36 -63.48 12.26
CA ALA A 453 -4.29 -63.62 10.80
C ALA A 453 -3.86 -65.05 10.41
N SER A 454 -4.48 -65.62 9.39
CA SER A 454 -4.16 -66.97 8.90
C SER A 454 -2.95 -66.98 7.94
N MET A 455 -2.57 -68.18 7.47
CA MET A 455 -1.65 -68.32 6.34
C MET A 455 -2.14 -67.51 5.13
N ASP A 456 -3.40 -67.68 4.76
CA ASP A 456 -4.00 -67.14 3.53
C ASP A 456 -4.30 -65.65 3.65
N ASP A 457 -4.70 -65.16 4.83
CA ASP A 457 -4.84 -63.72 5.10
C ASP A 457 -3.50 -62.99 4.88
N LEU A 458 -2.37 -63.63 5.20
CA LEU A 458 -1.04 -63.03 5.05
C LEU A 458 -0.42 -63.28 3.67
N ALA A 459 -0.93 -64.26 2.91
CA ALA A 459 -0.46 -64.59 1.56
C ALA A 459 -1.23 -63.86 0.44
N ASN A 460 -2.45 -63.38 0.72
CA ASN A 460 -3.21 -62.57 -0.23
C ASN A 460 -2.47 -61.25 -0.56
N ALA A 461 -2.19 -61.03 -1.85
CA ALA A 461 -1.37 -59.94 -2.35
C ALA A 461 -1.94 -58.53 -2.11
N GLU A 462 -3.25 -58.40 -1.87
CA GLU A 462 -3.96 -57.14 -1.60
C GLU A 462 -3.95 -56.75 -0.11
N THR A 463 -3.38 -57.57 0.77
CA THR A 463 -3.50 -57.40 2.22
C THR A 463 -2.70 -56.22 2.75
N VAL A 464 -3.41 -55.26 3.36
CA VAL A 464 -2.82 -54.04 3.92
C VAL A 464 -2.40 -54.25 5.37
N ILE A 465 -1.12 -53.99 5.68
CA ILE A 465 -0.59 -53.96 7.05
C ILE A 465 -0.72 -52.52 7.61
N CYS A 466 -1.12 -52.39 8.88
CA CYS A 466 -1.40 -51.10 9.52
C CYS A 466 -0.13 -50.23 9.69
N ALA A 467 0.11 -49.31 8.76
CA ALA A 467 1.31 -48.48 8.69
C ALA A 467 1.42 -47.34 9.73
N ARG A 468 0.63 -47.34 10.82
CA ARG A 468 0.75 -46.37 11.93
C ARG A 468 1.42 -47.05 13.14
N PRO A 469 2.61 -46.63 13.61
CA PRO A 469 3.10 -46.97 14.93
C PRO A 469 2.50 -46.07 16.03
N PHE A 470 2.42 -46.58 17.25
CA PHE A 470 1.77 -45.93 18.39
C PHE A 470 2.71 -44.94 19.08
N ASN A 471 2.78 -43.72 18.55
CA ASN A 471 2.77 -42.49 19.36
C ASN A 471 2.65 -41.25 18.47
N LYS A 472 1.41 -40.80 18.19
CA LYS A 472 1.12 -39.45 17.68
C LYS A 472 1.08 -38.40 18.80
N ASN A 473 1.99 -38.53 19.77
CA ASN A 473 2.49 -37.47 20.63
C ASN A 473 3.74 -38.01 21.32
N PRO A 474 4.92 -37.95 20.69
CA PRO A 474 6.14 -38.16 21.43
C PRO A 474 6.24 -37.08 22.51
N MET A 475 6.23 -37.51 23.79
CA MET A 475 6.90 -36.76 24.87
C MET A 475 8.23 -36.24 24.31
N PRO A 476 8.60 -34.95 24.46
CA PRO A 476 9.63 -34.31 23.63
C PRO A 476 10.89 -35.16 23.42
N ASN A 477 11.43 -35.70 24.51
CA ASN A 477 12.57 -36.62 24.60
C ASN A 477 12.54 -37.78 23.58
N MET A 478 11.37 -38.32 23.24
CA MET A 478 11.25 -39.48 22.33
C MET A 478 11.25 -39.09 20.84
N PHE A 479 10.88 -37.85 20.48
CA PHE A 479 11.12 -37.36 19.11
C PHE A 479 12.60 -37.05 18.92
N HIS A 480 13.24 -36.52 19.96
CA HIS A 480 14.69 -36.30 19.99
C HIS A 480 15.45 -37.63 19.84
N LEU A 481 15.04 -38.70 20.53
CA LEU A 481 15.62 -40.04 20.37
C LEU A 481 15.56 -40.54 18.93
N HIS A 482 14.40 -40.47 18.26
CA HIS A 482 14.27 -40.96 16.88
C HIS A 482 15.10 -40.14 15.87
N VAL A 483 15.25 -38.82 16.07
CA VAL A 483 16.13 -38.00 15.22
C VAL A 483 17.61 -38.33 15.49
N ALA A 484 18.00 -38.54 16.75
CA ALA A 484 19.34 -38.99 17.11
C ALA A 484 19.66 -40.36 16.49
N GLU A 485 18.74 -41.32 16.57
CA GLU A 485 18.91 -42.65 15.99
C GLU A 485 18.95 -42.62 14.46
N ALA A 486 18.16 -41.75 13.81
CA ALA A 486 18.22 -41.54 12.36
C ALA A 486 19.57 -40.94 11.93
N PHE A 487 20.13 -40.02 12.72
CA PHE A 487 21.48 -39.49 12.47
C PHE A 487 22.56 -40.56 12.74
N LEU A 488 22.44 -41.36 13.81
CA LEU A 488 23.32 -42.50 14.10
C LEU A 488 23.37 -43.50 12.92
N ARG A 489 22.20 -43.89 12.40
CA ARG A 489 22.06 -44.80 11.25
C ARG A 489 22.64 -44.20 9.96
N ARG A 490 22.51 -42.88 9.74
CA ARG A 490 23.21 -42.17 8.65
C ARG A 490 24.72 -42.24 8.84
N ASN A 491 25.22 -41.92 10.03
CA ASN A 491 26.64 -41.86 10.31
C ASN A 491 27.30 -43.23 10.05
N LEU A 492 26.63 -44.32 10.44
CA LEU A 492 27.03 -45.70 10.11
C LEU A 492 27.03 -45.97 8.58
N ALA A 493 25.99 -45.54 7.87
CA ALA A 493 25.90 -45.75 6.42
C ALA A 493 26.99 -45.01 5.62
N TYR A 494 27.41 -43.82 6.06
CA TYR A 494 28.51 -43.06 5.44
C TYR A 494 29.89 -43.64 5.77
N ASP A 495 30.04 -44.27 6.95
CA ASP A 495 31.26 -44.98 7.35
C ASP A 495 31.47 -46.24 6.51
N LEU A 496 30.41 -47.05 6.38
CA LEU A 496 30.34 -48.23 5.51
C LEU A 496 30.52 -47.88 4.02
N ALA A 497 30.06 -46.71 3.58
CA ALA A 497 30.30 -46.21 2.23
C ALA A 497 31.71 -45.62 2.01
N GLY A 498 32.53 -45.50 3.07
CA GLY A 498 33.89 -44.95 3.00
C GLY A 498 33.96 -43.42 2.86
N ILE A 499 32.86 -42.68 3.05
CA ILE A 499 32.75 -41.24 2.73
C ILE A 499 33.14 -40.35 3.93
N GLY A 500 32.84 -40.79 5.15
CA GLY A 500 33.23 -40.17 6.43
C GLY A 500 33.13 -41.17 7.57
N THR A 501 33.95 -41.07 8.60
CA THR A 501 34.03 -42.01 9.72
C THR A 501 32.95 -41.72 10.76
N PHE A 502 32.35 -42.79 11.31
CA PHE A 502 31.22 -42.69 12.23
C PHE A 502 31.46 -41.72 13.40
N SER A 503 32.63 -41.79 14.04
CA SER A 503 32.99 -40.97 15.20
C SER A 503 33.01 -39.46 14.92
N VAL A 504 33.41 -39.06 13.72
CA VAL A 504 33.48 -37.64 13.32
C VAL A 504 32.07 -37.09 13.04
N MET A 505 31.24 -37.89 12.37
CA MET A 505 29.86 -37.54 12.08
C MET A 505 28.98 -37.55 13.34
N ASP A 506 29.28 -38.39 14.32
CA ASP A 506 28.55 -38.43 15.59
C ASP A 506 28.89 -37.25 16.52
N LEU A 507 30.12 -36.73 16.46
CA LEU A 507 30.49 -35.52 17.19
C LEU A 507 29.63 -34.30 16.79
N TRP A 508 29.21 -34.22 15.52
CA TRP A 508 28.24 -33.23 15.05
C TRP A 508 26.82 -33.51 15.56
N THR A 509 26.37 -34.78 15.51
CA THR A 509 25.08 -35.23 16.05
C THR A 509 24.94 -34.82 17.52
N GLN A 510 25.94 -35.11 18.35
CA GLN A 510 25.94 -34.80 19.78
C GLN A 510 25.80 -33.29 20.05
N LYS A 511 26.58 -32.44 19.35
CA LYS A 511 26.52 -30.96 19.50
C LYS A 511 25.15 -30.36 19.20
N LEU A 512 24.40 -30.90 18.24
CA LEU A 512 23.05 -30.44 17.94
C LEU A 512 22.07 -30.70 19.08
N PHE A 513 22.14 -31.89 19.69
CA PHE A 513 21.29 -32.25 20.82
C PHE A 513 21.70 -31.57 22.12
N GLU A 514 23.00 -31.37 22.35
CA GLU A 514 23.53 -30.56 23.45
C GLU A 514 22.95 -29.13 23.41
N LYS A 515 23.02 -28.45 22.26
CA LYS A 515 22.47 -27.10 22.09
C LYS A 515 20.97 -27.00 22.33
N MET A 516 20.20 -28.03 21.95
CA MET A 516 18.74 -28.04 22.14
C MET A 516 18.32 -28.25 23.60
N ASN A 517 19.19 -28.86 24.42
CA ASN A 517 18.97 -29.04 25.86
C ASN A 517 19.40 -27.83 26.71
N GLU A 518 19.94 -26.75 26.10
CA GLU A 518 20.21 -25.50 26.80
C GLU A 518 18.91 -24.79 27.20
N ALA A 519 18.87 -24.28 28.44
CA ALA A 519 17.69 -23.59 28.96
C ALA A 519 17.41 -22.28 28.18
N PRO A 520 16.16 -22.05 27.71
CA PRO A 520 15.84 -20.86 26.93
C PRO A 520 15.93 -19.57 27.75
N LEU A 521 16.38 -18.50 27.10
CA LEU A 521 16.36 -17.15 27.67
C LEU A 521 14.91 -16.69 27.94
N ALA A 522 14.73 -15.83 28.94
CA ALA A 522 13.42 -15.30 29.32
C ALA A 522 12.69 -14.68 28.11
N ASN A 523 11.41 -15.03 27.95
CA ASN A 523 10.53 -14.70 26.81
C ASN A 523 10.87 -15.36 25.46
N TYR A 524 11.85 -16.27 25.38
CA TYR A 524 12.12 -17.09 24.21
C TYR A 524 11.61 -18.53 24.39
N ARG A 525 11.37 -19.24 23.28
CA ARG A 525 11.03 -20.67 23.29
C ARG A 525 12.30 -21.52 23.20
N SER A 526 12.24 -22.74 23.75
CA SER A 526 13.28 -23.75 23.55
C SER A 526 13.43 -24.11 22.07
N ILE A 527 14.64 -24.52 21.68
CA ILE A 527 14.95 -24.96 20.33
C ILE A 527 14.13 -26.21 19.98
N SER A 528 13.55 -26.26 18.79
CA SER A 528 12.78 -27.41 18.31
C SER A 528 13.62 -28.42 17.53
N ALA A 529 13.19 -29.68 17.52
CA ALA A 529 13.81 -30.71 16.69
C ALA A 529 13.71 -30.42 15.18
N GLU A 530 12.72 -29.66 14.73
CA GLU A 530 12.62 -29.20 13.33
C GLU A 530 13.69 -28.15 13.00
N GLN A 531 14.13 -27.38 14.00
CA GLN A 531 15.29 -26.51 13.88
C GLN A 531 16.60 -27.33 13.87
N ILE A 532 16.75 -28.38 14.70
CA ILE A 532 17.87 -29.35 14.58
C ILE A 532 17.94 -29.93 13.16
N LEU A 533 16.82 -30.45 12.64
CA LEU A 533 16.75 -31.03 11.29
C LEU A 533 17.08 -30.00 10.21
N SER A 534 16.75 -28.72 10.44
CA SER A 534 17.15 -27.61 9.56
C SER A 534 18.65 -27.31 9.61
N ALA A 535 19.25 -27.33 10.79
CA ALA A 535 20.69 -27.07 11.01
C ALA A 535 21.55 -28.18 10.42
N ASP A 536 21.21 -29.44 10.70
CA ASP A 536 21.83 -30.63 10.12
C ASP A 536 21.74 -30.61 8.59
N LYS A 537 20.55 -30.38 8.03
CA LYS A 537 20.37 -30.29 6.57
C LYS A 537 21.18 -29.14 5.94
N ALA A 538 21.33 -28.01 6.63
CA ALA A 538 22.16 -26.92 6.15
C ALA A 538 23.65 -27.32 6.08
N LEU A 539 24.15 -28.08 7.06
CA LEU A 539 25.51 -28.61 7.04
C LEU A 539 25.73 -29.58 5.87
N TRP A 540 24.84 -30.56 5.65
CA TRP A 540 25.00 -31.54 4.58
C TRP A 540 24.90 -30.94 3.18
N VAL A 541 24.04 -29.93 2.99
CA VAL A 541 24.00 -29.16 1.73
C VAL A 541 25.31 -28.39 1.51
N LYS A 542 25.97 -27.91 2.57
CA LYS A 542 27.25 -27.20 2.46
C LYS A 542 28.41 -28.17 2.16
N LEU A 543 28.55 -29.25 2.93
CA LEU A 543 29.54 -30.32 2.68
C LEU A 543 29.41 -30.88 1.26
N SER A 544 28.19 -31.18 0.80
CA SER A 544 27.93 -31.66 -0.56
C SER A 544 28.28 -30.66 -1.68
N ASN A 545 28.46 -29.38 -1.38
CA ASN A 545 28.95 -28.38 -2.35
C ASN A 545 30.48 -28.23 -2.30
N GLU A 546 31.11 -28.45 -1.14
CA GLU A 546 32.54 -28.28 -0.93
C GLU A 546 33.33 -29.54 -1.35
N THR A 547 32.81 -30.75 -1.11
CA THR A 547 33.42 -32.02 -1.58
C THR A 547 33.00 -32.41 -3.01
N ARG A 548 32.47 -31.46 -3.80
CA ARG A 548 31.72 -31.74 -5.03
C ARG A 548 32.63 -32.19 -6.18
N GLY A 549 32.70 -33.50 -6.37
CA GLY A 549 33.60 -34.17 -7.33
C GLY A 549 34.74 -34.95 -6.68
N GLN A 550 34.84 -34.96 -5.35
CA GLN A 550 35.88 -35.65 -4.57
C GLN A 550 35.30 -36.73 -3.63
N LEU A 551 34.10 -37.24 -3.94
CA LEU A 551 33.38 -38.23 -3.12
C LEU A 551 33.89 -39.68 -3.23
N GLN A 552 34.91 -39.93 -4.05
CA GLN A 552 35.58 -41.23 -4.13
C GLN A 552 37.06 -41.06 -3.72
N PRO A 553 37.42 -41.37 -2.46
CA PRO A 553 38.83 -41.42 -2.06
C PRO A 553 39.53 -42.57 -2.77
N LYS A 554 40.84 -42.44 -3.04
CA LYS A 554 41.65 -43.60 -3.44
C LYS A 554 42.01 -44.38 -2.18
N THR A 555 42.35 -45.66 -2.34
CA THR A 555 42.67 -46.56 -1.23
C THR A 555 43.92 -46.09 -0.46
N GLY A 556 43.71 -45.35 0.62
CA GLY A 556 44.76 -44.74 1.45
C GLY A 556 44.56 -43.24 1.73
N ASP A 557 43.72 -42.54 0.97
CA ASP A 557 43.41 -41.12 1.21
C ASP A 557 42.50 -40.95 2.46
N PRO A 558 42.59 -39.84 3.21
CA PRO A 558 41.65 -39.53 4.28
C PRO A 558 40.22 -39.36 3.73
N LYS A 559 39.21 -39.77 4.51
CA LYS A 559 37.80 -39.69 4.07
C LYS A 559 37.38 -38.22 3.90
N ALA A 560 36.81 -37.90 2.74
CA ALA A 560 36.54 -36.53 2.31
C ALA A 560 35.64 -35.71 3.26
N PHE A 561 34.76 -36.37 4.03
CA PHE A 561 33.92 -35.67 5.02
C PHE A 561 34.65 -35.44 6.36
N ASP A 562 35.60 -36.29 6.72
CA ASP A 562 36.29 -36.21 8.01
C ASP A 562 37.28 -35.05 8.05
N GLU A 563 37.95 -34.78 6.93
CA GLU A 563 38.84 -33.65 6.80
C GLU A 563 38.07 -32.32 6.97
N GLN A 564 36.92 -32.18 6.30
CA GLN A 564 36.08 -30.98 6.39
C GLN A 564 35.42 -30.80 7.77
N LEU A 565 35.07 -31.90 8.45
CA LEU A 565 34.45 -31.86 9.79
C LEU A 565 35.46 -31.68 10.94
N ASN A 566 36.69 -32.19 10.82
CA ASN A 566 37.70 -32.09 11.88
C ASN A 566 38.57 -30.83 11.79
N PHE A 567 39.00 -30.41 10.59
CA PHE A 567 39.99 -29.32 10.45
C PHE A 567 39.40 -27.91 10.46
N THR A 568 38.08 -27.76 10.31
CA THR A 568 37.47 -26.44 10.09
C THR A 568 37.03 -25.78 11.40
N PRO A 569 37.57 -24.60 11.77
CA PRO A 569 37.33 -24.01 13.09
C PRO A 569 35.86 -23.58 13.30
N THR A 570 35.42 -23.72 14.56
CA THR A 570 34.18 -23.23 15.23
C THR A 570 33.07 -22.63 14.37
N HIS A 571 33.33 -21.54 13.65
CA HIS A 571 32.41 -20.88 12.71
C HIS A 571 31.58 -21.81 11.81
N PHE A 572 32.13 -22.96 11.39
CA PHE A 572 31.41 -23.89 10.52
C PHE A 572 30.23 -24.59 11.21
N VAL A 573 30.36 -24.82 12.53
CA VAL A 573 29.30 -25.33 13.42
C VAL A 573 28.33 -24.19 13.79
N GLU A 574 28.87 -23.00 14.05
CA GLU A 574 28.09 -21.82 14.46
C GLU A 574 27.09 -21.35 13.37
N ASP A 575 27.49 -21.31 12.09
CA ASP A 575 26.58 -20.95 10.97
C ASP A 575 25.31 -21.83 10.94
N ALA A 576 25.44 -23.12 11.25
CA ALA A 576 24.33 -24.06 11.26
C ALA A 576 23.51 -23.98 12.56
N VAL A 577 24.17 -23.81 13.72
CA VAL A 577 23.54 -23.60 15.04
C VAL A 577 22.80 -22.24 15.11
N PHE A 578 23.21 -21.23 14.35
CA PHE A 578 22.48 -19.96 14.23
C PHE A 578 21.05 -20.15 13.71
N THR A 579 20.81 -21.22 12.94
CA THR A 579 19.49 -21.54 12.40
C THR A 579 18.48 -22.03 13.47
N LEU A 580 18.89 -22.09 14.74
CA LEU A 580 18.09 -22.50 15.89
C LEU A 580 17.39 -21.34 16.62
N GLN A 581 17.58 -20.07 16.25
CA GLN A 581 16.91 -18.94 16.92
C GLN A 581 15.47 -18.66 16.39
N PRO A 582 14.52 -18.19 17.23
CA PRO A 582 13.15 -17.84 16.81
C PRO A 582 13.06 -16.50 16.06
N ALA A 583 12.10 -16.39 15.13
CA ALA A 583 12.01 -15.27 14.18
C ALA A 583 10.80 -14.33 14.40
N GLU A 584 11.03 -13.27 15.17
CA GLU A 584 10.45 -11.94 14.97
C GLU A 584 11.56 -10.94 15.37
N TYR A 585 11.73 -9.82 14.67
CA TYR A 585 12.86 -8.92 14.95
C TYR A 585 12.76 -8.36 16.38
N PRO A 586 13.72 -8.65 17.29
CA PRO A 586 13.52 -8.34 18.70
C PRO A 586 13.38 -6.84 18.93
N PRO A 587 12.44 -6.36 19.76
CA PRO A 587 12.37 -4.95 20.16
C PRO A 587 13.69 -4.46 20.75
N LEU A 588 14.42 -5.34 21.45
CA LEU A 588 15.77 -5.07 21.96
C LEU A 588 16.82 -4.85 20.85
N LEU A 589 16.69 -5.52 19.69
CA LEU A 589 17.57 -5.31 18.53
C LEU A 589 17.26 -3.95 17.88
N CYS A 590 16.00 -3.65 17.62
CA CYS A 590 15.57 -2.35 17.07
C CYS A 590 16.01 -1.20 17.98
N ASN A 591 15.78 -1.33 19.30
CA ASN A 591 16.20 -0.34 20.28
C ASN A 591 17.73 -0.22 20.36
N ARG A 592 18.49 -1.32 20.33
CA ARG A 592 19.96 -1.28 20.31
C ARG A 592 20.53 -0.70 19.01
N MET A 593 19.89 -0.90 17.87
CA MET A 593 20.28 -0.23 16.61
C MET A 593 20.05 1.28 16.72
N ALA A 594 18.92 1.73 17.27
CA ALA A 594 18.69 3.15 17.57
C ALA A 594 19.70 3.70 18.60
N GLU A 595 20.03 2.93 19.65
CA GLU A 595 21.02 3.28 20.67
C GLU A 595 22.43 3.46 20.09
N CYS A 596 22.84 2.57 19.17
CA CYS A 596 24.13 2.66 18.48
C CYS A 596 24.18 3.83 17.49
N VAL A 597 23.07 4.11 16.78
CA VAL A 597 22.96 5.30 15.91
C VAL A 597 23.04 6.58 16.74
N ARG A 598 22.32 6.65 17.87
CA ARG A 598 22.38 7.76 18.83
C ARG A 598 23.82 8.01 19.32
N LYS A 599 24.50 6.97 19.80
CA LYS A 599 25.88 7.09 20.32
C LYS A 599 26.89 7.49 19.25
N SER A 600 26.76 7.01 18.02
CA SER A 600 27.58 7.50 16.90
C SER A 600 27.29 8.96 16.57
N ALA A 601 26.02 9.39 16.63
CA ALA A 601 25.65 10.79 16.39
C ALA A 601 26.19 11.72 17.49
N GLU A 602 26.11 11.32 18.76
CA GLU A 602 26.70 12.01 19.92
C GLU A 602 28.23 12.12 19.78
N GLN A 603 28.92 11.05 19.37
CA GLN A 603 30.36 11.06 19.07
C GLN A 603 30.75 11.92 17.86
N MET A 604 29.78 12.29 17.00
CA MET A 604 29.97 13.18 15.85
C MET A 604 29.42 14.59 16.10
N VAL A 605 28.93 14.89 17.31
CA VAL A 605 28.29 16.17 17.68
C VAL A 605 27.05 16.49 16.81
N VAL A 606 26.31 15.44 16.41
CA VAL A 606 25.08 15.54 15.61
C VAL A 606 23.87 15.22 16.48
N PHE A 607 22.99 16.20 16.68
CA PHE A 607 21.77 16.04 17.48
C PHE A 607 20.52 15.89 16.57
N PRO A 608 19.87 14.72 16.50
CA PRO A 608 18.69 14.52 15.65
C PRO A 608 17.44 15.18 16.27
N SER A 609 16.83 16.15 15.57
CA SER A 609 15.59 16.81 15.99
C SER A 609 14.36 16.33 15.22
N LEU A 610 13.21 16.19 15.90
CA LEU A 610 11.91 15.87 15.28
C LEU A 610 11.23 17.16 14.77
N GLN A 611 11.53 17.53 13.53
CA GLN A 611 10.84 18.64 12.85
C GLN A 611 9.39 18.26 12.51
N PRO A 612 8.36 19.06 12.89
CA PRO A 612 6.96 18.83 12.52
C PRO A 612 6.77 18.70 11.00
N ARG A 613 5.77 17.94 10.54
CA ARG A 613 5.45 17.90 9.10
C ARG A 613 4.69 19.18 8.75
N LEU A 614 4.96 19.77 7.58
CA LEU A 614 4.11 20.88 7.08
C LEU A 614 2.62 20.47 6.97
N LYS A 615 2.30 19.18 6.83
CA LYS A 615 0.91 18.69 6.90
C LYS A 615 0.35 18.68 8.32
N GLU A 616 1.20 18.50 9.32
CA GLU A 616 0.85 18.54 10.74
C GLU A 616 0.69 20.01 11.20
N LEU A 617 1.58 20.91 10.79
CA LEU A 617 1.42 22.37 10.96
C LEU A 617 0.15 22.90 10.26
N LEU A 618 -0.10 22.51 9.00
CA LEU A 618 -1.35 22.85 8.31
C LEU A 618 -2.57 22.21 8.98
N ASN A 619 -2.47 20.99 9.52
CA ASN A 619 -3.57 20.39 10.29
C ASN A 619 -3.88 21.23 11.54
N LEU A 620 -2.86 21.68 12.28
CA LEU A 620 -2.99 22.54 13.46
C LEU A 620 -3.67 23.87 13.09
N SER A 621 -3.19 24.57 12.06
CA SER A 621 -3.84 25.81 11.58
C SER A 621 -5.25 25.61 11.02
N LEU A 622 -5.58 24.38 10.60
CA LEU A 622 -6.94 23.96 10.20
C LEU A 622 -7.79 23.44 11.39
N GLY A 623 -7.32 23.56 12.63
CA GLY A 623 -8.03 23.12 13.84
C GLY A 623 -8.11 21.60 14.04
N HIS A 624 -7.28 20.81 13.36
CA HIS A 624 -7.20 19.36 13.52
C HIS A 624 -5.97 18.96 14.33
N GLN A 625 -6.17 18.55 15.57
CA GLN A 625 -5.14 17.85 16.35
C GLN A 625 -5.21 16.34 16.05
N PRO A 626 -4.31 15.74 15.25
CA PRO A 626 -4.11 14.29 15.29
C PRO A 626 -3.49 13.86 16.64
N LEU A 627 -3.68 12.60 17.01
CA LEU A 627 -3.14 11.90 18.22
C LEU A 627 -1.60 11.78 18.24
N ARG A 628 -0.91 12.92 18.07
CA ARG A 628 0.55 13.11 17.93
C ARG A 628 1.04 14.52 18.30
N HIS A 629 0.16 15.39 18.77
CA HIS A 629 0.51 16.72 19.27
C HIS A 629 -0.03 16.84 20.69
N GLU A 630 0.66 17.61 21.53
CA GLU A 630 0.17 17.95 22.86
C GLU A 630 -1.23 18.60 22.76
N PRO A 631 -2.18 18.21 23.62
CA PRO A 631 -3.52 18.79 23.63
C PRO A 631 -3.51 20.23 24.11
N LEU A 632 -4.42 21.04 23.56
CA LEU A 632 -4.59 22.46 23.90
C LEU A 632 -4.72 22.70 25.42
N ILE A 633 -5.25 21.70 26.13
CA ILE A 633 -5.18 21.60 27.59
C ILE A 633 -4.82 20.13 27.92
N PRO A 634 -3.77 19.83 28.70
CA PRO A 634 -3.46 18.49 29.18
C PRO A 634 -4.61 17.79 29.92
N GLU A 635 -4.67 16.45 29.86
CA GLU A 635 -5.63 15.66 30.64
C GLU A 635 -5.37 15.77 32.16
N TYR A 636 -4.11 16.02 32.57
CA TYR A 636 -3.68 16.10 33.97
C TYR A 636 -2.96 17.41 34.29
N ALA A 637 -3.21 17.95 35.48
CA ALA A 637 -2.55 19.15 35.98
C ALA A 637 -1.07 18.91 36.29
N THR A 638 -0.79 17.77 36.92
CA THR A 638 0.56 17.27 37.24
C THR A 638 0.57 15.75 37.13
N VAL A 639 1.78 15.20 36.94
CA VAL A 639 2.00 13.77 36.79
C VAL A 639 3.20 13.39 37.65
N PHE A 640 3.02 12.46 38.60
CA PHE A 640 4.03 12.09 39.58
C PHE A 640 4.25 10.58 39.69
N HIS A 641 5.28 10.18 40.44
CA HIS A 641 5.64 8.78 40.68
C HIS A 641 5.73 8.49 42.19
N THR A 642 5.35 7.27 42.62
CA THR A 642 5.38 6.82 44.03
C THR A 642 5.73 5.34 44.17
N ASP A 643 6.52 4.95 45.18
CA ASP A 643 6.84 3.53 45.45
C ASP A 643 5.60 2.69 45.85
N ALA A 644 4.59 3.33 46.45
CA ALA A 644 3.36 2.68 46.91
C ALA A 644 2.15 3.04 46.03
N PRO A 645 1.15 2.13 45.91
CA PRO A 645 -0.11 2.43 45.24
C PRO A 645 -0.95 3.39 46.09
N ILE A 646 -1.39 4.49 45.48
CA ILE A 646 -2.35 5.44 46.05
C ILE A 646 -3.75 5.12 45.53
N GLN A 647 -4.74 5.14 46.43
CA GLN A 647 -6.17 5.19 46.11
C GLN A 647 -6.73 6.52 46.63
N HIS A 648 -7.01 7.44 45.71
CA HIS A 648 -7.53 8.77 46.00
C HIS A 648 -8.22 9.31 44.73
N GLU A 649 -9.42 9.85 44.85
CA GLU A 649 -10.33 10.05 43.70
C GLU A 649 -9.78 11.00 42.62
N SER A 650 -9.04 12.04 43.03
CA SER A 650 -8.34 12.98 42.12
C SER A 650 -7.17 12.37 41.33
N HIS A 651 -6.81 11.11 41.53
CA HIS A 651 -5.62 10.47 40.95
C HIS A 651 -5.99 9.29 40.04
N LYS A 652 -5.59 9.38 38.76
CA LYS A 652 -5.71 8.30 37.78
C LYS A 652 -4.38 7.55 37.68
N LEU A 653 -4.39 6.23 37.85
CA LEU A 653 -3.22 5.38 37.63
C LEU A 653 -2.92 5.30 36.12
N LEU A 654 -1.70 5.65 35.73
CA LEU A 654 -1.25 5.73 34.34
C LEU A 654 -0.37 4.53 33.95
N SER A 655 0.51 4.10 34.86
CA SER A 655 1.27 2.85 34.75
C SER A 655 1.72 2.36 36.12
N ALA A 656 1.61 1.06 36.39
CA ALA A 656 2.14 0.43 37.60
C ALA A 656 3.57 -0.11 37.39
N PRO A 657 4.30 -0.46 38.46
CA PRO A 657 5.50 -1.31 38.39
C PRO A 657 5.17 -2.68 37.78
N PHE A 658 6.17 -3.34 37.20
CA PHE A 658 6.01 -4.68 36.64
C PHE A 658 5.92 -5.76 37.74
N SER A 659 4.73 -5.99 38.26
CA SER A 659 4.40 -7.25 38.95
C SER A 659 4.43 -8.41 37.97
N GLN A 660 5.06 -9.54 38.34
CA GLN A 660 5.14 -10.73 37.48
C GLN A 660 3.75 -11.36 37.27
N GLY A 661 3.12 -11.11 36.12
CA GLY A 661 1.94 -11.88 35.67
C GLY A 661 0.84 -11.14 34.89
N HIS A 662 0.78 -9.80 34.90
CA HIS A 662 -0.33 -9.06 34.29
C HIS A 662 0.04 -8.25 33.04
N HIS A 663 -0.92 -8.11 32.13
CA HIS A 663 -0.78 -7.34 30.89
C HIS A 663 -0.74 -5.82 31.15
N SER A 664 -0.01 -5.08 30.30
CA SER A 664 0.06 -3.62 30.37
C SER A 664 -1.31 -2.98 30.14
N THR A 665 -1.69 -2.07 31.04
CA THR A 665 -2.87 -1.20 30.93
C THR A 665 -2.47 0.24 30.55
N GLU A 666 -1.38 0.42 29.80
CA GLU A 666 -0.90 1.75 29.39
C GLU A 666 -1.91 2.48 28.50
N GLN A 667 -2.33 3.67 28.94
CA GLN A 667 -2.63 4.75 27.99
C GLN A 667 -1.30 5.39 27.56
N PRO A 668 -1.12 5.76 26.27
CA PRO A 668 0.02 6.57 25.86
C PRO A 668 -0.08 7.97 26.50
N GLU A 669 1.04 8.51 26.97
CA GLU A 669 1.12 9.92 27.38
C GLU A 669 2.08 10.70 26.50
N GLU A 670 1.74 11.98 26.29
CA GLU A 670 2.27 12.82 25.22
C GLU A 670 3.31 13.84 25.71
N THR A 671 3.57 13.93 27.02
CA THR A 671 4.32 15.03 27.66
C THR A 671 5.70 14.62 28.19
N GLN A 672 6.73 14.82 27.36
CA GLN A 672 8.08 15.19 27.82
C GLN A 672 8.93 15.66 26.63
N ALA A 673 9.50 16.87 26.73
CA ALA A 673 10.53 17.33 25.82
C ALA A 673 11.77 16.40 25.87
N PRO A 674 12.57 16.28 24.78
CA PRO A 674 13.64 15.31 24.69
C PRO A 674 14.87 15.69 25.54
N GLN A 675 14.78 15.49 26.85
CA GLN A 675 15.96 15.34 27.71
C GLN A 675 16.63 13.98 27.44
N GLU A 676 17.94 13.97 27.60
CA GLU A 676 18.84 12.90 27.11
C GLU A 676 18.46 11.54 27.70
N HIS A 677 18.25 10.54 26.83
CA HIS A 677 17.84 9.21 27.29
C HIS A 677 19.02 8.41 27.84
N GLU A 678 19.22 8.49 29.16
CA GLU A 678 19.75 7.33 29.90
C GLU A 678 18.86 6.09 29.67
N PRO A 679 19.44 4.88 29.66
CA PRO A 679 18.67 3.64 29.49
C PRO A 679 17.70 3.46 30.67
N LYS A 680 16.40 3.45 30.36
CA LYS A 680 15.32 3.35 31.37
C LYS A 680 15.51 2.12 32.27
N ARG A 681 15.89 2.38 33.53
CA ARG A 681 15.88 1.40 34.62
C ARG A 681 14.46 0.82 34.77
N PRO A 682 14.30 -0.45 35.23
CA PRO A 682 12.97 -0.99 35.50
C PRO A 682 12.22 -0.09 36.49
N ARG A 683 11.00 0.35 36.12
CA ARG A 683 10.15 1.20 36.98
C ARG A 683 9.85 0.48 38.28
N LYS A 684 10.32 1.05 39.39
CA LYS A 684 9.95 0.64 40.76
C LYS A 684 8.66 1.28 41.25
N GLU A 685 8.32 2.44 40.69
CA GLU A 685 7.26 3.32 41.14
C GLU A 685 6.02 3.27 40.25
N PHE A 686 4.85 3.44 40.87
CA PHE A 686 3.57 3.71 40.21
C PHE A 686 3.56 5.14 39.67
N LYS A 687 2.97 5.34 38.49
CA LYS A 687 2.81 6.65 37.85
C LYS A 687 1.35 7.09 37.91
N TYR A 688 1.09 8.27 38.49
CA TYR A 688 -0.26 8.83 38.65
C TYR A 688 -0.39 10.18 37.96
N GLY A 689 -1.53 10.39 37.30
CA GLY A 689 -1.96 11.67 36.76
C GLY A 689 -2.96 12.30 37.72
N VAL A 690 -2.70 13.54 38.13
CA VAL A 690 -3.61 14.35 38.95
C VAL A 690 -4.56 15.07 38.01
N TRP A 691 -5.86 14.81 38.13
CA TRP A 691 -6.86 15.55 37.37
C TRP A 691 -6.76 17.05 37.67
N HIS A 692 -7.04 17.88 36.65
CA HIS A 692 -7.26 19.29 36.88
C HIS A 692 -8.45 19.50 37.83
N THR A 693 -8.29 20.42 38.81
CA THR A 693 -9.47 20.99 39.47
C THR A 693 -10.26 21.85 38.46
N PRO A 694 -11.57 22.07 38.66
CA PRO A 694 -12.37 22.89 37.75
C PRO A 694 -11.75 24.28 37.48
N GLU A 695 -11.19 24.91 38.51
CA GLU A 695 -10.56 26.23 38.46
C GLU A 695 -9.24 26.20 37.67
N GLN A 696 -8.42 25.15 37.86
CA GLN A 696 -7.18 24.97 37.11
C GLN A 696 -7.43 24.68 35.63
N PHE A 697 -8.46 23.88 35.32
CA PHE A 697 -8.86 23.60 33.94
C PHE A 697 -9.38 24.88 33.27
N LEU A 698 -10.29 25.59 33.93
CA LEU A 698 -10.86 26.86 33.46
C LEU A 698 -9.78 27.92 33.22
N THR A 699 -8.87 28.12 34.18
CA THR A 699 -7.75 29.08 34.07
C THR A 699 -6.84 28.77 32.89
N ARG A 700 -6.58 27.48 32.59
CA ARG A 700 -5.84 27.09 31.39
C ARG A 700 -6.65 27.29 30.13
N ALA A 701 -7.93 26.93 30.12
CA ALA A 701 -8.81 27.06 28.96
C ALA A 701 -8.94 28.51 28.49
N GLU A 702 -9.11 29.45 29.42
CA GLU A 702 -9.20 30.89 29.13
C GLU A 702 -7.87 31.50 28.62
N ALA A 703 -6.75 30.80 28.78
CA ALA A 703 -5.43 31.19 28.26
C ALA A 703 -5.08 30.54 26.90
N VAL A 704 -5.93 29.66 26.35
CA VAL A 704 -5.67 29.01 25.06
C VAL A 704 -5.83 30.00 23.90
N ALA A 705 -4.81 30.13 23.05
CA ALA A 705 -4.92 30.82 21.77
C ALA A 705 -5.60 29.93 20.71
N HIS A 706 -6.39 30.52 19.82
CA HIS A 706 -7.07 29.75 18.77
C HIS A 706 -6.08 29.31 17.67
N PRO A 707 -6.02 28.02 17.25
CA PRO A 707 -4.98 27.52 16.35
C PRO A 707 -4.89 28.17 14.95
N MET A 708 -5.93 28.87 14.50
CA MET A 708 -5.89 29.65 13.24
C MET A 708 -5.06 30.95 13.34
N ASP A 709 -4.65 31.36 14.55
CA ASP A 709 -3.95 32.62 14.83
C ASP A 709 -2.46 32.40 15.19
N ASP A 710 -1.96 31.17 15.02
CA ASP A 710 -0.54 30.75 15.16
C ASP A 710 0.31 31.23 13.96
N GLU A 711 1.64 31.22 14.08
CA GLU A 711 2.53 31.97 13.19
C GLU A 711 2.50 31.53 11.71
N SER A 712 2.48 32.55 10.83
CA SER A 712 2.32 32.40 9.38
C SER A 712 3.40 31.53 8.73
N PHE A 713 2.96 30.42 8.11
CA PHE A 713 3.79 29.46 7.36
C PHE A 713 4.26 29.95 5.97
N LEU A 714 4.15 31.26 5.68
CA LEU A 714 4.71 31.85 4.46
C LEU A 714 6.24 31.72 4.43
N HIS A 715 6.78 31.44 3.24
CA HIS A 715 8.23 31.42 3.03
C HIS A 715 8.82 32.82 3.19
N VAL A 716 10.06 32.91 3.70
CA VAL A 716 10.76 34.18 3.96
C VAL A 716 10.74 35.10 2.73
N ALA A 717 11.03 34.57 1.54
CA ALA A 717 10.96 35.34 0.29
C ALA A 717 9.59 36.03 0.03
N THR A 718 8.46 35.39 0.38
CA THR A 718 7.13 36.02 0.25
C THR A 718 6.94 37.09 1.34
N LYS A 719 7.39 36.84 2.58
CA LYS A 719 7.34 37.83 3.67
C LYS A 719 8.20 39.06 3.33
N ASP A 720 9.39 38.86 2.77
CA ASP A 720 10.29 39.91 2.28
C ASP A 720 9.63 40.74 1.17
N ALA A 721 9.06 40.07 0.15
CA ALA A 721 8.40 40.75 -0.97
C ALA A 721 7.19 41.57 -0.51
N ILE A 722 6.38 41.05 0.42
CA ILE A 722 5.29 41.80 1.06
C ILE A 722 5.83 43.05 1.76
N LYS A 723 6.83 42.92 2.64
CA LYS A 723 7.43 44.04 3.36
C LYS A 723 8.04 45.08 2.43
N LYS A 724 8.73 44.63 1.37
CA LYS A 724 9.35 45.50 0.36
C LYS A 724 8.31 46.25 -0.47
N VAL A 725 7.21 45.61 -0.88
CA VAL A 725 6.13 46.29 -1.62
C VAL A 725 5.37 47.27 -0.71
N VAL A 726 4.97 46.84 0.49
CA VAL A 726 4.25 47.70 1.46
C VAL A 726 5.09 48.92 1.86
N GLY A 727 6.37 48.71 2.20
CA GLY A 727 7.26 49.76 2.71
C GLY A 727 7.99 50.60 1.66
N THR A 728 7.76 50.40 0.35
CA THR A 728 8.38 51.19 -0.72
C THR A 728 7.33 51.98 -1.50
N ASP A 729 7.66 53.22 -1.86
CA ASP A 729 6.88 54.02 -2.81
C ASP A 729 6.70 53.31 -4.17
N LEU A 730 5.57 53.60 -4.83
CA LEU A 730 5.17 52.99 -6.10
C LEU A 730 6.10 53.35 -7.27
N LEU A 731 6.61 54.59 -7.35
CA LEU A 731 7.52 55.02 -8.41
C LEU A 731 8.92 54.46 -8.21
N ILE A 732 9.40 54.39 -6.96
CA ILE A 732 10.67 53.73 -6.62
C ILE A 732 10.59 52.24 -6.99
N LEU A 733 9.56 51.53 -6.52
CA LEU A 733 9.34 50.11 -6.80
C LEU A 733 9.20 49.82 -8.31
N ALA A 734 8.50 50.68 -9.05
CA ALA A 734 8.41 50.59 -10.51
C ALA A 734 9.78 50.77 -11.18
N THR A 735 10.59 51.71 -10.70
CA THR A 735 11.94 51.99 -11.22
C THR A 735 12.90 50.84 -10.94
N GLU A 736 12.88 50.28 -9.72
CA GLU A 736 13.65 49.07 -9.36
C GLU A 736 13.31 47.89 -10.28
N ARG A 737 12.02 47.63 -10.53
CA ARG A 737 11.55 46.57 -11.44
C ARG A 737 12.01 46.77 -12.88
N LEU A 738 11.92 48.01 -13.40
CA LEU A 738 12.38 48.34 -14.75
C LEU A 738 13.90 48.21 -14.89
N ALA A 739 14.67 48.65 -13.90
CA ALA A 739 16.12 48.47 -13.86
C ALA A 739 16.51 46.98 -13.82
N THR A 740 15.80 46.16 -13.04
CA THR A 740 16.00 44.70 -13.02
C THR A 740 15.73 44.06 -14.38
N VAL A 741 14.63 44.43 -15.07
CA VAL A 741 14.34 43.94 -16.43
C VAL A 741 15.41 44.38 -17.43
N PHE A 742 15.93 45.60 -17.33
CA PHE A 742 17.03 46.08 -18.19
C PHE A 742 18.33 45.30 -17.94
N ASN A 743 18.70 45.08 -16.66
CA ASN A 743 19.89 44.34 -16.27
C ASN A 743 19.82 42.88 -16.71
N LEU A 744 18.67 42.22 -16.55
CA LEU A 744 18.45 40.88 -17.12
C LEU A 744 18.59 40.89 -18.64
N ARG A 745 18.01 41.86 -19.35
CA ARG A 745 18.11 41.95 -20.81
C ARG A 745 19.55 42.12 -21.29
N LYS A 746 20.36 42.88 -20.55
CA LYS A 746 21.81 43.00 -20.78
C LYS A 746 22.49 41.64 -20.60
N LEU A 747 22.28 40.97 -19.46
CA LEU A 747 22.88 39.67 -19.13
C LEU A 747 22.49 38.57 -20.15
N THR A 748 21.24 38.56 -20.63
CA THR A 748 20.76 37.66 -21.70
C THR A 748 21.58 37.83 -22.99
N ASN A 749 21.97 39.05 -23.35
CA ASN A 749 22.79 39.31 -24.53
C ASN A 749 24.25 38.88 -24.30
N GLU A 750 24.80 39.15 -23.11
CA GLU A 750 26.18 38.79 -22.74
C GLU A 750 26.40 37.27 -22.70
N LEU A 751 25.41 36.51 -22.20
CA LEU A 751 25.47 35.04 -22.15
C LEU A 751 25.11 34.36 -23.49
N LYS A 752 24.59 35.09 -24.49
CA LYS A 752 23.98 34.51 -25.71
C LYS A 752 24.90 33.55 -26.47
N CYS A 753 26.19 33.89 -26.63
CA CYS A 753 27.15 33.02 -27.32
C CYS A 753 27.48 31.76 -26.52
N GLN A 754 27.51 31.87 -25.18
CA GLN A 754 27.74 30.73 -24.29
C GLN A 754 26.51 29.80 -24.25
N GLU A 755 25.30 30.38 -24.31
CA GLU A 755 24.05 29.62 -24.39
C GLU A 755 24.01 28.79 -25.67
N LEU A 756 24.34 29.37 -26.84
CA LEU A 756 24.44 28.63 -28.10
C LEU A 756 25.44 27.46 -28.00
N ALA A 757 26.65 27.71 -27.49
CA ALA A 757 27.64 26.67 -27.28
C ALA A 757 27.14 25.55 -26.32
N LEU A 758 26.42 25.90 -25.25
CA LEU A 758 25.76 24.92 -24.38
C LEU A 758 24.73 24.09 -25.18
N LYS A 759 23.84 24.73 -25.94
CA LYS A 759 22.82 24.04 -26.76
C LYS A 759 23.44 23.10 -27.80
N ASP A 760 24.64 23.38 -28.28
CA ASP A 760 25.35 22.50 -29.23
C ASP A 760 25.97 21.26 -28.56
N THR A 761 26.24 21.31 -27.25
CA THR A 761 26.63 20.12 -26.45
C THR A 761 25.46 19.30 -25.89
N MET A 762 24.23 19.81 -25.94
CA MET A 762 23.05 19.14 -25.36
C MET A 762 22.49 18.05 -26.29
N HIS A 763 21.99 16.96 -25.69
CA HIS A 763 21.33 15.86 -26.40
C HIS A 763 20.17 16.38 -27.28
N PRO A 764 20.00 15.91 -28.54
CA PRO A 764 19.04 16.49 -29.49
C PRO A 764 17.62 16.63 -28.97
N ASP A 765 17.10 15.62 -28.27
CA ASP A 765 15.76 15.63 -27.67
C ASP A 765 15.62 16.72 -26.59
N VAL A 766 16.66 16.95 -25.79
CA VAL A 766 16.68 17.96 -24.72
C VAL A 766 16.86 19.36 -25.30
N LYS A 767 17.74 19.50 -26.31
CA LYS A 767 17.90 20.72 -27.11
C LYS A 767 16.57 21.14 -27.74
N ARG A 768 15.78 20.19 -28.27
CA ARG A 768 14.48 20.46 -28.90
C ARG A 768 13.47 21.09 -27.95
N CYS A 769 13.21 20.47 -26.79
CA CYS A 769 12.24 21.03 -25.83
C CYS A 769 12.74 22.32 -25.15
N THR A 770 14.05 22.49 -25.00
CA THR A 770 14.64 23.65 -24.32
C THR A 770 15.19 24.73 -25.25
N VAL A 771 14.87 24.68 -26.55
CA VAL A 771 15.43 25.59 -27.58
C VAL A 771 15.17 27.07 -27.27
N THR A 772 14.03 27.38 -26.63
CA THR A 772 13.66 28.74 -26.20
C THR A 772 14.26 29.15 -24.86
N LYS A 773 14.72 28.21 -24.03
CA LYS A 773 15.10 28.43 -22.63
C LYS A 773 16.54 28.92 -22.51
N ASN A 774 16.77 30.08 -21.89
CA ASN A 774 18.12 30.57 -21.60
C ASN A 774 18.60 29.97 -20.26
N ILE A 775 19.23 28.79 -20.34
CA ILE A 775 19.61 27.97 -19.18
C ILE A 775 20.77 28.60 -18.39
N LEU A 776 21.75 29.22 -19.05
CA LEU A 776 22.85 29.91 -18.38
C LEU A 776 22.38 31.19 -17.69
N LEU A 777 21.40 31.90 -18.26
CA LEU A 777 20.76 33.03 -17.61
C LEU A 777 20.02 32.56 -16.34
N PHE A 778 19.22 31.50 -16.45
CA PHE A 778 18.53 30.88 -15.31
C PHE A 778 19.51 30.42 -14.23
N GLU A 779 20.61 29.78 -14.60
CA GLU A 779 21.67 29.36 -13.67
C GLU A 779 22.38 30.54 -12.99
N HIS A 780 22.74 31.59 -13.75
CA HIS A 780 23.38 32.78 -13.21
C HIS A 780 22.47 33.48 -12.20
N VAL A 781 21.19 33.66 -12.55
CA VAL A 781 20.19 34.33 -11.71
C VAL A 781 19.90 33.50 -10.44
N LEU A 782 19.77 32.18 -10.54
CA LEU A 782 19.56 31.34 -9.34
C LEU A 782 20.77 31.37 -8.38
N LYS A 783 21.99 31.45 -8.91
CA LYS A 783 23.21 31.66 -8.11
C LYS A 783 23.25 33.05 -7.48
N GLN A 784 22.88 34.10 -8.22
CA GLN A 784 22.82 35.48 -7.72
C GLN A 784 21.81 35.66 -6.55
N LEU A 785 20.78 34.82 -6.48
CA LEU A 785 19.70 34.89 -5.49
C LEU A 785 19.85 33.88 -4.33
N ASP A 786 20.99 33.18 -4.25
CA ASP A 786 21.24 32.10 -3.29
C ASP A 786 20.13 31.03 -3.25
N PHE A 787 19.62 30.63 -4.43
CA PHE A 787 18.61 29.57 -4.49
C PHE A 787 19.20 28.20 -4.12
N TRP A 788 18.54 27.52 -3.18
CA TRP A 788 19.04 26.29 -2.54
C TRP A 788 19.13 25.07 -3.46
N ASP A 789 18.30 25.00 -4.51
CA ASP A 789 18.27 23.89 -5.47
C ASP A 789 18.83 24.31 -6.82
N LEU A 790 20.16 24.31 -6.95
CA LEU A 790 20.84 24.55 -8.24
C LEU A 790 20.82 23.33 -9.17
N GLU A 791 20.49 22.12 -8.68
CA GLU A 791 20.32 20.92 -9.52
C GLU A 791 19.13 21.06 -10.50
N VAL A 792 18.18 21.97 -10.24
CA VAL A 792 17.12 22.33 -11.18
C VAL A 792 17.67 22.75 -12.56
N VAL A 793 18.90 23.27 -12.61
CA VAL A 793 19.62 23.59 -13.85
C VAL A 793 20.04 22.31 -14.59
N SER A 794 20.48 21.28 -13.87
CA SER A 794 20.80 19.97 -14.45
C SER A 794 19.56 19.32 -15.08
N LEU A 795 18.38 19.47 -14.48
CA LEU A 795 17.11 19.01 -15.05
C LEU A 795 16.79 19.68 -16.40
N LEU A 796 17.20 20.95 -16.60
CA LEU A 796 17.09 21.64 -17.89
C LEU A 796 18.18 21.22 -18.89
N LYS A 797 19.41 20.95 -18.44
CA LYS A 797 20.54 20.56 -19.30
C LYS A 797 20.47 19.09 -19.76
N GLN A 798 19.90 18.21 -18.94
CA GLN A 798 19.92 16.75 -19.14
C GLN A 798 18.53 16.14 -19.36
N GLY A 799 17.45 16.84 -19.00
CA GLY A 799 16.09 16.29 -19.00
C GLY A 799 15.73 15.64 -17.65
N ILE A 800 14.43 15.42 -17.45
CA ILE A 800 13.86 14.97 -16.16
C ILE A 800 13.64 13.44 -16.14
N PRO A 801 14.04 12.74 -15.05
CA PRO A 801 13.86 11.30 -14.93
C PRO A 801 12.40 10.91 -14.64
N LEU A 802 11.86 9.94 -15.40
CA LEU A 802 10.52 9.38 -15.14
C LEU A 802 10.48 8.27 -14.08
N VAL A 803 11.60 7.56 -13.88
CA VAL A 803 11.77 6.37 -13.03
C VAL A 803 13.05 6.49 -12.18
N GLY A 804 13.32 5.49 -11.34
CA GLY A 804 14.54 5.44 -10.53
C GLY A 804 14.41 6.18 -9.20
N LEU A 805 15.55 6.49 -8.58
CA LEU A 805 15.64 7.26 -7.32
C LEU A 805 16.18 8.65 -7.60
N GLN A 806 15.38 9.69 -7.35
CA GLN A 806 15.86 11.07 -7.37
C GLN A 806 16.37 11.45 -5.98
N ALA A 807 17.58 11.99 -5.87
CA ALA A 807 18.11 12.48 -4.60
C ALA A 807 17.27 13.64 -4.03
N ALA A 808 17.28 13.80 -2.70
CA ALA A 808 16.63 14.94 -2.06
C ALA A 808 17.50 16.19 -2.25
N PRO A 809 17.03 17.25 -2.92
CA PRO A 809 17.80 18.47 -3.06
C PRO A 809 17.75 19.25 -1.74
N LYS A 810 18.79 20.03 -1.46
CA LYS A 810 18.86 20.88 -0.28
C LYS A 810 17.62 21.80 -0.19
N GLY A 811 17.16 22.10 1.01
CA GLY A 811 16.01 22.98 1.24
C GLY A 811 14.63 22.32 1.09
N TYR A 812 14.51 21.15 0.46
CA TYR A 812 13.26 20.39 0.44
C TYR A 812 13.04 19.59 1.73
N ARG A 813 11.78 19.47 2.16
CA ARG A 813 11.45 18.60 3.29
C ARG A 813 11.41 17.14 2.85
N GLU A 814 12.37 16.36 3.31
CA GLU A 814 12.51 14.93 3.00
C GLU A 814 11.25 14.12 3.35
N GLN A 815 10.92 13.18 2.44
CA GLN A 815 9.93 12.13 2.61
C GLN A 815 10.15 11.02 1.56
N LEU A 816 10.79 9.91 1.96
CA LEU A 816 10.94 8.74 1.10
C LEU A 816 9.57 8.09 0.80
N VAL A 817 9.22 8.01 -0.48
CA VAL A 817 8.15 7.18 -1.03
C VAL A 817 8.82 6.23 -2.04
N PRO A 818 9.17 4.99 -1.62
CA PRO A 818 9.97 4.10 -2.44
C PRO A 818 9.15 3.49 -3.58
N ALA A 819 9.81 3.25 -4.71
CA ALA A 819 9.25 2.49 -5.82
C ALA A 819 8.85 1.07 -5.39
N SER A 820 7.77 0.56 -5.98
CA SER A 820 7.25 -0.80 -5.70
C SER A 820 7.87 -1.88 -6.60
N ILE A 821 8.46 -1.47 -7.72
CA ILE A 821 9.30 -2.27 -8.63
C ILE A 821 10.56 -1.45 -8.97
N THR A 822 11.61 -2.11 -9.43
CA THR A 822 12.81 -1.48 -10.02
C THR A 822 12.60 -1.11 -11.49
N GLU A 823 13.53 -0.33 -12.06
CA GLU A 823 13.59 -0.09 -13.50
C GLU A 823 13.87 -1.40 -14.26
N ASP A 824 14.80 -2.24 -13.79
CA ASP A 824 15.07 -3.57 -14.35
C ASP A 824 13.80 -4.44 -14.41
N GLU A 825 13.04 -4.50 -13.32
CA GLU A 825 11.77 -5.24 -13.26
C GLU A 825 10.69 -4.62 -14.18
N LEU A 826 10.70 -3.30 -14.41
CA LEU A 826 9.83 -2.62 -15.36
C LEU A 826 10.19 -2.99 -16.81
N LEU A 827 11.48 -2.97 -17.17
CA LEU A 827 12.00 -3.32 -18.49
C LEU A 827 11.75 -4.79 -18.81
N GLN A 828 12.19 -5.72 -17.95
CA GLN A 828 12.05 -7.18 -18.15
C GLN A 828 10.59 -7.66 -18.25
N SER A 829 9.64 -6.90 -17.70
CA SER A 829 8.20 -7.21 -17.79
C SER A 829 7.48 -6.40 -18.87
N SER A 830 8.18 -5.49 -19.56
CA SER A 830 7.60 -4.50 -20.46
C SER A 830 6.92 -5.16 -21.67
N ALA A 831 7.63 -6.01 -22.43
CA ALA A 831 7.10 -6.62 -23.65
C ALA A 831 5.84 -7.48 -23.41
N TRP A 832 5.77 -8.21 -22.29
CA TRP A 832 4.56 -8.93 -21.90
C TRP A 832 3.44 -7.97 -21.49
N ARG A 833 3.76 -6.91 -20.73
CA ARG A 833 2.78 -5.89 -20.30
C ARG A 833 2.22 -5.11 -21.50
N ARG A 834 3.04 -4.75 -22.50
CA ARG A 834 2.59 -4.15 -23.78
C ARG A 834 1.54 -5.02 -24.45
N LYS A 835 1.89 -6.29 -24.72
CA LYS A 835 1.00 -7.26 -25.37
C LYS A 835 -0.30 -7.45 -24.59
N SER A 836 -0.23 -7.53 -23.26
CA SER A 836 -1.40 -7.61 -22.38
C SER A 836 -2.31 -6.38 -22.50
N LEU A 837 -1.75 -5.16 -22.49
CA LEU A 837 -2.50 -3.90 -22.65
C LEU A 837 -3.12 -3.77 -24.05
N MET A 838 -2.39 -4.17 -25.09
CA MET A 838 -2.87 -4.14 -26.48
C MET A 838 -4.05 -5.08 -26.71
N CYS A 839 -4.03 -6.28 -26.11
CA CYS A 839 -5.15 -7.24 -26.15
C CYS A 839 -6.34 -6.83 -25.27
N GLN A 840 -6.14 -6.05 -24.21
CA GLN A 840 -7.21 -5.62 -23.29
C GLN A 840 -7.92 -4.32 -23.73
N SER A 841 -7.41 -3.60 -24.73
CA SER A 841 -8.03 -2.36 -25.18
C SER A 841 -9.32 -2.61 -25.94
N LYS A 842 -10.39 -1.91 -25.54
CA LYS A 842 -11.61 -1.80 -26.33
C LYS A 842 -11.30 -1.05 -27.63
N ARG A 843 -12.08 -1.31 -28.69
CA ARG A 843 -12.20 -0.37 -29.82
C ARG A 843 -12.87 0.90 -29.32
N PHE A 844 -12.35 2.05 -29.74
CA PHE A 844 -13.04 3.34 -29.59
C PHE A 844 -14.25 3.40 -30.53
N LYS A 845 -15.23 4.23 -30.19
CA LYS A 845 -16.20 4.75 -31.18
C LYS A 845 -15.49 5.76 -32.12
N PRO A 846 -16.01 6.03 -33.33
CA PRO A 846 -15.40 6.99 -34.26
C PRO A 846 -15.16 8.38 -33.65
N GLU A 847 -16.10 8.87 -32.83
CA GLU A 847 -16.01 10.15 -32.10
C GLU A 847 -14.93 10.13 -31.01
N GLU A 848 -14.78 8.98 -30.33
CA GLU A 848 -13.78 8.76 -29.29
C GLU A 848 -12.35 8.59 -29.89
N GLU A 849 -12.23 8.15 -31.15
CA GLU A 849 -10.96 7.99 -31.87
C GLU A 849 -10.46 9.32 -32.48
N ALA A 850 -11.37 10.20 -32.93
CA ALA A 850 -11.01 11.48 -33.54
C ALA A 850 -10.30 12.44 -32.57
N ALA A 851 -10.71 12.47 -31.30
CA ALA A 851 -10.16 13.33 -30.26
C ALA A 851 -8.67 13.09 -29.92
N PRO A 852 -8.21 11.85 -29.62
CA PRO A 852 -6.79 11.57 -29.39
C PRO A 852 -5.97 11.69 -30.67
N LEU A 853 -6.53 11.33 -31.84
CA LEU A 853 -5.85 11.43 -33.13
C LEU A 853 -5.50 12.89 -33.47
N LYS A 854 -6.48 13.80 -33.41
CA LYS A 854 -6.26 15.24 -33.66
C LYS A 854 -5.23 15.82 -32.69
N THR A 855 -5.41 15.59 -31.39
CA THR A 855 -4.53 16.17 -30.36
C THR A 855 -3.11 15.62 -30.47
N THR A 856 -2.95 14.34 -30.81
CA THR A 856 -1.63 13.73 -31.04
C THR A 856 -0.95 14.30 -32.28
N ALA A 857 -1.69 14.55 -33.37
CA ALA A 857 -1.16 15.24 -34.54
C ALA A 857 -0.70 16.69 -34.21
N GLU A 858 -1.44 17.41 -33.37
CA GLU A 858 -1.02 18.73 -32.86
C GLU A 858 0.22 18.68 -31.95
N GLU A 859 0.47 17.57 -31.24
CA GLU A 859 1.69 17.37 -30.45
C GLU A 859 2.89 17.00 -31.33
N VAL A 860 2.70 16.15 -32.34
CA VAL A 860 3.75 15.82 -33.33
C VAL A 860 4.15 17.05 -34.15
N ALA A 861 3.18 17.83 -34.65
CA ALA A 861 3.44 19.06 -35.38
C ALA A 861 4.15 20.15 -34.55
N LYS A 862 4.17 20.02 -33.22
CA LYS A 862 4.88 20.90 -32.27
C LYS A 862 6.16 20.26 -31.71
N GLY A 863 6.58 19.11 -32.25
CA GLY A 863 7.81 18.40 -31.86
C GLY A 863 7.79 17.79 -30.46
N PHE A 864 6.63 17.78 -29.78
CA PHE A 864 6.46 17.22 -28.43
C PHE A 864 6.45 15.69 -28.41
N LEU A 865 6.05 15.09 -29.53
CA LEU A 865 6.03 13.67 -29.84
C LEU A 865 6.67 13.43 -31.22
N GLU A 866 7.11 12.20 -31.47
CA GLU A 866 7.47 11.69 -32.81
C GLU A 866 6.63 10.45 -33.16
N GLY A 867 6.35 10.26 -34.46
CA GLY A 867 5.55 9.16 -35.00
C GLY A 867 4.48 9.64 -35.98
N PRO A 868 3.52 8.78 -36.38
CA PRO A 868 3.29 7.43 -35.86
C PRO A 868 4.35 6.42 -36.28
N TYR A 869 4.56 5.42 -35.43
CA TYR A 869 5.40 4.24 -35.66
C TYR A 869 4.61 2.95 -35.40
N SER A 870 5.07 1.84 -35.98
CA SER A 870 4.74 0.45 -35.62
C SER A 870 5.51 -0.02 -34.37
N GLU A 871 5.17 -1.21 -33.83
CA GLU A 871 5.88 -1.77 -32.66
C GLU A 871 7.35 -2.08 -33.01
N GLN A 872 7.59 -2.52 -34.25
CA GLN A 872 8.92 -2.83 -34.79
C GLN A 872 9.75 -1.56 -34.96
N GLU A 873 9.18 -0.49 -35.54
CA GLU A 873 9.90 0.78 -35.72
C GLU A 873 10.26 1.45 -34.39
N ILE A 874 9.41 1.38 -33.36
CA ILE A 874 9.78 1.82 -32.00
C ILE A 874 10.95 1.00 -31.46
N SER A 875 10.93 -0.32 -31.63
CA SER A 875 11.98 -1.21 -31.09
C SER A 875 13.33 -1.00 -31.79
N VAL A 876 13.31 -0.64 -33.08
CA VAL A 876 14.50 -0.20 -33.83
C VAL A 876 14.96 1.20 -33.38
N LEU A 877 14.03 2.16 -33.24
CA LEU A 877 14.31 3.55 -32.83
C LEU A 877 14.88 3.68 -31.41
N LEU A 878 14.57 2.73 -30.54
CA LEU A 878 15.07 2.65 -29.16
C LEU A 878 16.22 1.63 -28.98
N GLU A 879 16.63 0.95 -30.05
CA GLU A 879 17.65 -0.11 -30.05
C GLU A 879 17.37 -1.26 -29.04
N THR A 880 16.09 -1.48 -28.67
CA THR A 880 15.66 -2.48 -27.68
C THR A 880 14.22 -2.94 -27.91
N GLU A 881 13.92 -4.20 -27.58
CA GLU A 881 12.52 -4.68 -27.46
C GLU A 881 11.89 -4.38 -26.10
N ASP A 882 12.68 -3.99 -25.08
CA ASP A 882 12.25 -3.81 -23.69
C ASP A 882 11.86 -2.37 -23.35
N TRP A 883 10.82 -1.85 -24.00
CA TRP A 883 10.28 -0.50 -23.74
C TRP A 883 8.84 -0.51 -23.20
N SER A 884 8.50 0.50 -22.38
CA SER A 884 7.20 0.60 -21.70
C SER A 884 6.16 1.38 -22.53
N LEU A 885 5.04 0.72 -22.85
CA LEU A 885 3.87 1.35 -23.47
C LEU A 885 2.95 1.95 -22.39
N SER A 886 2.82 3.27 -22.36
CA SER A 886 1.76 3.97 -21.60
C SER A 886 0.56 4.24 -22.52
N PRO A 887 -0.56 3.50 -22.39
CA PRO A 887 -1.67 3.62 -23.32
C PRO A 887 -2.38 4.96 -23.15
N ARG A 888 -2.66 5.62 -24.26
CA ARG A 888 -3.18 6.98 -24.34
C ARG A 888 -4.72 6.97 -24.38
N PHE A 889 -5.36 7.80 -23.55
CA PHE A 889 -6.81 7.91 -23.47
C PHE A 889 -7.28 9.37 -23.35
N VAL A 890 -8.58 9.60 -23.55
CA VAL A 890 -9.20 10.94 -23.47
C VAL A 890 -10.12 11.04 -22.25
N LEU A 891 -10.06 12.18 -21.57
CA LEU A 891 -11.15 12.69 -20.73
C LEU A 891 -11.81 13.88 -21.42
N PHE A 892 -13.12 13.82 -21.59
CA PHE A 892 -13.94 14.98 -21.97
C PHE A 892 -14.34 15.72 -20.69
N GLN A 893 -13.90 16.97 -20.51
CA GLN A 893 -14.11 17.72 -19.27
C GLN A 893 -15.00 18.96 -19.45
N GLY A 894 -16.10 18.99 -18.70
CA GLY A 894 -17.00 20.14 -18.61
C GLY A 894 -17.97 20.30 -19.77
N THR A 895 -18.92 21.22 -19.62
CA THR A 895 -19.99 21.51 -20.60
C THR A 895 -19.47 21.98 -21.95
N GLY A 896 -18.30 22.63 -21.99
CA GLY A 896 -17.60 23.00 -23.22
C GLY A 896 -16.81 21.85 -23.89
N GLY A 897 -17.00 20.60 -23.49
CA GLY A 897 -16.42 19.42 -24.17
C GLY A 897 -14.89 19.37 -24.21
N LYS A 898 -14.20 19.97 -23.23
CA LYS A 898 -12.74 20.18 -23.31
C LYS A 898 -11.98 18.85 -23.21
N ILE A 899 -11.51 18.39 -24.36
CA ILE A 899 -10.66 17.19 -24.51
C ILE A 899 -9.34 17.39 -23.75
N ARG A 900 -9.04 16.47 -22.83
CA ARG A 900 -7.69 16.24 -22.31
C ARG A 900 -7.22 14.84 -22.70
N VAL A 901 -6.05 14.76 -23.30
CA VAL A 901 -5.34 13.49 -23.54
C VAL A 901 -4.46 13.19 -22.32
N ILE A 902 -4.43 11.93 -21.90
CA ILE A 902 -3.67 11.44 -20.74
C ILE A 902 -2.94 10.15 -21.12
N ASP A 903 -1.70 10.02 -20.66
CA ASP A 903 -0.83 8.86 -20.91
C ASP A 903 -0.82 7.98 -19.64
N ASP A 904 -1.36 6.75 -19.72
CA ASP A 904 -1.61 5.91 -18.52
C ASP A 904 -0.34 5.23 -17.98
N ALA A 905 0.50 6.04 -17.33
CA ALA A 905 1.72 5.65 -16.64
C ALA A 905 1.49 4.71 -15.43
N LYS A 906 0.23 4.48 -15.04
CA LYS A 906 -0.17 3.52 -14.00
C LYS A 906 -0.37 2.13 -14.60
N LYS A 907 -0.98 2.01 -15.80
CA LYS A 907 -1.11 0.74 -16.54
C LYS A 907 0.24 0.22 -17.07
N SER A 908 1.12 1.10 -17.56
CA SER A 908 2.50 0.72 -17.90
C SER A 908 3.34 0.36 -16.66
N ALA A 909 2.92 0.88 -15.51
CA ALA A 909 3.62 0.85 -14.23
C ALA A 909 4.96 1.61 -14.21
N VAL A 910 5.16 2.56 -15.13
CA VAL A 910 6.25 3.56 -15.04
C VAL A 910 6.17 4.31 -13.69
N ASN A 911 4.96 4.68 -13.24
CA ASN A 911 4.73 5.25 -11.91
C ASN A 911 5.09 4.32 -10.74
N ALA A 912 5.17 3.01 -10.95
CA ALA A 912 5.51 2.04 -9.92
C ALA A 912 7.04 1.89 -9.73
N ALA A 913 7.83 2.40 -10.67
CA ALA A 913 9.30 2.36 -10.72
C ALA A 913 9.98 3.68 -10.30
N TYR A 914 9.20 4.73 -9.99
CA TYR A 914 9.72 6.02 -9.50
C TYR A 914 9.73 6.06 -7.96
N SER A 915 10.86 6.46 -7.37
CA SER A 915 11.01 6.73 -5.93
C SER A 915 11.16 8.23 -5.69
N SER A 916 10.24 8.82 -4.93
CA SER A 916 10.44 10.18 -4.40
C SER A 916 11.23 10.13 -3.10
N THR A 917 12.12 11.09 -2.90
CA THR A 917 12.80 11.37 -1.62
C THR A 917 12.28 12.65 -0.95
N VAL A 918 11.44 13.44 -1.62
CA VAL A 918 10.96 14.74 -1.13
C VAL A 918 9.45 14.75 -0.96
N LYS A 919 8.98 15.51 0.03
CA LYS A 919 7.58 15.91 0.10
C LYS A 919 7.37 17.11 -0.82
N LEU A 920 6.42 17.03 -1.76
CA LEU A 920 5.96 18.21 -2.50
C LEU A 920 5.38 19.25 -1.52
N GLN A 921 5.88 20.49 -1.63
CA GLN A 921 5.48 21.65 -0.83
C GLN A 921 4.94 22.73 -1.77
N LEU A 922 3.74 22.48 -2.30
CA LEU A 922 3.00 23.44 -3.13
C LEU A 922 2.49 24.60 -2.25
N GLN A 923 2.34 25.79 -2.86
CA GLN A 923 1.77 26.95 -2.20
C GLN A 923 0.32 27.12 -2.66
N ASP A 924 -0.56 26.34 -2.02
CA ASP A 924 -1.98 26.24 -2.33
C ASP A 924 -2.82 27.44 -1.85
N VAL A 925 -4.15 27.28 -1.85
CA VAL A 925 -5.11 28.33 -1.43
C VAL A 925 -4.88 28.78 0.01
N ASP A 926 -4.46 27.89 0.91
CA ASP A 926 -4.25 28.23 2.31
C ASP A 926 -2.97 29.08 2.47
N TYR A 927 -1.95 28.85 1.63
CA TYR A 927 -0.78 29.73 1.49
C TYR A 927 -1.17 31.09 0.90
N ALA A 928 -1.97 31.12 -0.17
CA ALA A 928 -2.39 32.37 -0.81
C ALA A 928 -3.31 33.23 0.09
N ALA A 929 -4.18 32.61 0.89
CA ALA A 929 -4.98 33.31 1.90
C ALA A 929 -4.10 33.88 3.03
N ASN A 930 -3.10 33.12 3.49
CA ASN A 930 -2.08 33.66 4.40
C ASN A 930 -1.27 34.80 3.79
N MET A 931 -0.96 34.74 2.49
CA MET A 931 -0.25 35.80 1.76
C MET A 931 -1.03 37.12 1.80
N VAL A 932 -2.36 37.07 1.60
CA VAL A 932 -3.24 38.23 1.74
C VAL A 932 -3.36 38.70 3.20
N LEU A 933 -3.54 37.79 4.17
CA LEU A 933 -3.69 38.18 5.59
C LEU A 933 -2.41 38.81 6.17
N PHE A 934 -1.23 38.29 5.82
CA PHE A 934 0.05 38.87 6.23
C PHE A 934 0.27 40.23 5.56
N LEU A 935 -0.07 40.36 4.27
CA LEU A 935 -0.05 41.62 3.53
C LEU A 935 -0.92 42.71 4.19
N MET A 936 -2.13 42.36 4.61
CA MET A 936 -3.04 43.28 5.32
C MET A 936 -2.47 43.70 6.69
N SER A 937 -1.85 42.77 7.42
CA SER A 937 -1.23 43.07 8.72
C SER A 937 -0.03 44.01 8.59
N GLU A 938 0.84 43.79 7.61
CA GLU A 938 1.99 44.66 7.33
C GLU A 938 1.54 46.03 6.79
N ALA A 939 0.53 46.07 5.91
CA ALA A 939 -0.05 47.32 5.40
C ALA A 939 -0.69 48.17 6.52
N ALA A 940 -1.37 47.55 7.49
CA ALA A 940 -1.87 48.22 8.68
C ALA A 940 -0.74 48.74 9.58
N ALA A 941 0.30 47.94 9.82
CA ALA A 941 1.47 48.36 10.61
C ALA A 941 2.26 49.52 9.97
N ALA A 942 2.30 49.59 8.63
CA ALA A 942 2.93 50.66 7.86
C ALA A 942 2.02 51.88 7.61
N GLY A 943 0.76 51.85 8.08
CA GLY A 943 -0.20 52.96 7.89
C GLY A 943 -0.77 53.10 6.46
N VAL A 944 -0.54 52.13 5.58
CA VAL A 944 -1.00 52.11 4.18
C VAL A 944 -2.18 51.16 3.96
N SER A 945 -2.96 50.89 5.01
CA SER A 945 -4.16 50.04 4.94
C SER A 945 -5.29 50.61 4.06
N GLY A 946 -5.14 51.82 3.50
CA GLY A 946 -6.07 52.38 2.52
C GLY A 946 -5.84 51.92 1.07
N ASP A 947 -4.71 51.28 0.77
CA ASP A 947 -4.33 50.91 -0.60
C ASP A 947 -5.28 49.85 -1.21
N GLU A 948 -5.69 50.08 -2.48
CA GLU A 948 -6.47 49.10 -3.24
C GLU A 948 -5.58 47.96 -3.75
N TRP A 949 -5.82 46.75 -3.23
CA TRP A 949 -5.07 45.54 -3.60
C TRP A 949 -5.81 44.73 -4.68
N MET A 950 -5.09 44.38 -5.73
CA MET A 950 -5.56 43.62 -6.88
C MET A 950 -4.82 42.28 -6.97
N GLY A 951 -5.47 41.26 -7.54
CA GLY A 951 -4.87 39.95 -7.80
C GLY A 951 -4.96 39.51 -9.25
N LYS A 952 -3.97 38.72 -9.69
CA LYS A 952 -3.91 38.03 -10.99
C LYS A 952 -3.16 36.70 -10.83
N THR A 953 -3.53 35.69 -11.61
CA THR A 953 -2.72 34.48 -11.79
C THR A 953 -2.00 34.53 -13.13
N PHE A 954 -0.69 34.25 -13.15
CA PHE A 954 0.06 34.02 -14.40
C PHE A 954 0.12 32.51 -14.67
N ASP A 955 -0.01 32.12 -15.93
CA ASP A 955 -0.28 30.74 -16.36
C ASP A 955 0.78 30.28 -17.37
N LEU A 956 1.49 29.18 -17.10
CA LEU A 956 2.52 28.64 -18.00
C LEU A 956 1.91 27.77 -19.11
N SER A 957 2.05 28.23 -20.36
CA SER A 957 1.49 27.59 -21.56
C SER A 957 2.03 26.18 -21.74
N LYS A 958 1.16 25.17 -21.60
CA LYS A 958 1.50 23.73 -21.71
C LYS A 958 2.73 23.33 -20.86
N ALA A 959 2.92 23.90 -19.67
CA ALA A 959 4.21 23.91 -18.94
C ALA A 959 5.06 22.62 -18.99
N TYR A 960 4.48 21.44 -18.70
CA TYR A 960 5.17 20.14 -18.80
C TYR A 960 5.83 19.90 -20.18
N LYS A 961 5.18 20.31 -21.27
CA LYS A 961 5.65 20.11 -22.65
C LYS A 961 6.84 21.02 -23.03
N GLN A 962 7.13 22.04 -22.21
CA GLN A 962 8.33 22.88 -22.34
C GLN A 962 9.58 22.23 -21.71
N LEU A 963 9.47 21.00 -21.18
CA LEU A 963 10.54 20.26 -20.52
C LEU A 963 10.77 18.90 -21.17
N ALA A 964 12.03 18.51 -21.27
CA ALA A 964 12.46 17.23 -21.85
C ALA A 964 12.45 16.09 -20.83
N ILE A 965 12.28 14.87 -21.33
CA ILE A 965 12.59 13.64 -20.59
C ILE A 965 14.11 13.40 -20.62
N LEU A 966 14.67 12.86 -19.55
CA LEU A 966 16.06 12.36 -19.52
C LEU A 966 16.26 11.31 -20.63
N PRO A 967 17.22 11.47 -21.57
CA PRO A 967 17.36 10.58 -22.73
C PRO A 967 17.45 9.09 -22.41
N ALA A 968 18.15 8.71 -21.34
CA ALA A 968 18.23 7.33 -20.87
C ALA A 968 16.86 6.70 -20.54
N HIS A 969 15.86 7.51 -20.18
CA HIS A 969 14.51 7.06 -19.84
C HIS A 969 13.52 7.15 -21.02
N GLN A 970 13.98 7.39 -22.26
CA GLN A 970 13.13 7.39 -23.47
C GLN A 970 12.42 6.04 -23.69
N GLN A 971 13.04 4.93 -23.26
CA GLN A 971 12.44 3.59 -23.22
C GLN A 971 11.16 3.50 -22.33
N HIS A 972 10.92 4.47 -21.44
CA HIS A 972 9.70 4.57 -20.62
C HIS A 972 8.67 5.57 -21.17
N ALA A 973 8.98 6.24 -22.28
CA ALA A 973 8.27 7.40 -22.79
C ALA A 973 7.41 7.11 -24.03
N VAL A 974 7.16 5.83 -24.35
CA VAL A 974 6.35 5.46 -25.52
C VAL A 974 4.85 5.51 -25.16
N VAL A 975 4.10 6.26 -25.96
CA VAL A 975 2.64 6.38 -25.86
C VAL A 975 1.99 5.77 -27.09
N GLY A 976 0.78 5.24 -26.97
CA GLY A 976 0.10 4.62 -28.10
C GLY A 976 -1.38 4.36 -27.88
N PHE A 977 -2.10 4.20 -28.98
CA PHE A 977 -3.54 3.94 -28.99
C PHE A 977 -3.96 3.27 -30.32
N PRO A 978 -5.07 2.52 -30.35
CA PRO A 978 -5.62 1.97 -31.59
C PRO A 978 -6.25 3.07 -32.47
N VAL A 979 -5.99 3.00 -33.77
CA VAL A 979 -6.59 3.82 -34.83
C VAL A 979 -7.15 2.88 -35.89
N SER A 980 -8.46 2.92 -36.13
CA SER A 980 -9.21 1.97 -36.98
C SER A 980 -9.05 0.50 -36.56
N GLY A 981 -8.65 0.26 -35.30
CA GLY A 981 -8.33 -1.06 -34.75
C GLY A 981 -6.85 -1.47 -34.83
N THR A 982 -6.00 -0.71 -35.52
CA THR A 982 -4.54 -0.96 -35.58
C THR A 982 -3.81 -0.03 -34.60
N TRP A 983 -2.95 -0.59 -33.75
CA TRP A 983 -2.16 0.22 -32.81
C TRP A 983 -1.16 1.13 -33.53
N ARG A 984 -1.09 2.39 -33.10
CA ARG A 984 -0.04 3.35 -33.48
C ARG A 984 0.72 3.82 -32.24
N PHE A 985 2.03 3.95 -32.38
CA PHE A 985 2.94 4.32 -31.29
C PHE A 985 3.65 5.63 -31.59
N TYR A 986 4.03 6.33 -30.52
CA TYR A 986 4.69 7.63 -30.57
C TYR A 986 5.74 7.74 -29.46
N ARG A 987 6.92 8.29 -29.78
CA ARG A 987 8.00 8.56 -28.82
C ARG A 987 7.76 9.93 -28.18
N SER A 988 7.68 10.03 -26.86
CA SER A 988 7.50 11.33 -26.19
C SER A 988 8.84 11.99 -25.92
N ILE A 989 9.08 13.14 -26.57
CA ILE A 989 10.31 13.92 -26.39
C ILE A 989 10.19 14.80 -25.14
N SER A 990 9.00 15.38 -24.98
CA SER A 990 8.60 16.23 -23.87
C SER A 990 7.91 15.44 -22.76
N LEU A 991 7.81 16.00 -21.54
CA LEU A 991 7.24 15.29 -20.39
C LEU A 991 5.80 14.78 -20.66
N PRO A 992 5.52 13.47 -20.43
CA PRO A 992 4.18 12.90 -20.54
C PRO A 992 3.32 13.28 -19.34
N PHE A 993 2.02 13.48 -19.59
CA PHE A 993 1.06 13.86 -18.54
C PHE A 993 0.41 12.60 -17.96
N GLY A 994 0.80 12.27 -16.71
CA GLY A 994 0.41 11.04 -16.01
C GLY A 994 1.58 10.38 -15.27
N CYS A 995 2.83 10.66 -15.68
CA CYS A 995 4.04 10.19 -15.01
C CYS A 995 4.36 10.99 -13.75
N THR A 996 4.76 10.29 -12.68
CA THR A 996 5.06 10.87 -11.36
C THR A 996 6.37 11.67 -11.40
N GLY A 997 7.42 11.16 -12.05
CA GLY A 997 8.67 11.89 -12.24
C GLY A 997 8.50 13.24 -12.96
N SER A 998 7.57 13.32 -13.93
CA SER A 998 7.20 14.58 -14.58
C SER A 998 6.73 15.64 -13.57
N VAL A 999 5.89 15.23 -12.60
CA VAL A 999 5.32 16.12 -11.58
C VAL A 999 6.40 16.63 -10.62
N TYR A 1000 7.25 15.75 -10.11
CA TYR A 1000 8.35 16.14 -9.21
C TYR A 1000 9.39 17.02 -9.90
N GLY A 1001 9.80 16.67 -11.12
CA GLY A 1001 10.73 17.50 -11.90
C GLY A 1001 10.17 18.88 -12.23
N PHE A 1002 8.91 18.97 -12.64
CA PHE A 1002 8.29 20.26 -12.96
C PHE A 1002 8.06 21.15 -11.72
N VAL A 1003 7.68 20.59 -10.55
CA VAL A 1003 7.49 21.41 -9.34
C VAL A 1003 8.80 22.08 -8.89
N ARG A 1004 9.95 21.41 -8.99
CA ARG A 1004 11.28 22.02 -8.71
C ARG A 1004 11.52 23.24 -9.62
N VAL A 1005 11.23 23.10 -10.92
CA VAL A 1005 11.37 24.19 -11.91
C VAL A 1005 10.38 25.33 -11.63
N SER A 1006 9.12 25.02 -11.31
CA SER A 1006 8.09 26.00 -10.93
C SER A 1006 8.50 26.82 -9.70
N GLN A 1007 9.00 26.14 -8.65
CA GLN A 1007 9.49 26.81 -7.44
C GLN A 1007 10.70 27.71 -7.73
N ALA A 1008 11.62 27.29 -8.59
CA ALA A 1008 12.74 28.12 -9.02
C ALA A 1008 12.26 29.39 -9.76
N ILE A 1009 11.29 29.27 -10.69
CA ILE A 1009 10.68 30.43 -11.37
C ILE A 1009 10.01 31.38 -10.37
N TRP A 1010 9.25 30.85 -9.42
CA TRP A 1010 8.60 31.64 -8.36
C TRP A 1010 9.61 32.39 -7.49
N TYR A 1011 10.70 31.73 -7.10
CA TYR A 1011 11.75 32.35 -6.29
C TYR A 1011 12.42 33.50 -7.04
N ILE A 1012 12.70 33.32 -8.34
CA ILE A 1012 13.21 34.36 -9.24
C ILE A 1012 12.28 35.58 -9.26
N VAL A 1013 11.01 35.42 -9.64
CA VAL A 1013 10.09 36.58 -9.76
C VAL A 1013 9.82 37.25 -8.42
N THR A 1014 9.75 36.47 -7.34
CA THR A 1014 9.56 36.98 -5.97
C THR A 1014 10.75 37.84 -5.54
N LYS A 1015 12.00 37.36 -5.69
CA LYS A 1015 13.18 38.10 -5.24
C LYS A 1015 13.63 39.21 -6.20
N LEU A 1016 13.53 39.04 -7.52
CA LEU A 1016 13.96 40.04 -8.50
C LEU A 1016 12.98 41.20 -8.67
N LEU A 1017 11.67 40.91 -8.69
CA LEU A 1017 10.65 41.94 -8.92
C LEU A 1017 9.98 42.39 -7.63
N SER A 1018 10.30 41.81 -6.47
CA SER A 1018 9.47 41.95 -5.26
C SER A 1018 8.01 41.64 -5.59
N ALA A 1019 7.76 40.56 -6.30
CA ALA A 1019 6.40 40.12 -6.63
C ALA A 1019 5.80 39.41 -5.41
N ILE A 1020 4.64 39.87 -4.92
CA ILE A 1020 3.89 39.15 -3.89
C ILE A 1020 3.21 37.96 -4.56
N SER A 1021 3.96 36.87 -4.70
CA SER A 1021 3.58 35.73 -5.55
C SER A 1021 3.66 34.40 -4.79
N SER A 1022 2.89 33.42 -5.23
CA SER A 1022 3.01 32.00 -4.85
C SER A 1022 3.15 31.09 -6.08
N HIS A 1023 3.27 29.78 -5.90
CA HIS A 1023 3.29 28.81 -7.00
C HIS A 1023 2.49 27.53 -6.71
N TYR A 1024 1.72 27.12 -7.72
CA TYR A 1024 0.99 25.86 -7.72
C TYR A 1024 1.04 25.23 -9.12
N PHE A 1025 2.07 24.40 -9.35
CA PHE A 1025 2.40 23.85 -10.67
C PHE A 1025 2.61 24.93 -11.74
N ASP A 1026 1.68 25.09 -12.67
CA ASP A 1026 1.68 26.04 -13.78
C ASP A 1026 1.00 27.40 -13.46
N ASP A 1027 0.32 27.51 -12.30
CA ASP A 1027 -0.27 28.74 -11.78
C ASP A 1027 0.72 29.52 -10.88
N PHE A 1028 0.84 30.83 -11.12
CA PHE A 1028 1.62 31.79 -10.31
C PHE A 1028 0.70 32.94 -9.81
N PRO A 1029 -0.01 32.74 -8.70
CA PRO A 1029 -0.93 33.72 -8.13
C PRO A 1029 -0.16 34.90 -7.56
N THR A 1030 -0.54 36.12 -7.92
CA THR A 1030 0.25 37.32 -7.66
C THR A 1030 -0.63 38.51 -7.26
N LEU A 1031 -0.20 39.26 -6.24
CA LEU A 1031 -0.88 40.43 -5.70
C LEU A 1031 -0.07 41.70 -5.96
N GLU A 1032 -0.74 42.84 -6.14
CA GLU A 1032 -0.13 44.16 -6.30
C GLU A 1032 -1.13 45.27 -5.97
N ARG A 1033 -0.65 46.47 -5.62
CA ARG A 1033 -1.46 47.68 -5.48
C ARG A 1033 -1.94 48.14 -6.86
N ALA A 1034 -3.17 48.61 -6.97
CA ALA A 1034 -3.80 48.95 -8.26
C ALA A 1034 -2.92 49.78 -9.24
N PRO A 1035 -2.15 50.80 -8.81
CA PRO A 1035 -1.25 51.54 -9.70
C PRO A 1035 -0.04 50.73 -10.22
N GLY A 1036 0.46 49.78 -9.43
CA GLY A 1036 1.63 48.95 -9.74
C GLY A 1036 1.33 47.81 -10.74
N CYS A 1037 0.07 47.39 -10.86
CA CYS A 1037 -0.35 46.20 -11.61
C CYS A 1037 0.14 46.16 -13.07
N ARG A 1038 0.14 47.29 -13.78
CA ARG A 1038 0.64 47.37 -15.18
C ARG A 1038 2.15 47.15 -15.26
N VAL A 1039 2.92 47.77 -14.36
CA VAL A 1039 4.39 47.64 -14.36
C VAL A 1039 4.79 46.22 -13.97
N LEU A 1040 4.14 45.64 -12.94
CA LEU A 1040 4.40 44.26 -12.55
C LEU A 1040 4.02 43.27 -13.66
N SER A 1041 2.88 43.46 -14.34
CA SER A 1041 2.47 42.60 -15.47
C SER A 1041 3.51 42.55 -16.58
N LEU A 1042 4.02 43.73 -16.98
CA LEU A 1042 5.04 43.84 -18.03
C LEU A 1042 6.40 43.29 -17.57
N ALA A 1043 6.80 43.54 -16.32
CA ALA A 1043 8.07 43.05 -15.79
C ALA A 1043 8.06 41.52 -15.60
N PHE A 1044 6.98 40.94 -15.07
CA PHE A 1044 6.82 39.50 -14.89
C PHE A 1044 6.82 38.77 -16.25
N SER A 1045 6.05 39.30 -17.21
CA SER A 1045 6.03 38.80 -18.59
C SER A 1045 7.42 38.85 -19.24
N ALA A 1046 8.15 39.96 -19.08
CA ALA A 1046 9.50 40.11 -19.60
C ALA A 1046 10.52 39.15 -18.93
N VAL A 1047 10.41 38.88 -17.61
CA VAL A 1047 11.26 37.90 -16.93
C VAL A 1047 11.00 36.50 -17.46
N LEU A 1048 9.73 36.10 -17.62
CA LEU A 1048 9.40 34.80 -18.22
C LEU A 1048 9.90 34.69 -19.67
N ASP A 1049 9.71 35.73 -20.48
CA ASP A 1049 10.19 35.77 -21.87
C ASP A 1049 11.73 35.68 -21.96
N MET A 1050 12.47 36.39 -21.11
CA MET A 1050 13.94 36.34 -21.09
C MET A 1050 14.48 35.01 -20.58
N LEU A 1051 13.80 34.34 -19.66
CA LEU A 1051 14.10 32.96 -19.27
C LEU A 1051 13.65 31.92 -20.32
N GLY A 1052 12.78 32.33 -21.26
CA GLY A 1052 12.28 31.50 -22.36
C GLY A 1052 10.99 30.73 -22.08
N TRP A 1053 10.24 31.10 -21.05
CA TRP A 1053 9.01 30.40 -20.63
C TRP A 1053 7.76 30.93 -21.36
N GLU A 1054 7.14 30.05 -22.15
CA GLU A 1054 5.84 30.35 -22.76
C GLU A 1054 4.76 30.44 -21.68
N HIS A 1055 3.97 31.52 -21.73
CA HIS A 1055 2.92 31.82 -20.76
C HIS A 1055 1.71 32.47 -21.45
N ALA A 1056 0.56 32.48 -20.78
CA ALA A 1056 -0.65 33.09 -21.32
C ALA A 1056 -0.55 34.62 -21.32
N LYS A 1057 -0.58 35.22 -22.52
CA LYS A 1057 -0.58 36.69 -22.74
C LYS A 1057 -1.94 37.24 -23.18
N GLU A 1058 -2.78 36.39 -23.77
CA GLU A 1058 -4.11 36.74 -24.30
C GLU A 1058 -5.15 35.65 -23.98
N GLY A 1059 -6.44 36.01 -24.08
CA GLY A 1059 -7.58 35.11 -23.82
C GLY A 1059 -7.85 34.80 -22.33
N ASP A 1060 -8.76 33.86 -22.08
CA ASP A 1060 -9.34 33.56 -20.75
C ASP A 1060 -8.34 33.15 -19.66
N LYS A 1061 -7.10 32.78 -20.03
CA LYS A 1061 -5.99 32.45 -19.11
C LYS A 1061 -5.12 33.67 -18.74
N ALA A 1062 -5.28 34.80 -19.43
CA ALA A 1062 -4.42 35.97 -19.31
C ALA A 1062 -5.11 37.17 -18.64
N LEU A 1063 -6.21 36.94 -17.91
CA LEU A 1063 -7.03 37.96 -17.23
C LEU A 1063 -6.18 39.04 -16.53
N ASN A 1064 -6.66 40.28 -16.55
CA ASN A 1064 -5.97 41.40 -15.90
C ASN A 1064 -6.08 41.33 -14.37
N PHE A 1065 -5.23 42.10 -13.68
CA PHE A 1065 -5.35 42.35 -12.24
C PHE A 1065 -6.73 42.92 -11.91
N ALA A 1066 -7.39 42.36 -10.89
CA ALA A 1066 -8.73 42.75 -10.46
C ALA A 1066 -8.90 42.64 -8.94
N GLY A 1067 -9.86 43.40 -8.39
CA GLY A 1067 -10.22 43.39 -6.97
C GLY A 1067 -10.96 42.12 -6.53
N ALA A 1068 -11.34 41.26 -7.49
CA ALA A 1068 -11.71 39.88 -7.25
C ALA A 1068 -11.13 39.00 -8.37
N PHE A 1069 -10.45 37.90 -8.02
CA PHE A 1069 -9.78 37.03 -8.99
C PHE A 1069 -9.91 35.54 -8.65
N ASP A 1070 -9.85 34.69 -9.68
CA ASP A 1070 -9.94 33.24 -9.50
C ASP A 1070 -8.58 32.60 -9.24
N LEU A 1071 -8.54 31.73 -8.22
CA LEU A 1071 -7.35 31.00 -7.81
C LEU A 1071 -7.70 29.55 -7.43
N LEU A 1072 -7.09 28.57 -8.11
CA LEU A 1072 -7.27 27.12 -7.86
C LEU A 1072 -8.73 26.65 -7.78
N GLY A 1073 -9.67 27.45 -8.30
CA GLY A 1073 -11.10 27.17 -8.27
C GLY A 1073 -11.91 27.88 -7.18
N VAL A 1074 -11.31 28.65 -6.29
CA VAL A 1074 -12.02 29.69 -5.51
C VAL A 1074 -11.92 31.04 -6.20
N ASN A 1075 -12.78 31.96 -5.80
CA ASN A 1075 -12.62 33.38 -6.07
C ASN A 1075 -12.17 34.09 -4.78
N PHE A 1076 -11.13 34.90 -4.89
CA PHE A 1076 -10.59 35.76 -3.83
C PHE A 1076 -11.13 37.16 -4.05
N ASN A 1077 -12.00 37.63 -3.15
CA ASN A 1077 -12.47 39.02 -3.12
C ASN A 1077 -11.56 39.86 -2.21
N LEU A 1078 -10.78 40.74 -2.83
CA LEU A 1078 -9.82 41.64 -2.20
C LEU A 1078 -10.40 43.04 -1.91
N ALA A 1079 -11.59 43.38 -2.41
CA ALA A 1079 -12.18 44.72 -2.28
C ALA A 1079 -12.49 45.15 -0.83
N LEU A 1080 -12.47 44.21 0.13
CA LEU A 1080 -12.62 44.49 1.55
C LEU A 1080 -11.28 44.48 2.32
N THR A 1081 -10.15 44.21 1.66
CA THR A 1081 -8.83 44.17 2.32
C THR A 1081 -8.44 45.50 2.99
N PRO A 1082 -8.83 46.70 2.48
CA PRO A 1082 -8.59 47.95 3.20
C PRO A 1082 -9.33 48.07 4.55
N LYS A 1083 -10.37 47.25 4.76
CA LYS A 1083 -11.12 47.16 6.03
C LYS A 1083 -10.58 46.05 6.94
N GLY A 1084 -9.44 45.44 6.59
CA GLY A 1084 -8.88 44.31 7.31
C GLY A 1084 -9.59 42.98 7.06
N ILE A 1085 -10.37 42.85 5.97
CA ILE A 1085 -11.18 41.66 5.64
C ILE A 1085 -10.82 41.05 4.27
N LEU A 1086 -10.54 39.75 4.22
CA LEU A 1086 -10.51 38.93 3.01
C LEU A 1086 -11.80 38.11 2.91
N GLN A 1087 -12.36 37.97 1.70
CA GLN A 1087 -13.44 37.02 1.41
C GLN A 1087 -13.03 35.98 0.36
N VAL A 1088 -13.34 34.71 0.63
CA VAL A 1088 -13.09 33.58 -0.28
C VAL A 1088 -14.39 32.81 -0.54
N THR A 1089 -14.74 32.63 -1.81
CA THR A 1089 -15.93 31.88 -2.26
C THR A 1089 -15.53 30.75 -3.21
N ASN A 1090 -16.38 29.73 -3.36
CA ASN A 1090 -16.25 28.81 -4.50
C ASN A 1090 -16.51 29.58 -5.80
N LYS A 1091 -15.69 29.38 -6.84
CA LYS A 1091 -15.93 29.97 -8.16
C LYS A 1091 -17.35 29.63 -8.64
N THR A 1092 -18.13 30.65 -9.02
CA THR A 1092 -19.56 30.54 -9.35
C THR A 1092 -19.83 29.43 -10.37
N THR A 1093 -19.00 29.34 -11.41
CA THR A 1093 -19.13 28.31 -12.46
C THR A 1093 -18.95 26.86 -11.98
N ARG A 1094 -18.45 26.62 -10.75
CA ARG A 1094 -18.47 25.29 -10.13
C ARG A 1094 -19.75 25.06 -9.33
N ILE A 1095 -20.29 26.08 -8.67
CA ILE A 1095 -21.60 25.99 -8.01
C ILE A 1095 -22.68 25.77 -9.06
N GLU A 1096 -22.67 26.53 -10.15
CA GLU A 1096 -23.52 26.33 -11.34
C GLU A 1096 -23.42 24.90 -11.88
N LYS A 1097 -22.19 24.39 -12.09
CA LYS A 1097 -21.99 23.02 -12.58
C LYS A 1097 -22.49 21.96 -11.59
N LEU A 1098 -22.26 22.15 -10.29
CA LEU A 1098 -22.75 21.25 -9.24
C LEU A 1098 -24.28 21.24 -9.22
N CYS A 1099 -24.92 22.41 -9.25
CA CYS A 1099 -26.38 22.52 -9.31
C CYS A 1099 -26.92 21.83 -10.57
N ALA A 1100 -26.39 22.13 -11.76
CA ALA A 1100 -26.83 21.50 -13.00
C ALA A 1100 -26.64 19.96 -13.04
N LEU A 1101 -25.63 19.41 -12.34
CA LEU A 1101 -25.49 17.96 -12.16
C LEU A 1101 -26.54 17.40 -11.18
N LEU A 1102 -26.88 18.13 -10.12
CA LEU A 1102 -27.92 17.76 -9.15
C LEU A 1102 -29.33 17.88 -9.76
N ASP A 1103 -29.64 18.96 -10.48
CA ASP A 1103 -30.88 19.15 -11.24
C ASP A 1103 -31.09 18.02 -12.26
N LYS A 1104 -30.00 17.59 -12.90
CA LYS A 1104 -30.03 16.45 -13.81
C LYS A 1104 -30.37 15.14 -13.07
N VAL A 1105 -29.68 14.84 -11.97
CA VAL A 1105 -29.94 13.62 -11.17
C VAL A 1105 -31.36 13.62 -10.56
N GLU A 1106 -31.84 14.77 -10.10
CA GLU A 1106 -33.18 14.93 -9.52
C GLU A 1106 -34.30 14.71 -10.55
N SER A 1107 -34.07 15.12 -11.80
CA SER A 1107 -35.02 14.95 -12.91
C SER A 1107 -34.90 13.60 -13.62
N GLU A 1108 -33.73 12.96 -13.62
CA GLU A 1108 -33.57 11.55 -14.02
C GLU A 1108 -34.10 10.57 -12.95
N GLY A 1109 -34.17 10.98 -11.68
CA GLY A 1109 -34.61 10.16 -10.55
C GLY A 1109 -33.61 9.08 -10.11
N GLU A 1110 -32.52 8.92 -10.86
CA GLU A 1110 -31.44 7.96 -10.66
C GLU A 1110 -30.07 8.64 -10.81
N ILE A 1111 -29.00 7.96 -10.37
CA ILE A 1111 -27.63 8.46 -10.46
C ILE A 1111 -26.67 7.34 -10.87
N THR A 1112 -25.90 7.55 -11.94
CA THR A 1112 -24.84 6.61 -12.34
C THR A 1112 -23.60 6.76 -11.47
N ILE A 1113 -22.81 5.68 -11.33
CA ILE A 1113 -21.48 5.70 -10.68
C ILE A 1113 -20.59 6.82 -11.25
N ALA A 1114 -20.70 7.14 -12.54
CA ALA A 1114 -19.95 8.21 -13.18
C ALA A 1114 -20.39 9.61 -12.70
N GLN A 1115 -21.71 9.89 -12.70
CA GLN A 1115 -22.26 11.14 -12.14
C GLN A 1115 -21.93 11.29 -10.65
N ALA A 1116 -22.08 10.21 -9.87
CA ALA A 1116 -21.78 10.23 -8.44
C ALA A 1116 -20.28 10.43 -8.16
N SER A 1117 -19.39 9.80 -8.92
CA SER A 1117 -17.94 10.03 -8.82
C SER A 1117 -17.55 11.47 -9.21
N GLU A 1118 -18.21 12.05 -10.23
CA GLU A 1118 -18.00 13.44 -10.60
C GLU A 1118 -18.51 14.42 -9.53
N LEU A 1119 -19.73 14.21 -9.00
CA LEU A 1119 -20.28 14.99 -7.90
C LEU A 1119 -19.40 14.89 -6.65
N GLN A 1120 -18.97 13.67 -6.26
CA GLN A 1120 -18.07 13.45 -5.14
C GLN A 1120 -16.73 14.18 -5.34
N GLY A 1121 -16.17 14.17 -6.56
CA GLY A 1121 -14.95 14.89 -6.90
C GLY A 1121 -15.10 16.41 -6.83
N LEU A 1122 -16.17 16.95 -7.43
CA LEU A 1122 -16.47 18.39 -7.44
C LEU A 1122 -16.80 18.92 -6.04
N LEU A 1123 -17.54 18.16 -5.22
CA LEU A 1123 -17.85 18.50 -3.83
C LEU A 1123 -16.61 18.41 -2.93
N ASN A 1124 -15.75 17.39 -3.09
CA ASN A 1124 -14.46 17.33 -2.38
C ASN A 1124 -13.60 18.56 -2.66
N PHE A 1125 -13.56 18.99 -3.92
CA PHE A 1125 -12.86 20.21 -4.30
C PHE A 1125 -13.52 21.45 -3.66
N ALA A 1126 -14.85 21.57 -3.72
CA ALA A 1126 -15.59 22.70 -3.14
C ALA A 1126 -15.49 22.84 -1.60
N ILE A 1127 -15.00 21.82 -0.89
CA ILE A 1127 -14.66 21.89 0.54
C ILE A 1127 -13.31 22.58 0.78
N GLY A 1128 -12.33 22.32 -0.10
CA GLY A 1128 -10.91 22.21 0.22
C GLY A 1128 -10.12 23.50 0.42
N PHE A 1129 -10.78 24.61 0.77
CA PHE A 1129 -10.23 25.95 0.62
C PHE A 1129 -10.38 26.77 1.90
N PHE A 1130 -9.36 26.74 2.76
CA PHE A 1130 -9.19 27.57 3.96
C PHE A 1130 -10.30 27.43 5.03
N SER A 1131 -10.06 26.56 6.03
CA SER A 1131 -10.85 26.37 7.27
C SER A 1131 -12.38 26.33 7.14
N GLY A 1132 -12.91 25.17 6.72
CA GLY A 1132 -14.36 24.93 6.71
C GLY A 1132 -14.72 23.63 5.98
N LYS A 1133 -15.49 22.74 6.63
CA LYS A 1133 -15.89 21.43 6.10
C LYS A 1133 -17.40 21.30 5.88
N ALA A 1134 -18.09 22.42 5.64
CA ALA A 1134 -19.54 22.48 5.52
C ALA A 1134 -20.12 21.47 4.53
N LEU A 1135 -19.53 21.31 3.33
CA LEU A 1135 -19.98 20.35 2.31
C LEU A 1135 -19.48 18.91 2.52
N LYS A 1136 -18.74 18.60 3.60
CA LYS A 1136 -18.18 17.24 3.82
C LYS A 1136 -19.26 16.19 4.06
N HIS A 1137 -20.36 16.55 4.72
CA HIS A 1137 -21.46 15.61 4.91
C HIS A 1137 -22.13 15.26 3.56
N LEU A 1138 -22.19 16.18 2.59
CA LEU A 1138 -22.66 15.87 1.24
C LEU A 1138 -21.70 14.93 0.49
N VAL A 1139 -20.38 15.13 0.61
CA VAL A 1139 -19.41 14.16 0.08
C VAL A 1139 -19.63 12.77 0.69
N ALA A 1140 -19.88 12.69 1.99
CA ALA A 1140 -20.18 11.43 2.68
C ALA A 1140 -21.54 10.83 2.27
N ALA A 1141 -22.54 11.66 1.94
CA ALA A 1141 -23.85 11.23 1.48
C ALA A 1141 -23.83 10.72 0.03
N PHE A 1142 -23.12 11.39 -0.88
CA PHE A 1142 -22.96 10.95 -2.27
C PHE A 1142 -21.94 9.80 -2.44
N MET A 1143 -21.04 9.59 -1.49
CA MET A 1143 -20.05 8.50 -1.54
C MET A 1143 -20.68 7.10 -1.69
N PRO A 1144 -21.72 6.71 -0.93
CA PRO A 1144 -22.51 5.52 -1.19
C PRO A 1144 -23.06 5.36 -2.61
N HIS A 1145 -23.29 6.44 -3.37
CA HIS A 1145 -23.78 6.39 -4.76
C HIS A 1145 -22.63 6.31 -5.77
N ALA A 1146 -21.44 6.81 -5.42
CA ALA A 1146 -20.21 6.59 -6.18
C ALA A 1146 -19.70 5.15 -6.01
N ASP A 1147 -19.91 4.58 -4.81
CA ASP A 1147 -19.61 3.18 -4.52
C ASP A 1147 -20.69 2.23 -5.11
N ARG A 1148 -21.97 2.28 -4.71
CA ARG A 1148 -22.97 1.22 -4.98
C ARG A 1148 -23.38 1.05 -6.46
N VAL A 1149 -23.88 -0.15 -6.75
CA VAL A 1149 -24.90 -0.40 -7.79
C VAL A 1149 -26.20 -0.79 -7.10
N GLY A 1150 -27.30 -0.15 -7.49
CA GLY A 1150 -28.65 -0.38 -6.97
C GLY A 1150 -29.45 0.93 -6.97
N PRO A 1151 -30.75 0.90 -7.31
CA PRO A 1151 -31.56 2.10 -7.36
C PRO A 1151 -31.66 2.73 -5.96
N SER A 1152 -31.48 4.05 -5.89
CA SER A 1152 -31.89 4.81 -4.72
C SER A 1152 -33.41 4.94 -4.74
N LYS A 1153 -34.09 5.05 -3.59
CA LYS A 1153 -35.50 5.48 -3.62
C LYS A 1153 -35.51 6.91 -4.18
N ALA A 1154 -36.27 7.14 -5.25
CA ALA A 1154 -36.25 8.42 -5.96
C ALA A 1154 -36.41 9.63 -5.02
N GLY A 1155 -37.35 9.57 -4.07
CA GLY A 1155 -37.54 10.60 -3.05
C GLY A 1155 -36.30 10.85 -2.17
N GLU A 1156 -35.63 9.81 -1.66
CA GLU A 1156 -34.42 9.98 -0.83
C GLU A 1156 -33.25 10.61 -1.62
N LEU A 1157 -33.17 10.34 -2.93
CA LEU A 1157 -32.18 10.96 -3.81
C LEU A 1157 -32.56 12.40 -4.20
N GLN A 1158 -33.85 12.66 -4.41
CA GLN A 1158 -34.38 14.00 -4.68
C GLN A 1158 -34.22 14.92 -3.46
N ASP A 1159 -34.57 14.46 -2.25
CA ASP A 1159 -34.33 15.16 -1.00
C ASP A 1159 -32.84 15.48 -0.81
N LEU A 1160 -31.95 14.52 -1.08
CA LEU A 1160 -30.50 14.73 -1.03
C LEU A 1160 -30.03 15.75 -2.07
N CYS A 1161 -30.58 15.75 -3.29
CA CYS A 1161 -30.23 16.73 -4.33
C CYS A 1161 -30.75 18.13 -4.00
N ALA A 1162 -31.99 18.26 -3.51
CA ALA A 1162 -32.57 19.51 -3.05
C ALA A 1162 -31.79 20.09 -1.85
N TYR A 1163 -31.45 19.26 -0.87
CA TYR A 1163 -30.62 19.65 0.27
C TYR A 1163 -29.20 20.05 -0.17
N ALA A 1164 -28.58 19.29 -1.07
CA ALA A 1164 -27.26 19.61 -1.61
C ALA A 1164 -27.26 20.95 -2.37
N LYS A 1165 -28.27 21.21 -3.21
CA LYS A 1165 -28.45 22.52 -3.87
C LYS A 1165 -28.65 23.65 -2.87
N SER A 1166 -29.54 23.46 -1.89
CA SER A 1166 -29.80 24.45 -0.82
C SER A 1166 -28.52 24.78 -0.04
N MET A 1167 -27.73 23.78 0.34
CA MET A 1167 -26.43 23.97 0.99
C MET A 1167 -25.42 24.69 0.09
N LEU A 1168 -25.38 24.37 -1.21
CA LEU A 1168 -24.45 25.00 -2.17
C LEU A 1168 -24.79 26.46 -2.48
N THR A 1169 -26.08 26.84 -2.47
CA THR A 1169 -26.52 28.22 -2.73
C THR A 1169 -26.60 29.08 -1.47
N SER A 1170 -26.84 28.48 -0.30
CA SER A 1170 -26.92 29.20 0.99
C SER A 1170 -25.56 29.39 1.66
N LEU A 1171 -24.47 28.83 1.12
CA LEU A 1171 -23.12 28.99 1.67
C LEU A 1171 -22.54 30.37 1.36
N GLY A 1172 -22.60 31.25 2.37
CA GLY A 1172 -21.97 32.57 2.34
C GLY A 1172 -20.43 32.54 2.19
N PRO A 1173 -19.82 33.70 1.87
CA PRO A 1173 -18.37 33.83 1.70
C PRO A 1173 -17.60 33.54 2.99
N ARG A 1174 -16.52 32.75 2.90
CA ARG A 1174 -15.59 32.57 4.01
C ARG A 1174 -14.89 33.91 4.25
N THR A 1175 -15.12 34.50 5.41
CA THR A 1175 -14.70 35.87 5.72
C THR A 1175 -13.62 35.81 6.79
N HIS A 1176 -12.42 36.28 6.45
CA HIS A 1176 -11.24 36.24 7.30
C HIS A 1176 -10.85 37.67 7.67
N SER A 1177 -10.84 37.98 8.96
CA SER A 1177 -10.52 39.31 9.48
C SER A 1177 -9.22 39.33 10.27
N THR A 1178 -8.42 40.37 10.02
CA THR A 1178 -7.22 40.74 10.79
C THR A 1178 -7.53 41.61 12.00
N THR A 1179 -8.70 42.27 12.00
CA THR A 1179 -9.19 43.22 13.01
C THR A 1179 -10.22 42.63 13.98
N GLY A 1180 -10.75 41.44 13.69
CA GLY A 1180 -11.69 40.74 14.57
C GLY A 1180 -11.04 40.22 15.85
N GLU A 1181 -11.84 40.06 16.91
CA GLU A 1181 -11.31 39.60 18.21
C GLU A 1181 -10.78 38.16 18.12
N ARG A 1182 -9.50 38.01 18.50
CA ARG A 1182 -8.78 36.72 18.49
C ARG A 1182 -9.01 35.87 19.74
N ARG A 1183 -9.53 36.45 20.83
CA ARG A 1183 -9.91 35.70 22.03
C ARG A 1183 -10.95 34.64 21.64
N PRO A 1184 -10.71 33.34 21.88
CA PRO A 1184 -11.71 32.33 21.61
C PRO A 1184 -12.85 32.39 22.63
N ILE A 1185 -14.05 32.24 22.11
CA ILE A 1185 -15.18 31.72 22.87
C ILE A 1185 -14.89 30.24 23.15
N LEU A 1186 -15.14 29.80 24.38
CA LEU A 1186 -15.01 28.41 24.79
C LEU A 1186 -16.40 27.79 24.92
N LEU A 1187 -16.61 26.63 24.30
CA LEU A 1187 -17.86 25.88 24.37
C LEU A 1187 -17.60 24.44 24.80
N PHE A 1188 -18.00 24.11 26.03
CA PHE A 1188 -18.02 22.73 26.50
C PHE A 1188 -19.41 22.14 26.36
N THR A 1189 -19.52 20.91 25.86
CA THR A 1189 -20.78 20.17 25.74
C THR A 1189 -20.64 18.77 26.34
N ASP A 1190 -21.72 18.24 26.91
CA ASP A 1190 -21.82 16.84 27.34
C ASP A 1190 -23.21 16.27 26.97
N GLY A 1191 -23.27 14.95 26.83
CA GLY A 1191 -24.46 14.20 26.42
C GLY A 1191 -24.56 12.85 27.15
N ALA A 1192 -25.67 12.64 27.84
CA ALA A 1192 -25.97 11.43 28.58
C ALA A 1192 -27.18 10.68 28.00
N TRP A 1193 -27.02 9.36 27.88
CA TRP A 1193 -28.07 8.40 27.54
C TRP A 1193 -28.10 7.35 28.65
N GLU A 1194 -29.07 7.46 29.56
CA GLU A 1194 -29.19 6.60 30.74
C GLU A 1194 -30.67 6.32 31.05
N ASN A 1195 -31.00 5.09 31.44
CA ASN A 1195 -32.37 4.66 31.79
C ASN A 1195 -33.44 4.97 30.73
N GLY A 1196 -33.06 5.05 29.44
CA GLY A 1196 -33.94 5.40 28.33
C GLY A 1196 -34.22 6.90 28.17
N GLN A 1197 -33.52 7.77 28.92
CA GLN A 1197 -33.63 9.22 28.81
C GLN A 1197 -32.38 9.83 28.18
N ALA A 1198 -32.61 10.77 27.26
CA ALA A 1198 -31.56 11.56 26.62
C ALA A 1198 -31.49 12.95 27.27
N SER A 1199 -30.31 13.32 27.76
CA SER A 1199 -30.05 14.62 28.37
C SER A 1199 -28.75 15.20 27.84
N ALA A 1200 -28.70 16.53 27.70
CA ALA A 1200 -27.53 17.25 27.22
C ALA A 1200 -27.29 18.50 28.06
N GLY A 1201 -26.04 18.92 28.16
CA GLY A 1201 -25.62 20.14 28.84
C GLY A 1201 -24.55 20.87 28.04
N ALA A 1202 -24.46 22.18 28.26
CA ALA A 1202 -23.36 22.99 27.74
C ALA A 1202 -22.94 24.09 28.70
N ILE A 1203 -21.68 24.52 28.57
CA ILE A 1203 -21.10 25.69 29.22
C ILE A 1203 -20.44 26.55 28.13
N LEU A 1204 -20.85 27.82 28.04
CA LEU A 1204 -20.31 28.80 27.10
C LEU A 1204 -19.61 29.93 27.86
N LEU A 1205 -18.37 30.25 27.49
CA LEU A 1205 -17.52 31.27 28.12
C LEU A 1205 -17.03 32.27 27.06
N ASP A 1206 -17.30 33.56 27.28
CA ASP A 1206 -16.90 34.65 26.38
C ASP A 1206 -16.71 35.97 27.16
N GLY A 1207 -15.48 36.27 27.55
CA GLY A 1207 -15.23 37.38 28.48
C GLY A 1207 -15.72 37.03 29.89
N ASP A 1208 -16.30 38.01 30.55
CA ASP A 1208 -16.98 37.82 31.85
C ASP A 1208 -18.36 37.14 31.70
N PHE A 1209 -18.86 37.00 30.45
CA PHE A 1209 -20.08 36.25 30.20
C PHE A 1209 -19.80 34.75 30.27
N ARG A 1210 -20.44 34.10 31.24
CA ARG A 1210 -20.36 32.67 31.50
C ARG A 1210 -21.77 32.15 31.70
N ILE A 1211 -22.16 31.11 30.97
CA ILE A 1211 -23.48 30.50 31.09
C ILE A 1211 -23.38 28.98 31.02
N GLY A 1212 -24.03 28.30 31.97
CA GLY A 1212 -24.32 26.87 31.90
C GLY A 1212 -25.80 26.66 31.60
N CYS A 1213 -26.13 25.68 30.75
CA CYS A 1213 -27.52 25.40 30.38
C CYS A 1213 -27.75 23.92 30.05
N THR A 1214 -28.87 23.38 30.51
CA THR A 1214 -29.42 22.09 30.07
C THR A 1214 -30.09 22.23 28.71
N ILE A 1215 -29.94 21.23 27.84
CA ILE A 1215 -30.44 21.23 26.47
C ILE A 1215 -31.45 20.08 26.31
N THR A 1216 -32.69 20.41 26.00
CA THR A 1216 -33.73 19.43 25.72
C THR A 1216 -33.40 18.67 24.44
N VAL A 1217 -33.43 17.34 24.52
CA VAL A 1217 -33.33 16.44 23.37
C VAL A 1217 -34.76 16.03 22.98
N PRO A 1218 -35.27 16.37 21.78
CA PRO A 1218 -36.63 15.99 21.37
C PRO A 1218 -36.80 14.47 21.25
N ASP A 1219 -37.88 13.92 21.82
CA ASP A 1219 -38.20 12.48 21.77
C ASP A 1219 -38.31 11.94 20.33
N THR A 1220 -38.69 12.80 19.38
CA THR A 1220 -38.73 12.48 17.95
C THR A 1220 -37.34 12.23 17.37
N LEU A 1221 -36.31 12.96 17.82
CA LEU A 1221 -34.92 12.72 17.46
C LEU A 1221 -34.36 11.51 18.19
N VAL A 1222 -34.67 11.31 19.48
CA VAL A 1222 -34.31 10.09 20.23
C VAL A 1222 -34.85 8.84 19.52
N THR A 1223 -36.15 8.84 19.18
CA THR A 1223 -36.81 7.76 18.44
C THR A 1223 -36.16 7.52 17.07
N HIS A 1224 -35.81 8.59 16.35
CA HIS A 1224 -35.13 8.49 15.06
C HIS A 1224 -33.72 7.91 15.20
N TRP A 1225 -32.91 8.37 16.16
CA TRP A 1225 -31.56 7.86 16.36
C TRP A 1225 -31.57 6.40 16.84
N LEU A 1226 -32.44 6.02 17.78
CA LEU A 1226 -32.58 4.61 18.19
C LEU A 1226 -32.92 3.71 17.00
N ARG A 1227 -33.79 4.17 16.08
CA ARG A 1227 -34.17 3.43 14.86
C ARG A 1227 -33.03 3.28 13.85
N HIS A 1228 -32.08 4.23 13.78
CA HIS A 1228 -31.06 4.29 12.72
C HIS A 1228 -29.61 4.04 13.20
N VAL A 1229 -29.35 4.12 14.50
CA VAL A 1229 -28.03 3.99 15.14
C VAL A 1229 -27.96 2.79 16.09
N GLY A 1230 -29.10 2.40 16.68
CA GLY A 1230 -29.19 1.35 17.70
C GLY A 1230 -29.17 1.89 19.13
N GLU A 1231 -28.86 1.02 20.10
CA GLU A 1231 -29.10 1.24 21.54
C GLU A 1231 -28.27 2.36 22.19
N GLN A 1232 -27.22 2.86 21.54
CA GLN A 1232 -26.29 3.84 22.11
C GLN A 1232 -26.21 5.09 21.23
N ILE A 1233 -26.73 6.22 21.75
CA ILE A 1233 -26.95 7.47 21.01
C ILE A 1233 -26.24 8.70 21.61
N ILE A 1234 -25.32 8.52 22.58
CA ILE A 1234 -24.57 9.63 23.22
C ILE A 1234 -23.97 10.60 22.20
N SER A 1235 -23.30 10.11 21.15
CA SER A 1235 -22.65 10.99 20.17
C SER A 1235 -23.61 11.85 19.34
N GLN A 1236 -24.86 11.41 19.19
CA GLN A 1236 -25.93 12.16 18.53
C GLN A 1236 -26.49 13.22 19.47
N ILE A 1237 -26.57 12.90 20.77
CA ILE A 1237 -26.96 13.83 21.84
C ILE A 1237 -25.90 14.94 22.01
N GLU A 1238 -24.60 14.60 22.04
CA GLU A 1238 -23.49 15.58 22.04
C GLU A 1238 -23.53 16.48 20.78
N LEU A 1239 -23.78 15.89 19.60
CA LEU A 1239 -23.88 16.66 18.36
C LEU A 1239 -25.10 17.60 18.36
N TRP A 1240 -26.23 17.15 18.90
CA TRP A 1240 -27.41 17.98 19.09
C TRP A 1240 -27.16 19.12 20.08
N ALA A 1241 -26.44 18.86 21.18
CA ALA A 1241 -26.01 19.89 22.12
C ALA A 1241 -25.22 21.01 21.41
N LEU A 1242 -24.21 20.62 20.63
CA LEU A 1242 -23.39 21.55 19.85
C LEU A 1242 -24.22 22.34 18.81
N VAL A 1243 -25.17 21.70 18.12
CA VAL A 1243 -26.03 22.37 17.13
C VAL A 1243 -27.01 23.34 17.80
N ALA A 1244 -27.67 22.93 18.89
CA ALA A 1244 -28.64 23.76 19.62
C ALA A 1244 -27.99 25.03 20.18
N ILE A 1245 -26.81 24.93 20.80
CA ILE A 1245 -26.05 26.09 21.30
C ILE A 1245 -25.61 26.99 20.15
N ARG A 1246 -25.08 26.41 19.06
CA ARG A 1246 -24.66 27.20 17.89
C ARG A 1246 -25.81 27.93 17.21
N TRP A 1247 -27.03 27.40 17.27
CA TRP A 1247 -28.24 28.07 16.77
C TRP A 1247 -28.75 29.15 17.72
N HIS A 1248 -28.80 28.86 19.03
CA HIS A 1248 -29.30 29.79 20.04
C HIS A 1248 -28.40 31.04 20.15
N PHE A 1249 -27.09 30.84 20.28
CA PHE A 1249 -26.09 31.91 20.42
C PHE A 1249 -25.49 32.39 19.08
N ARG A 1250 -26.13 32.08 17.94
CA ARG A 1250 -25.61 32.35 16.58
C ARG A 1250 -25.05 33.78 16.41
N GLU A 1251 -25.78 34.79 16.88
CA GLU A 1251 -25.45 36.23 16.78
C GLU A 1251 -24.24 36.62 17.62
N ARG A 1252 -23.92 35.85 18.67
CA ARG A 1252 -22.74 36.04 19.52
C ARG A 1252 -21.51 35.27 19.01
N LEU A 1253 -21.75 34.15 18.34
CA LEU A 1253 -20.71 33.30 17.73
C LEU A 1253 -20.27 33.79 16.35
N GLU A 1254 -21.06 34.65 15.70
CA GLU A 1254 -20.79 35.17 14.35
C GLU A 1254 -19.47 35.96 14.29
N GLY A 1255 -18.58 35.58 13.36
CA GLY A 1255 -17.26 36.19 13.17
C GLY A 1255 -16.21 35.92 14.27
N ARG A 1256 -16.59 35.34 15.41
CA ARG A 1256 -15.69 35.08 16.56
C ARG A 1256 -14.91 33.77 16.39
N ARG A 1257 -13.78 33.66 17.11
CA ARG A 1257 -13.06 32.39 17.28
C ARG A 1257 -13.84 31.49 18.26
N LEU A 1258 -13.92 30.19 18.01
CA LEU A 1258 -14.66 29.23 18.85
C LEU A 1258 -13.87 27.94 19.02
N ILE A 1259 -13.49 27.61 20.25
CA ILE A 1259 -12.92 26.32 20.64
C ILE A 1259 -14.02 25.52 21.33
N SER A 1260 -14.32 24.31 20.84
CA SER A 1260 -15.34 23.44 21.46
C SER A 1260 -14.77 22.09 21.88
N GLY A 1261 -15.13 21.62 23.08
CA GLY A 1261 -14.72 20.32 23.62
C GLY A 1261 -15.86 19.52 24.24
N SER A 1262 -15.78 18.19 24.17
CA SER A 1262 -16.65 17.27 24.93
C SER A 1262 -16.09 17.04 26.32
N ILE A 1263 -16.93 17.14 27.37
CA ILE A 1263 -16.55 16.76 28.74
C ILE A 1263 -16.79 15.26 28.91
N THR A 1264 -15.81 14.43 28.57
CA THR A 1264 -15.98 12.98 28.76
C THR A 1264 -16.11 12.61 30.25
N LYS A 1265 -16.99 11.64 30.55
CA LYS A 1265 -17.46 11.17 31.88
C LYS A 1265 -16.42 10.68 32.92
N ARG A 1266 -15.19 11.19 32.93
CA ARG A 1266 -14.15 10.83 33.92
C ARG A 1266 -13.75 11.98 34.86
N ASN A 1267 -14.09 13.23 34.51
CA ASN A 1267 -13.97 14.37 35.42
C ASN A 1267 -15.20 14.48 36.34
N LYS A 1268 -15.27 13.64 37.37
CA LYS A 1268 -16.36 13.62 38.39
C LYS A 1268 -16.54 14.91 39.24
N GLY A 1269 -15.82 15.98 38.92
CA GLY A 1269 -15.86 17.24 39.69
C GLY A 1269 -17.08 18.13 39.45
N PHE A 1270 -17.73 18.04 38.28
CA PHE A 1270 -18.81 18.99 37.91
C PHE A 1270 -20.21 18.61 38.41
N GLU A 1271 -20.48 17.33 38.69
CA GLU A 1271 -21.78 16.86 39.20
C GLU A 1271 -22.16 17.50 40.55
N HIS A 1272 -21.16 17.88 41.36
CA HIS A 1272 -21.38 18.46 42.69
C HIS A 1272 -21.70 19.97 42.70
N VAL A 1273 -21.41 20.72 41.62
CA VAL A 1273 -21.68 22.17 41.59
C VAL A 1273 -23.16 22.45 41.34
N ALA A 1274 -23.79 21.69 40.43
CA ALA A 1274 -25.19 21.88 40.05
C ALA A 1274 -26.20 21.60 41.18
N HIS A 1275 -25.81 20.86 42.22
CA HIS A 1275 -26.66 20.54 43.36
C HIS A 1275 -26.59 21.54 44.52
N HIS A 1276 -25.75 22.58 44.45
CA HIS A 1276 -25.52 23.50 45.57
C HIS A 1276 -25.78 25.00 45.31
N GLU A 1277 -26.59 25.36 44.31
CA GLU A 1277 -27.11 26.74 44.21
C GLU A 1277 -28.58 26.83 43.75
N GLY A 1278 -29.45 26.06 44.42
CA GLY A 1278 -30.90 26.07 44.19
C GLY A 1278 -31.64 27.27 44.78
N SER A 1279 -31.27 28.52 44.45
CA SER A 1279 -32.12 29.71 44.70
C SER A 1279 -31.68 31.01 43.98
N ASN A 1280 -31.91 31.11 42.66
CA ASN A 1280 -32.45 32.31 41.95
C ASN A 1280 -32.52 32.07 40.44
#